data_AF-A0AAJ5V1I9-F1
#
_entry.id   AF-A0AAJ5V1I9-F1
#
_cell.length_a   1.000
_cell.length_b   1.000
_cell.length_c   1.000
_cell.angle_alpha   90.00
_cell.angle_beta   90.00
_cell.angle_gamma   90.00
#
_symmetry.space_group_name_H-M   'P 1'
#
loop_
_entity.id
_entity.type
_entity.pdbx_description
1 polymer ?
#
loop_
_entity_poly.entity_id
_entity_poly.type
_entity_poly.pdbx_seq_one_letter_code
_entity_poly.pdbx_strand_id
1 'polypeptide(L)'
;MIGNNPHHALLAAQLPHWARRANPGQWGALQASQHAPWQLQDWFDNAAPDLREAVIASHNQLLHAQAALAKALKGLKQISEFAEPLLKGRLAEHGLDTPLLHTQLLRVEHDWHWLGLRHLYSHRRDSLLQAALQNFADDETFTPESAIALGSDIQVVAVEVPGTVPIGMQAPPAHFTLRSERYLVKRLPLAPQAFAALCRELDLGGTYQTHLEQQLARPETRALAVRAQQARLRLAADLAYLRHLLDAASRDEIQRLLQGHPVQCWQLALFGITLHEVMLIDAGAHGLVLHMPGHEPALHPCSDLAAVHATLATLLVEPAERQAFAAYIRQDEQSHFFDMLQQNLDAAGNTAFDRPWPRAAQADLRLTRQAITSEPFGYCHDQYLLRLKHEASLLAVPTAAADASARARRLEVWENLGWDALNAAAFFVPGVGTLMLAVTACQLLGEAVEGYEDWQAGDRQLALRHLEAIGLNLALLGGFVAAGQALPKLFDSPLMDSLQEVRSNDGRYRLWNQDLAPYRSDVQLPADVHANAQGQYLHEGRLFIRMDRHLYEQRFDDARQQWRIVHPQAAEAWQPPLEHNTQGAWRGEHEQPGDWALETSVRRLGEAYAAFTPEQVEHAGRICGIDSEQLRQVHVEGLPPPPLLLDTLQRLNAQAAVQALGDSAPPGLFQHLYEGNGAVAPAVQQLLDTYPRLTSTLARRMLMRLNAADTAAWQAHGKLPAWFGMQLQQLDSELPLVRALEGVVQPAFANDDSERLLFSALDALPGWPRDLSLQLRAASPQGPLLARVGSEHAGRQSRVIKSAEGYEADLGQRPAPAKRDRDLCRAVAQALPAHARQSLGTAADGNALREHLLGWVAEHRQTLPQRLWGPRAVQPRPTGGLRGGRPLAPLAPEPRQTGSVEGAYRRIYPNASDAEIQAWLGHDEDEPLADDLSSTTQRLRDLHQRLQDLRGDLQRWVQADPARAAQRQPAVRPLVNAWRRLSTLPFAATGRMYSLELSGLGLNDEDLASLALPDDFAHIEHLSLSQNSELSHLPASLAQRFPDLRRLMLSDCRFDRVPRLPQPWQLHWLDLDSNRITWDASAQRTLDRYTRLVQLDLSDNPLISAPDLRNLAQLKTLFLSGCSLVELPQGLDQISEPFVLDLASNQFQHLPANFAVTRPVADALRLESEWLGAPVRAQIDAYNAAHQVDLLVSESDYLDFFDETGPDEAALWQRLPLPYRRDLRALLDMEPFQSQPQHARVEFWRRLAVLDADPALRQQGLMRPAQALFTLAL
;
A
#
# COMPACT_ATOMS: atom_id res chain seq x y z
N MET A 1 7.32 23.25 -10.88
CA MET A 1 6.19 22.37 -10.53
C MET A 1 5.64 22.85 -9.21
N ILE A 2 4.39 23.31 -9.16
CA ILE A 2 3.79 23.88 -7.94
C ILE A 2 2.50 23.10 -7.70
N GLY A 3 2.49 22.24 -6.68
CA GLY A 3 1.46 21.24 -6.41
C GLY A 3 0.10 21.86 -6.12
N ASN A 4 -0.90 21.43 -6.87
CA ASN A 4 -2.29 21.55 -6.44
C ASN A 4 -2.53 20.46 -5.39
N ASN A 5 -3.23 20.77 -4.29
CA ASN A 5 -3.66 19.75 -3.34
C ASN A 5 -4.44 18.65 -4.10
N PRO A 6 -3.96 17.39 -4.11
CA PRO A 6 -4.54 16.32 -4.93
C PRO A 6 -5.98 15.96 -4.53
N HIS A 7 -6.40 16.35 -3.33
CA HIS A 7 -7.72 16.06 -2.77
C HIS A 7 -8.71 17.23 -2.87
N HIS A 8 -8.33 18.36 -3.47
CA HIS A 8 -9.17 19.56 -3.55
C HIS A 8 -10.57 19.27 -4.11
N ALA A 9 -10.67 18.52 -5.21
CA ALA A 9 -11.96 18.19 -5.84
C ALA A 9 -12.88 17.37 -4.92
N LEU A 10 -12.32 16.40 -4.19
CA LEU A 10 -13.05 15.58 -3.24
C LEU A 10 -13.57 16.42 -2.07
N LEU A 11 -12.67 17.19 -1.44
CA LEU A 11 -12.99 18.03 -0.28
C LEU A 11 -14.03 19.10 -0.63
N ALA A 12 -13.92 19.73 -1.81
CA ALA A 12 -14.91 20.70 -2.29
C ALA A 12 -16.30 20.06 -2.49
N ALA A 13 -16.36 18.82 -2.99
CA ALA A 13 -17.62 18.10 -3.16
C ALA A 13 -18.28 17.72 -1.83
N GLN A 14 -17.49 17.48 -0.78
CA GLN A 14 -17.97 16.99 0.52
C GLN A 14 -18.31 18.07 1.52
N LEU A 15 -17.85 19.31 1.30
CA LEU A 15 -18.18 20.44 2.17
C LEU A 15 -19.69 20.63 2.26
N PRO A 16 -20.28 20.58 3.48
CA PRO A 16 -21.67 20.90 3.72
C PRO A 16 -22.02 22.30 3.22
N HIS A 17 -23.27 22.51 2.85
CA HIS A 17 -23.73 23.78 2.27
C HIS A 17 -23.48 24.99 3.18
N TRP A 18 -23.63 24.82 4.50
CA TRP A 18 -23.34 25.87 5.48
C TRP A 18 -21.84 26.22 5.56
N ALA A 19 -20.95 25.22 5.43
CA ALA A 19 -19.51 25.42 5.55
C ALA A 19 -18.97 26.27 4.39
N ARG A 20 -19.59 26.18 3.20
CA ARG A 20 -19.32 27.03 2.04
C ARG A 20 -19.76 28.49 2.22
N ARG A 21 -20.50 28.80 3.28
CA ARG A 21 -21.03 30.13 3.61
C ARG A 21 -20.50 30.67 4.95
N ALA A 22 -19.64 29.92 5.63
CA ALA A 22 -19.08 30.30 6.93
C ALA A 22 -17.99 31.37 6.81
N ASN A 23 -17.95 32.30 7.76
CA ASN A 23 -16.98 33.39 7.80
C ASN A 23 -15.70 33.03 8.59
N PRO A 24 -14.62 33.83 8.53
CA PRO A 24 -13.37 33.53 9.24
C PRO A 24 -13.52 33.38 10.76
N GLY A 25 -14.41 34.15 11.39
CA GLY A 25 -14.65 34.04 12.84
C GLY A 25 -15.29 32.70 13.23
N GLN A 26 -16.21 32.18 12.42
CA GLN A 26 -16.86 30.89 12.61
C GLN A 26 -15.89 29.72 12.41
N TRP A 27 -15.03 29.81 11.39
CA TRP A 27 -13.95 28.85 11.19
C TRP A 27 -12.96 28.86 12.36
N GLY A 28 -12.64 30.05 12.90
CA GLY A 28 -11.85 30.19 14.12
C GLY A 28 -12.47 29.50 15.33
N ALA A 29 -13.78 29.63 15.54
CA ALA A 29 -14.49 28.95 16.64
C ALA A 29 -14.49 27.42 16.52
N LEU A 30 -14.68 26.88 15.30
CA LEU A 30 -14.58 25.44 15.04
C LEU A 30 -13.16 24.92 15.33
N GLN A 31 -12.13 25.64 14.89
CA GLN A 31 -10.74 25.27 15.15
C GLN A 31 -10.41 25.30 16.64
N ALA A 32 -10.86 26.33 17.37
CA ALA A 32 -10.67 26.44 18.81
C ALA A 32 -11.31 25.26 19.57
N SER A 33 -12.44 24.72 19.09
CA SER A 33 -13.12 23.58 19.73
C SER A 33 -12.35 22.26 19.64
N GLN A 34 -11.45 22.11 18.65
CA GLN A 34 -10.62 20.92 18.45
C GLN A 34 -9.21 21.08 19.01
N HIS A 35 -8.88 22.26 19.53
CA HIS A 35 -7.56 22.56 20.05
C HIS A 35 -7.42 22.14 21.52
N ALA A 36 -6.28 21.53 21.86
CA ALA A 36 -5.90 21.19 23.23
C ALA A 36 -4.80 22.17 23.71
N PRO A 37 -5.16 23.38 24.21
CA PRO A 37 -4.19 24.43 24.51
C PRO A 37 -3.16 24.06 25.58
N TRP A 38 -3.46 23.05 26.40
CA TRP A 38 -2.58 22.51 27.43
C TRP A 38 -1.44 21.64 26.89
N GLN A 39 -1.53 21.09 25.67
CA GLN A 39 -0.48 20.22 25.10
C GLN A 39 0.83 20.96 24.79
N LEU A 40 0.78 22.28 24.67
CA LEU A 40 1.93 23.13 24.34
C LEU A 40 2.46 23.89 25.57
N GLN A 41 2.01 23.53 26.77
CA GLN A 41 2.36 24.24 27.99
C GLN A 41 3.51 23.55 28.72
N ASP A 42 4.49 24.35 29.17
CA ASP A 42 5.65 23.85 29.92
C ASP A 42 5.24 23.02 31.15
N TRP A 43 4.15 23.38 31.84
CA TRP A 43 3.70 22.65 33.02
C TRP A 43 3.17 21.25 32.68
N PHE A 44 2.66 21.03 31.47
CA PHE A 44 2.19 19.71 31.03
C PHE A 44 3.39 18.83 30.64
N ASP A 45 4.34 19.36 29.88
CA ASP A 45 5.53 18.62 29.46
C ASP A 45 6.41 18.21 30.65
N ASN A 46 6.44 19.02 31.71
CA ASN A 46 7.18 18.74 32.94
C ASN A 46 6.42 17.87 33.96
N ALA A 47 5.17 17.48 33.69
CA ALA A 47 4.39 16.61 34.59
C ALA A 47 4.84 15.15 34.53
N ALA A 48 4.52 14.39 35.60
CA ALA A 48 4.84 12.96 35.67
C ALA A 48 4.19 12.16 34.51
N PRO A 49 4.87 11.17 33.90
CA PRO A 49 4.37 10.47 32.72
C PRO A 49 2.98 9.85 32.88
N ASP A 50 2.69 9.26 34.04
CA ASP A 50 1.40 8.65 34.40
C ASP A 50 0.25 9.67 34.45
N LEU A 51 0.52 10.89 34.94
CA LEU A 51 -0.47 11.97 34.96
C LEU A 51 -0.73 12.52 33.55
N ARG A 52 0.30 12.61 32.71
CA ARG A 52 0.15 13.00 31.29
C ARG A 52 -0.67 11.97 30.52
N GLU A 53 -0.38 10.68 30.71
CA GLU A 53 -1.13 9.58 30.11
C GLU A 53 -2.61 9.62 30.52
N ALA A 54 -2.91 9.89 31.80
CA ALA A 54 -4.29 10.04 32.27
C ALA A 54 -5.04 11.20 31.58
N VAL A 55 -4.41 12.38 31.45
CA VAL A 55 -5.00 13.53 30.75
C VAL A 55 -5.20 13.24 29.27
N ILE A 56 -4.24 12.59 28.60
CA ILE A 56 -4.35 12.20 27.19
C ILE A 56 -5.50 11.19 27.01
N ALA A 57 -5.61 10.19 27.87
CA ALA A 57 -6.70 9.21 27.84
C ALA A 57 -8.08 9.87 28.02
N SER A 58 -8.22 10.77 29.00
CA SER A 58 -9.46 11.52 29.23
C SER A 58 -9.80 12.48 28.10
N HIS A 59 -8.81 13.07 27.44
CA HIS A 59 -9.01 13.88 26.24
C HIS A 59 -9.52 13.04 25.08
N ASN A 60 -8.89 11.89 24.80
CA ASN A 60 -9.33 10.97 23.75
C ASN A 60 -10.76 10.47 24.01
N GLN A 61 -11.10 10.17 25.28
CA GLN A 61 -12.46 9.78 25.66
C GLN A 61 -13.49 10.88 25.36
N LEU A 62 -13.16 12.16 25.61
CA LEU A 62 -14.01 13.29 25.27
C LEU A 62 -14.24 13.39 23.75
N LEU A 63 -13.18 13.21 22.96
CA LEU A 63 -13.26 13.26 21.50
C LEU A 63 -14.14 12.14 20.93
N HIS A 64 -13.94 10.90 21.37
CA HIS A 64 -14.80 9.79 20.95
C HIS A 64 -16.26 10.00 21.36
N ALA A 65 -16.52 10.57 22.55
CA ALA A 65 -17.89 10.88 22.99
C ALA A 65 -18.52 11.97 22.12
N GLN A 66 -17.77 13.01 21.75
CA GLN A 66 -18.21 14.07 20.84
C GLN A 66 -18.46 13.54 19.42
N ALA A 67 -17.58 12.69 18.89
CA ALA A 67 -17.72 12.05 17.59
C ALA A 67 -18.94 11.12 17.53
N ALA A 68 -19.18 10.33 18.59
CA ALA A 68 -20.37 9.48 18.69
C ALA A 68 -21.66 10.32 18.70
N LEU A 69 -21.68 11.41 19.46
CA LEU A 69 -22.79 12.36 19.48
C LEU A 69 -22.99 13.03 18.11
N ALA A 70 -21.90 13.45 17.46
CA ALA A 70 -21.91 14.01 16.12
C ALA A 70 -22.52 13.07 15.08
N LYS A 71 -22.20 11.78 15.15
CA LYS A 71 -22.78 10.74 14.30
C LYS A 71 -24.28 10.57 14.53
N ALA A 72 -24.71 10.52 15.78
CA ALA A 72 -26.14 10.44 16.13
C ALA A 72 -26.92 11.69 15.65
N LEU A 73 -26.25 12.85 15.59
CA LEU A 73 -26.80 14.11 15.14
C LEU A 73 -26.64 14.40 13.63
N LYS A 74 -26.20 13.44 12.81
CA LYS A 74 -26.02 13.65 11.36
C LYS A 74 -27.30 14.13 10.63
N GLY A 75 -28.48 13.80 11.16
CA GLY A 75 -29.76 14.27 10.62
C GLY A 75 -30.18 15.68 11.04
N LEU A 76 -29.44 16.33 11.94
CA LEU A 76 -29.77 17.65 12.48
C LEU A 76 -29.34 18.76 11.50
N LYS A 77 -30.31 19.24 10.73
CA LYS A 77 -30.15 20.40 9.83
C LYS A 77 -30.05 21.72 10.59
N GLN A 78 -29.19 22.61 10.11
CA GLN A 78 -29.15 24.01 10.55
C GLN A 78 -30.37 24.79 10.05
N ILE A 79 -30.66 25.96 10.63
CA ILE A 79 -31.88 26.75 10.34
C ILE A 79 -31.97 27.08 8.85
N SER A 80 -30.89 27.56 8.23
CA SER A 80 -30.88 27.91 6.81
C SER A 80 -31.03 26.68 5.91
N GLU A 81 -30.30 25.60 6.18
CA GLU A 81 -30.39 24.31 5.46
C GLU A 81 -31.78 23.67 5.56
N PHE A 82 -32.48 23.90 6.67
CA PHE A 82 -33.86 23.45 6.88
C PHE A 82 -34.88 24.35 6.16
N ALA A 83 -34.79 25.67 6.35
CA ALA A 83 -35.81 26.62 5.93
C ALA A 83 -35.73 27.03 4.45
N GLU A 84 -34.53 27.18 3.89
CA GLU A 84 -34.32 27.62 2.50
C GLU A 84 -35.02 26.73 1.46
N PRO A 85 -34.89 25.38 1.48
CA PRO A 85 -35.58 24.53 0.51
C PRO A 85 -37.10 24.52 0.69
N LEU A 86 -37.60 24.59 1.93
CA LEU A 86 -39.04 24.62 2.23
C LEU A 86 -39.67 25.92 1.71
N LEU A 87 -39.04 27.06 1.98
CA LEU A 87 -39.48 28.36 1.50
C LEU A 87 -39.39 28.45 -0.02
N LYS A 88 -38.29 27.99 -0.63
CA LYS A 88 -38.12 28.02 -2.09
C LYS A 88 -39.19 27.17 -2.79
N GLY A 89 -39.46 25.97 -2.29
CA GLY A 89 -40.53 25.11 -2.81
C GLY A 89 -41.89 25.80 -2.76
N ARG A 90 -42.22 26.41 -1.63
CA ARG A 90 -43.50 27.12 -1.45
C ARG A 90 -43.62 28.37 -2.33
N LEU A 91 -42.54 29.11 -2.54
CA LEU A 91 -42.54 30.29 -3.41
C LEU A 91 -42.63 29.93 -4.91
N ALA A 92 -42.02 28.82 -5.32
CA ALA A 92 -42.10 28.33 -6.69
C ALA A 92 -43.55 27.98 -7.11
N GLU A 93 -44.35 27.43 -6.18
CA GLU A 93 -45.79 27.18 -6.39
C GLU A 93 -46.58 28.46 -6.70
N HIS A 94 -46.12 29.62 -6.22
CA HIS A 94 -46.70 30.93 -6.46
C HIS A 94 -45.99 31.71 -7.58
N GLY A 95 -45.23 31.01 -8.42
CA GLY A 95 -44.60 31.57 -9.63
C GLY A 95 -43.33 32.38 -9.35
N LEU A 96 -42.66 32.16 -8.21
CA LEU A 96 -41.47 32.90 -7.81
C LEU A 96 -40.28 31.95 -7.60
N ASP A 97 -39.48 31.75 -8.66
CA ASP A 97 -38.22 30.97 -8.62
C ASP A 97 -37.02 31.91 -8.71
N THR A 98 -36.69 32.54 -7.59
CA THR A 98 -35.55 33.46 -7.47
C THR A 98 -34.64 33.08 -6.31
N PRO A 99 -33.36 33.51 -6.31
CA PRO A 99 -32.46 33.29 -5.18
C PRO A 99 -32.96 34.05 -3.94
N LEU A 100 -33.23 33.34 -2.83
CA LEU A 100 -33.87 33.90 -1.63
C LEU A 100 -33.03 34.95 -0.92
N LEU A 101 -31.70 34.85 -1.00
CA LEU A 101 -30.75 35.79 -0.41
C LEU A 101 -30.63 37.11 -1.20
N HIS A 102 -30.83 37.05 -2.52
CA HIS A 102 -30.74 38.21 -3.40
C HIS A 102 -32.09 38.86 -3.71
N THR A 103 -33.17 38.21 -3.30
CA THR A 103 -34.53 38.73 -3.38
C THR A 103 -34.89 39.35 -2.04
N GLN A 104 -35.33 40.61 -2.05
CA GLN A 104 -35.58 41.40 -0.86
C GLN A 104 -37.06 41.77 -0.73
N LEU A 105 -37.55 41.76 0.50
CA LEU A 105 -38.78 42.42 0.92
C LEU A 105 -38.43 43.87 1.30
N LEU A 106 -38.87 44.83 0.49
CA LEU A 106 -38.84 46.25 0.81
C LEU A 106 -40.12 46.60 1.57
N ARG A 107 -39.96 46.98 2.84
CA ARG A 107 -41.02 47.55 3.67
C ARG A 107 -40.82 49.05 3.77
N VAL A 108 -41.87 49.82 3.48
CA VAL A 108 -41.88 51.29 3.58
C VAL A 108 -42.93 51.71 4.58
N GLU A 109 -42.54 52.49 5.59
CA GLU A 109 -43.43 53.04 6.62
C GLU A 109 -43.48 54.57 6.54
N HIS A 110 -44.60 55.13 6.99
CA HIS A 110 -44.86 56.56 6.93
C HIS A 110 -44.79 57.15 8.34
N ASP A 111 -43.62 57.69 8.72
CA ASP A 111 -43.42 58.27 10.05
C ASP A 111 -43.52 59.80 10.02
N TRP A 112 -44.39 60.35 10.87
CA TRP A 112 -44.58 61.80 11.04
C TRP A 112 -44.03 62.26 12.39
N HIS A 113 -42.90 62.99 12.38
CA HIS A 113 -42.34 63.60 13.59
C HIS A 113 -42.47 65.14 13.57
N TRP A 114 -43.17 65.68 14.57
CA TRP A 114 -43.47 67.11 14.69
C TRP A 114 -42.27 68.01 15.00
N LEU A 115 -41.21 67.47 15.62
CA LEU A 115 -40.09 68.26 16.17
C LEU A 115 -39.03 68.69 15.15
N GLY A 116 -39.21 68.43 13.84
CA GLY A 116 -38.19 68.76 12.83
C GLY A 116 -38.67 69.09 11.42
N LEU A 117 -39.99 69.19 11.15
CA LEU A 117 -40.54 69.36 9.78
C LEU A 117 -39.85 68.39 8.79
N ARG A 118 -39.91 67.08 9.05
CA ARG A 118 -39.41 66.05 8.14
C ARG A 118 -40.48 64.99 7.92
N HIS A 119 -40.78 64.73 6.66
CA HIS A 119 -41.51 63.54 6.24
C HIS A 119 -40.45 62.47 6.00
N LEU A 120 -40.19 61.62 7.00
CA LEU A 120 -39.26 60.51 6.83
C LEU A 120 -40.08 59.30 6.38
N TYR A 121 -39.89 58.89 5.14
CA TYR A 121 -40.16 57.50 4.79
C TYR A 121 -39.08 56.69 5.49
N SER A 122 -39.44 55.90 6.48
CA SER A 122 -38.55 54.88 7.02
C SER A 122 -38.71 53.64 6.12
N HIS A 123 -37.60 53.05 5.71
CA HIS A 123 -37.65 51.85 4.89
C HIS A 123 -36.71 50.81 5.42
N ARG A 124 -37.10 49.56 5.24
CA ARG A 124 -36.33 48.39 5.64
C ARG A 124 -36.28 47.39 4.51
N ARG A 125 -35.12 46.74 4.36
CA ARG A 125 -34.89 45.70 3.36
C ARG A 125 -34.42 44.45 4.08
N ASP A 126 -35.18 43.38 3.94
CA ASP A 126 -34.81 42.06 4.44
C ASP A 126 -34.72 41.09 3.27
N SER A 127 -33.81 40.12 3.30
CA SER A 127 -33.88 39.01 2.33
C SER A 127 -35.17 38.21 2.56
N LEU A 128 -35.69 37.52 1.54
CA LEU A 128 -36.90 36.72 1.71
C LEU A 128 -36.74 35.62 2.76
N LEU A 129 -35.56 34.99 2.84
CA LEU A 129 -35.28 34.00 3.88
C LEU A 129 -35.31 34.61 5.28
N GLN A 130 -34.70 35.79 5.45
CA GLN A 130 -34.71 36.52 6.72
C GLN A 130 -36.12 36.89 7.16
N ALA A 131 -36.89 37.48 6.26
CA ALA A 131 -38.26 37.92 6.54
C ALA A 131 -39.16 36.73 6.89
N ALA A 132 -38.99 35.58 6.21
CA ALA A 132 -39.75 34.37 6.49
C ALA A 132 -39.40 33.76 7.87
N LEU A 133 -38.11 33.72 8.23
CA LEU A 133 -37.65 33.20 9.54
C LEU A 133 -38.15 34.04 10.72
N GLN A 134 -38.28 35.35 10.55
CA GLN A 134 -38.83 36.24 11.57
C GLN A 134 -40.36 36.14 11.71
N ASN A 135 -41.02 35.53 10.72
CA ASN A 135 -42.47 35.40 10.61
C ASN A 135 -43.19 36.77 10.65
N PHE A 136 -44.52 36.75 10.55
CA PHE A 136 -45.35 37.96 10.48
C PHE A 136 -46.52 37.89 11.46
N ALA A 137 -46.96 39.04 11.97
CA ALA A 137 -48.17 39.13 12.79
C ALA A 137 -49.44 38.86 11.96
N ASP A 138 -50.56 38.56 12.61
CA ASP A 138 -51.85 38.34 11.93
C ASP A 138 -52.50 39.64 11.45
N ASP A 139 -52.19 40.76 12.11
CA ASP A 139 -52.64 42.12 11.79
C ASP A 139 -51.63 42.92 10.96
N GLU A 140 -50.62 42.28 10.39
CA GLU A 140 -49.54 42.94 9.65
C GLU A 140 -50.05 43.65 8.38
N THR A 141 -49.78 44.94 8.23
CA THR A 141 -50.19 45.72 7.04
C THR A 141 -49.01 46.27 6.26
N PHE A 142 -49.08 46.22 4.92
CA PHE A 142 -48.07 46.82 4.04
C PHE A 142 -48.61 48.04 3.30
N THR A 143 -47.77 49.06 3.15
CA THR A 143 -48.07 50.24 2.34
C THR A 143 -48.02 49.92 0.84
N PRO A 144 -48.72 50.67 -0.03
CA PRO A 144 -48.66 50.48 -1.49
C PRO A 144 -47.26 50.59 -2.10
N GLU A 145 -46.33 51.26 -1.41
CA GLU A 145 -44.93 51.45 -1.77
C GLU A 145 -44.06 50.22 -1.44
N SER A 146 -44.51 49.35 -0.52
CA SER A 146 -43.83 48.11 -0.16
C SER A 146 -43.88 47.09 -1.31
N ALA A 147 -42.79 46.34 -1.52
CA ALA A 147 -42.67 45.44 -2.66
C ALA A 147 -41.65 44.31 -2.42
N ILE A 148 -41.76 43.24 -3.19
CA ILE A 148 -40.73 42.20 -3.31
C ILE A 148 -40.00 42.42 -4.64
N ALA A 149 -38.67 42.45 -4.61
CA ALA A 149 -37.83 42.67 -5.79
C ALA A 149 -36.42 42.08 -5.61
N LEU A 150 -35.65 41.96 -6.69
CA LEU A 150 -34.21 41.69 -6.56
C LEU A 150 -33.51 42.90 -5.93
N GLY A 151 -32.49 42.68 -5.10
CA GLY A 151 -31.78 43.75 -4.41
C GLY A 151 -31.18 44.80 -5.37
N SER A 152 -30.71 44.38 -6.54
CA SER A 152 -30.22 45.25 -7.61
C SER A 152 -31.30 46.14 -8.23
N ASP A 153 -32.57 45.77 -8.08
CA ASP A 153 -33.73 46.41 -8.70
C ASP A 153 -34.44 47.38 -7.74
N ILE A 154 -33.88 47.64 -6.56
CA ILE A 154 -34.38 48.59 -5.56
C ILE A 154 -33.46 49.82 -5.50
N GLN A 155 -33.89 50.93 -6.09
CA GLN A 155 -33.18 52.21 -6.06
C GLN A 155 -33.87 53.22 -5.15
N VAL A 156 -33.10 53.87 -4.28
CA VAL A 156 -33.55 54.95 -3.40
C VAL A 156 -32.95 56.26 -3.88
N VAL A 157 -33.81 57.22 -4.20
CA VAL A 157 -33.40 58.54 -4.69
C VAL A 157 -33.95 59.59 -3.75
N ALA A 158 -33.10 60.52 -3.30
CA ALA A 158 -33.54 61.67 -2.53
C ALA A 158 -34.44 62.56 -3.40
N VAL A 159 -35.60 62.95 -2.87
CA VAL A 159 -36.57 63.85 -3.53
C VAL A 159 -36.98 64.97 -2.59
N GLU A 160 -37.42 66.08 -3.15
CA GLU A 160 -37.98 67.20 -2.40
C GLU A 160 -39.50 67.26 -2.62
N VAL A 161 -40.26 67.23 -1.52
CA VAL A 161 -41.73 67.22 -1.53
C VAL A 161 -42.26 68.58 -1.03
N PRO A 162 -43.07 69.29 -1.82
CA PRO A 162 -43.69 70.54 -1.36
C PRO A 162 -44.83 70.25 -0.39
N GLY A 163 -44.75 70.81 0.82
CA GLY A 163 -45.79 70.74 1.86
C GLY A 163 -46.48 72.08 2.07
N THR A 164 -47.73 72.05 2.55
CA THR A 164 -48.49 73.24 2.95
C THR A 164 -48.97 73.09 4.40
N VAL A 165 -48.69 74.08 5.25
CA VAL A 165 -49.18 74.13 6.64
C VAL A 165 -50.05 75.38 6.83
N PRO A 166 -51.23 75.26 7.44
CA PRO A 166 -52.07 76.41 7.77
C PRO A 166 -51.43 77.22 8.91
N ILE A 167 -51.01 78.45 8.63
CA ILE A 167 -50.57 79.39 9.67
C ILE A 167 -51.77 80.25 10.08
N GLY A 168 -52.58 79.74 11.01
CA GLY A 168 -53.72 80.47 11.59
C GLY A 168 -54.95 80.57 10.69
N MET A 169 -56.07 80.99 11.29
CA MET A 169 -57.42 80.84 10.71
C MET A 169 -57.74 81.77 9.50
N GLN A 170 -56.85 82.68 9.10
CA GLN A 170 -57.10 83.64 7.99
C GLN A 170 -55.86 84.04 7.16
N ALA A 171 -54.85 83.17 6.98
CA ALA A 171 -53.71 83.43 6.09
C ALA A 171 -53.55 82.30 5.04
N PRO A 172 -53.00 82.58 3.83
CA PRO A 172 -52.72 81.54 2.85
C PRO A 172 -51.72 80.51 3.43
N PRO A 173 -51.86 79.21 3.10
CA PRO A 173 -50.98 78.17 3.63
C PRO A 173 -49.51 78.45 3.29
N ALA A 174 -48.62 78.33 4.29
CA ALA A 174 -47.20 78.46 4.06
C ALA A 174 -46.67 77.23 3.35
N HIS A 175 -45.98 77.46 2.23
CA HIS A 175 -45.35 76.42 1.43
C HIS A 175 -43.92 76.21 1.94
N PHE A 176 -43.53 74.97 2.18
CA PHE A 176 -42.18 74.60 2.57
C PHE A 176 -41.76 73.33 1.84
N THR A 177 -40.47 73.22 1.56
CA THR A 177 -39.91 72.07 0.84
C THR A 177 -39.31 71.08 1.83
N LEU A 178 -39.77 69.83 1.77
CA LEU A 178 -39.34 68.74 2.64
C LEU A 178 -38.40 67.81 1.89
N ARG A 179 -37.26 67.46 2.50
CA ARG A 179 -36.41 66.37 2.01
C ARG A 179 -37.06 65.04 2.35
N SER A 180 -37.15 64.16 1.35
CA SER A 180 -37.79 62.85 1.39
C SER A 180 -37.03 61.87 0.49
N GLU A 181 -37.43 60.60 0.48
CA GLU A 181 -36.92 59.57 -0.43
C GLU A 181 -38.02 59.10 -1.40
N ARG A 182 -37.64 58.69 -2.61
CA ARG A 182 -38.51 58.02 -3.58
C ARG A 182 -37.91 56.67 -3.93
N TYR A 183 -38.76 55.64 -3.89
CA TYR A 183 -38.39 54.25 -4.18
C TYR A 183 -38.73 53.89 -5.63
N LEU A 184 -37.72 53.54 -6.42
CA LEU A 184 -37.90 52.97 -7.76
C LEU A 184 -37.62 51.47 -7.68
N VAL A 185 -38.68 50.67 -7.81
CA VAL A 185 -38.63 49.22 -7.58
C VAL A 185 -39.23 48.47 -8.76
N LYS A 186 -38.46 47.56 -9.37
CA LYS A 186 -39.01 46.58 -10.33
C LYS A 186 -39.61 45.40 -9.57
N ARG A 187 -40.93 45.42 -9.40
CA ARG A 187 -41.66 44.46 -8.55
C ARG A 187 -41.71 43.06 -9.17
N LEU A 188 -41.52 42.05 -8.34
CA LEU A 188 -41.79 40.64 -8.64
C LEU A 188 -43.28 40.31 -8.46
N PRO A 189 -43.79 39.19 -9.04
CA PRO A 189 -45.23 38.92 -9.13
C PRO A 189 -45.94 38.63 -7.79
N LEU A 190 -45.22 38.47 -6.68
CA LEU A 190 -45.79 38.17 -5.37
C LEU A 190 -45.92 39.45 -4.52
N ALA A 191 -47.14 39.74 -4.05
CA ALA A 191 -47.38 40.88 -3.16
C ALA A 191 -46.84 40.60 -1.73
N PRO A 192 -46.29 41.61 -1.02
CA PRO A 192 -45.83 41.47 0.37
C PRO A 192 -46.86 40.84 1.32
N GLN A 193 -48.14 41.21 1.17
CA GLN A 193 -49.24 40.68 1.97
C GLN A 193 -49.43 39.16 1.76
N ALA A 194 -49.33 38.71 0.51
CA ALA A 194 -49.44 37.28 0.16
C ALA A 194 -48.22 36.50 0.66
N PHE A 195 -47.02 37.09 0.56
CA PHE A 195 -45.80 36.51 1.13
C PHE A 195 -45.89 36.34 2.66
N ALA A 196 -46.41 37.33 3.38
CA ALA A 196 -46.61 37.26 4.82
C ALA A 196 -47.59 36.13 5.22
N ALA A 197 -48.70 36.00 4.50
CA ALA A 197 -49.65 34.89 4.70
C ALA A 197 -48.99 33.52 4.47
N LEU A 198 -48.21 33.37 3.40
CA LEU A 198 -47.48 32.13 3.10
C LEU A 198 -46.48 31.75 4.20
N CYS A 199 -45.76 32.72 4.76
CA CYS A 199 -44.81 32.47 5.84
C CYS A 199 -45.52 31.99 7.12
N ARG A 200 -46.68 32.57 7.44
CA ARG A 200 -47.50 32.14 8.59
C ARG A 200 -48.04 30.73 8.41
N GLU A 201 -48.50 30.37 7.21
CA GLU A 201 -48.97 29.02 6.88
C GLU A 201 -47.84 27.99 6.93
N LEU A 202 -46.65 28.35 6.43
CA LEU A 202 -45.49 27.45 6.41
C LEU A 202 -44.94 27.19 7.82
N ASP A 203 -45.10 28.15 8.74
CA ASP A 203 -44.64 28.12 10.13
C ASP A 203 -43.23 27.53 10.27
N LEU A 204 -42.28 28.17 9.58
CA LEU A 204 -40.87 27.73 9.58
C LEU A 204 -40.30 27.61 11.01
N GLY A 205 -40.72 28.50 11.92
CA GLY A 205 -40.31 28.43 13.31
C GLY A 205 -40.89 27.23 14.05
N GLY A 206 -42.20 27.00 14.00
CA GLY A 206 -42.84 25.85 14.66
C GLY A 206 -42.38 24.50 14.12
N THR A 207 -42.19 24.41 12.81
CA THR A 207 -41.64 23.21 12.15
C THR A 207 -40.18 22.97 12.53
N TYR A 208 -39.36 24.01 12.63
CA TYR A 208 -37.97 23.87 13.09
C TYR A 208 -37.87 23.45 14.56
N GLN A 209 -38.74 23.98 15.44
CA GLN A 209 -38.82 23.54 16.84
C GLN A 209 -39.14 22.05 16.95
N THR A 210 -40.03 21.55 16.10
CA THR A 210 -40.36 20.12 16.02
C THR A 210 -39.17 19.30 15.53
N HIS A 211 -38.41 19.79 14.55
CA HIS A 211 -37.18 19.14 14.08
C HIS A 211 -36.12 19.05 15.18
N LEU A 212 -35.88 20.12 15.95
CA LEU A 212 -34.97 20.09 17.09
C LEU A 212 -35.36 19.04 18.13
N GLU A 213 -36.64 19.00 18.50
CA GLU A 213 -37.18 17.99 19.44
C GLU A 213 -36.93 16.57 18.94
N GLN A 214 -37.27 16.31 17.66
CA GLN A 214 -37.15 14.98 17.07
C GLN A 214 -35.73 14.47 16.94
N GLN A 215 -34.72 15.34 16.91
CA GLN A 215 -33.31 14.95 16.75
C GLN A 215 -32.56 14.92 18.10
N LEU A 216 -32.76 15.93 18.95
CA LEU A 216 -32.00 16.12 20.19
C LEU A 216 -32.60 15.40 21.40
N ALA A 217 -33.94 15.28 21.48
CA ALA A 217 -34.62 14.66 22.63
C ALA A 217 -34.68 13.12 22.56
N ARG A 218 -34.12 12.49 21.51
CA ARG A 218 -34.09 11.02 21.38
C ARG A 218 -33.33 10.41 22.57
N PRO A 219 -33.80 9.30 23.16
CA PRO A 219 -33.11 8.67 24.30
C PRO A 219 -31.64 8.34 24.03
N GLU A 220 -31.33 7.87 22.82
CA GLU A 220 -29.96 7.56 22.38
C GLU A 220 -29.07 8.81 22.28
N THR A 221 -29.56 9.87 21.62
CA THR A 221 -28.87 11.16 21.50
C THR A 221 -28.63 11.79 22.87
N ARG A 222 -29.65 11.75 23.74
CA ARG A 222 -29.58 12.25 25.12
C ARG A 222 -28.49 11.52 25.91
N ALA A 223 -28.43 10.19 25.81
CA ALA A 223 -27.41 9.39 26.49
C ALA A 223 -25.99 9.72 26.00
N LEU A 224 -25.80 9.91 24.70
CA LEU A 224 -24.51 10.31 24.12
C LEU A 224 -24.10 11.74 24.55
N ALA A 225 -25.06 12.67 24.62
CA ALA A 225 -24.80 14.03 25.09
C ALA A 225 -24.39 14.07 26.56
N VAL A 226 -25.08 13.31 27.42
CA VAL A 226 -24.70 13.12 28.81
C VAL A 226 -23.28 12.54 28.92
N ARG A 227 -22.95 11.52 28.13
CA ARG A 227 -21.61 10.92 28.10
C ARG A 227 -20.53 11.92 27.70
N ALA A 228 -20.80 12.80 26.73
CA ALA A 228 -19.86 13.86 26.34
C ALA A 228 -19.65 14.89 27.46
N GLN A 229 -20.71 15.27 28.20
CA GLN A 229 -20.59 16.14 29.37
C GLN A 229 -19.79 15.50 30.51
N GLN A 230 -20.01 14.20 30.77
CA GLN A 230 -19.24 13.44 31.76
C GLN A 230 -17.75 13.36 31.38
N ALA A 231 -17.44 13.02 30.13
CA ALA A 231 -16.05 12.96 29.63
C ALA A 231 -15.37 14.34 29.71
N ARG A 232 -16.12 15.43 29.56
CA ARG A 232 -15.61 16.79 29.73
C ARG A 232 -15.25 17.11 31.18
N LEU A 233 -16.14 16.78 32.13
CA LEU A 233 -15.85 16.95 33.55
C LEU A 233 -14.65 16.10 33.99
N ARG A 234 -14.53 14.88 33.45
CA ARG A 234 -13.37 14.00 33.67
C ARG A 234 -12.07 14.69 33.27
N LEU A 235 -12.00 15.19 32.03
CA LEU A 235 -10.81 15.91 31.53
C LEU A 235 -10.50 17.13 32.39
N ALA A 236 -11.52 17.90 32.78
CA ALA A 236 -11.34 19.07 33.65
C ALA A 236 -10.76 18.68 35.03
N ALA A 237 -11.23 17.58 35.62
CA ALA A 237 -10.73 17.08 36.90
C ALA A 237 -9.28 16.60 36.80
N ASP A 238 -8.93 15.88 35.73
CA ASP A 238 -7.57 15.39 35.53
C ASP A 238 -6.57 16.53 35.24
N LEU A 239 -6.97 17.54 34.45
CA LEU A 239 -6.19 18.75 34.24
C LEU A 239 -6.02 19.57 35.53
N ALA A 240 -7.09 19.76 36.30
CA ALA A 240 -7.03 20.49 37.57
C ALA A 240 -6.15 19.77 38.61
N TYR A 241 -6.22 18.43 38.65
CA TYR A 241 -5.36 17.63 39.53
C TYR A 241 -3.89 17.69 39.11
N LEU A 242 -3.59 17.56 37.81
CA LEU A 242 -2.24 17.68 37.27
C LEU A 242 -1.63 19.06 37.58
N ARG A 243 -2.45 20.12 37.53
CA ARG A 243 -2.05 21.51 37.85
C ARG A 243 -2.04 21.82 39.36
N HIS A 244 -2.32 20.85 40.22
CA HIS A 244 -2.48 21.04 41.67
C HIS A 244 -3.55 22.08 42.07
N LEU A 245 -4.53 22.32 41.20
CA LEU A 245 -5.71 23.16 41.47
C LEU A 245 -6.80 22.38 42.20
N LEU A 246 -6.77 21.05 42.15
CA LEU A 246 -7.73 20.16 42.79
C LEU A 246 -6.96 19.12 43.62
N ASP A 247 -7.38 18.88 44.85
CA ASP A 247 -6.79 17.85 45.70
C ASP A 247 -7.32 16.44 45.34
N ALA A 248 -6.63 15.40 45.83
CA ALA A 248 -6.99 14.01 45.52
C ALA A 248 -8.40 13.66 46.02
N ALA A 249 -8.80 14.14 47.21
CA ALA A 249 -10.09 13.84 47.79
C ALA A 249 -11.24 14.45 46.97
N SER A 250 -11.11 15.70 46.53
CA SER A 250 -12.09 16.36 45.67
C SER A 250 -12.14 15.72 44.28
N ARG A 251 -11.01 15.24 43.75
CA ARG A 251 -10.98 14.45 42.50
C ARG A 251 -11.74 13.13 42.66
N ASP A 252 -11.58 12.45 43.79
CA ASP A 252 -12.31 11.21 44.10
C ASP A 252 -13.82 11.45 44.20
N GLU A 253 -14.25 12.57 44.78
CA GLU A 253 -15.67 12.99 44.79
C GLU A 253 -16.24 13.18 43.38
N ILE A 254 -15.49 13.86 42.50
CA ILE A 254 -15.89 14.01 41.09
C ILE A 254 -15.89 12.64 40.38
N GLN A 255 -14.93 11.76 40.69
CA GLN A 255 -14.90 10.40 40.18
C GLN A 255 -16.15 9.61 40.60
N ARG A 256 -16.58 9.74 41.87
CA ARG A 256 -17.81 9.11 42.39
C ARG A 256 -19.04 9.61 41.64
N LEU A 257 -19.16 10.93 41.43
CA LEU A 257 -20.24 11.53 40.63
C LEU A 257 -20.26 10.95 39.20
N LEU A 258 -19.09 10.84 38.56
CA LEU A 258 -18.96 10.30 37.20
C LEU A 258 -19.23 8.78 37.11
N GLN A 259 -19.16 8.05 38.23
CA GLN A 259 -19.57 6.65 38.34
C GLN A 259 -21.06 6.47 38.66
N GLY A 260 -21.81 7.56 38.80
CA GLY A 260 -23.24 7.55 39.12
C GLY A 260 -23.56 7.38 40.60
N HIS A 261 -22.58 7.56 41.49
CA HIS A 261 -22.84 7.60 42.94
C HIS A 261 -23.51 8.92 43.35
N PRO A 262 -24.33 8.92 44.41
CA PRO A 262 -25.05 10.11 44.84
C PRO A 262 -24.07 11.15 45.42
N VAL A 263 -23.80 12.20 44.64
CA VAL A 263 -23.10 13.40 45.07
C VAL A 263 -24.06 14.57 44.92
N GLN A 264 -24.20 15.39 45.95
CA GLN A 264 -25.14 16.51 45.94
C GLN A 264 -24.64 17.59 44.97
N CYS A 265 -25.50 18.03 44.05
CA CYS A 265 -25.18 19.08 43.08
C CYS A 265 -26.21 20.21 43.13
N TRP A 266 -25.80 21.43 42.78
CA TRP A 266 -26.68 22.59 42.70
C TRP A 266 -26.53 23.35 41.39
N GLN A 267 -27.67 23.86 40.92
CA GLN A 267 -27.79 24.85 39.86
C GLN A 267 -27.61 26.25 40.45
N LEU A 268 -26.82 27.10 39.80
CA LEU A 268 -26.58 28.48 40.26
C LEU A 268 -27.42 29.50 39.51
N ALA A 269 -27.76 30.59 40.21
CA ALA A 269 -28.36 31.79 39.62
C ALA A 269 -27.78 33.05 40.26
N LEU A 270 -27.55 34.07 39.44
CA LEU A 270 -27.06 35.40 39.83
C LEU A 270 -28.12 36.44 39.47
N PHE A 271 -28.42 37.36 40.40
CA PHE A 271 -29.49 38.34 40.20
C PHE A 271 -30.87 37.75 39.83
N GLY A 272 -31.11 36.48 40.17
CA GLY A 272 -32.32 35.74 39.77
C GLY A 272 -32.26 35.12 38.37
N ILE A 273 -31.15 35.28 37.63
CA ILE A 273 -30.92 34.72 36.30
C ILE A 273 -30.14 33.41 36.43
N THR A 274 -30.66 32.34 35.85
CA THR A 274 -30.09 30.99 35.97
C THR A 274 -28.87 30.81 35.05
N LEU A 275 -27.77 30.28 35.61
CA LEU A 275 -26.52 30.03 34.89
C LEU A 275 -26.50 28.63 34.26
N HIS A 276 -26.79 28.52 32.98
CA HIS A 276 -26.85 27.23 32.29
C HIS A 276 -25.47 26.57 32.19
N GLU A 277 -25.42 25.24 32.28
CA GLU A 277 -24.20 24.39 32.28
C GLU A 277 -23.26 24.56 33.49
N VAL A 278 -23.39 25.62 34.28
CA VAL A 278 -22.62 25.83 35.52
C VAL A 278 -23.19 24.98 36.64
N MET A 279 -22.34 24.17 37.26
CA MET A 279 -22.74 23.24 38.32
C MET A 279 -21.87 23.41 39.55
N LEU A 280 -22.48 23.42 40.73
CA LEU A 280 -21.78 23.37 42.00
C LEU A 280 -21.83 21.94 42.55
N ILE A 281 -20.68 21.34 42.82
CA ILE A 281 -20.53 19.95 43.26
C ILE A 281 -20.12 19.92 44.72
N ASP A 282 -20.77 19.10 45.53
CA ASP A 282 -20.37 18.84 46.91
C ASP A 282 -19.11 17.95 46.96
N ALA A 283 -18.02 18.48 47.51
CA ALA A 283 -16.78 17.73 47.74
C ALA A 283 -16.69 17.21 49.18
N GLY A 284 -17.81 17.16 49.91
CA GLY A 284 -17.89 16.65 51.27
C GLY A 284 -17.13 17.56 52.25
N ALA A 285 -16.22 16.96 53.03
CA ALA A 285 -15.42 17.70 54.02
C ALA A 285 -14.46 18.73 53.40
N HIS A 286 -14.26 18.69 52.08
CA HIS A 286 -13.34 19.54 51.33
C HIS A 286 -14.01 20.80 50.74
N GLY A 287 -15.32 20.98 50.99
CA GLY A 287 -16.08 22.15 50.57
C GLY A 287 -16.88 21.91 49.29
N LEU A 288 -16.81 22.84 48.36
CA LEU A 288 -17.60 22.90 47.13
C LEU A 288 -16.67 23.05 45.93
N VAL A 289 -17.03 22.48 44.79
CA VAL A 289 -16.31 22.68 43.52
C VAL A 289 -17.25 23.33 42.52
N LEU A 290 -16.89 24.53 42.08
CA LEU A 290 -17.58 25.25 41.01
C LEU A 290 -17.07 24.76 39.66
N HIS A 291 -17.94 24.13 38.87
CA HIS A 291 -17.66 23.69 37.51
C HIS A 291 -18.25 24.67 36.50
N MET A 292 -17.37 25.32 35.74
CA MET A 292 -17.69 26.23 34.63
C MET A 292 -17.14 25.65 33.32
N PRO A 293 -17.94 24.87 32.58
CA PRO A 293 -17.45 24.20 31.39
C PRO A 293 -17.08 25.21 30.29
N GLY A 294 -15.85 25.13 29.77
CA GLY A 294 -15.36 26.02 28.69
C GLY A 294 -14.63 27.26 29.17
N HIS A 295 -14.50 27.39 30.48
CA HIS A 295 -13.64 28.34 31.18
C HIS A 295 -12.30 27.67 31.52
N GLU A 296 -11.20 28.42 31.64
CA GLU A 296 -9.87 27.89 31.98
C GLU A 296 -9.31 28.62 33.22
N PRO A 297 -9.12 27.94 34.38
CA PRO A 297 -9.47 26.56 34.64
C PRO A 297 -11.00 26.35 34.70
N ALA A 298 -11.46 25.14 34.38
CA ALA A 298 -12.90 24.81 34.38
C ALA A 298 -13.45 24.44 35.77
N LEU A 299 -12.57 24.10 36.72
CA LEU A 299 -12.91 23.72 38.08
C LEU A 299 -12.27 24.69 39.07
N HIS A 300 -13.07 25.22 39.98
CA HIS A 300 -12.63 26.10 41.05
C HIS A 300 -13.07 25.53 42.42
N PRO A 301 -12.14 25.04 43.26
CA PRO A 301 -12.48 24.64 44.61
C PRO A 301 -12.80 25.87 45.48
N CYS A 302 -13.82 25.75 46.32
CA CYS A 302 -14.34 26.80 47.18
C CYS A 302 -14.70 26.21 48.54
N SER A 303 -14.29 26.84 49.64
CA SER A 303 -14.59 26.32 50.99
C SER A 303 -16.09 26.33 51.31
N ASP A 304 -16.81 27.33 50.82
CA ASP A 304 -18.23 27.54 51.06
C ASP A 304 -18.87 28.42 49.96
N LEU A 305 -20.14 28.78 50.14
CA LEU A 305 -20.86 29.62 49.18
C LEU A 305 -20.33 31.07 49.12
N ALA A 306 -19.72 31.57 50.20
CA ALA A 306 -19.09 32.90 50.21
C ALA A 306 -17.81 32.91 49.37
N ALA A 307 -17.04 31.82 49.39
CA ALA A 307 -15.90 31.62 48.51
C ALA A 307 -16.32 31.53 47.04
N VAL A 308 -17.46 30.90 46.71
CA VAL A 308 -18.01 30.89 45.34
C VAL A 308 -18.31 32.31 44.86
N HIS A 309 -18.99 33.11 45.69
CA HIS A 309 -19.26 34.52 45.37
C HIS A 309 -17.96 35.31 45.16
N ALA A 310 -16.97 35.15 46.04
CA ALA A 310 -15.70 35.85 45.95
C ALA A 310 -14.90 35.48 44.68
N THR A 311 -14.90 34.21 44.30
CA THR A 311 -14.30 33.71 43.05
C THR A 311 -14.96 34.38 41.84
N LEU A 312 -16.29 34.31 41.72
CA LEU A 312 -17.02 34.91 40.60
C LEU A 312 -16.84 36.43 40.53
N ALA A 313 -16.90 37.12 41.67
CA ALA A 313 -16.71 38.57 41.72
C ALA A 313 -15.27 39.00 41.33
N THR A 314 -14.30 38.10 41.46
CA THR A 314 -12.92 38.37 41.05
C THR A 314 -12.73 38.10 39.55
N LEU A 315 -13.30 37.00 39.04
CA LEU A 315 -13.22 36.66 37.62
C LEU A 315 -13.95 37.68 36.73
N LEU A 316 -15.18 38.07 37.10
CA LEU A 316 -16.05 38.91 36.27
C LEU A 316 -15.61 40.40 36.19
N VAL A 317 -14.52 40.76 36.87
CA VAL A 317 -13.84 42.04 36.69
C VAL A 317 -13.03 42.10 35.40
N GLU A 318 -12.60 40.95 34.87
CA GLU A 318 -11.81 40.88 33.64
C GLU A 318 -12.69 40.84 32.38
N PRO A 319 -12.35 41.56 31.30
CA PRO A 319 -13.17 41.61 30.07
C PRO A 319 -13.33 40.25 29.40
N ALA A 320 -12.23 39.49 29.30
CA ALA A 320 -12.22 38.17 28.68
C ALA A 320 -13.14 37.20 29.44
N GLU A 321 -13.12 37.25 30.77
CA GLU A 321 -13.96 36.40 31.60
C GLU A 321 -15.43 36.80 31.52
N ARG A 322 -15.76 38.10 31.48
CA ARG A 322 -17.14 38.54 31.23
C ARG A 322 -17.66 38.04 29.88
N GLN A 323 -16.82 38.12 28.84
CA GLN A 323 -17.20 37.66 27.51
C GLN A 323 -17.41 36.14 27.48
N ALA A 324 -16.54 35.36 28.12
CA ALA A 324 -16.70 33.92 28.25
C ALA A 324 -17.97 33.56 29.06
N PHE A 325 -18.25 34.31 30.12
CA PHE A 325 -19.39 34.08 31.01
C PHE A 325 -20.75 34.30 30.35
N ALA A 326 -20.82 35.11 29.28
CA ALA A 326 -22.03 35.29 28.47
C ALA A 326 -22.57 33.95 27.96
N ALA A 327 -21.70 32.96 27.71
CA ALA A 327 -22.07 31.65 27.22
C ALA A 327 -22.95 30.84 28.19
N TYR A 328 -23.04 31.21 29.48
CA TYR A 328 -23.89 30.54 30.48
C TYR A 328 -25.28 31.17 30.61
N ILE A 329 -25.56 32.24 29.86
CA ILE A 329 -26.75 33.06 30.04
C ILE A 329 -27.53 33.09 28.74
N ARG A 330 -28.86 32.98 28.84
CA ARG A 330 -29.74 33.04 27.67
C ARG A 330 -29.58 34.38 26.95
N GLN A 331 -29.55 34.33 25.62
CA GLN A 331 -29.28 35.49 24.78
C GLN A 331 -30.21 36.69 25.05
N ASP A 332 -31.49 36.45 25.32
CA ASP A 332 -32.49 37.48 25.63
C ASP A 332 -32.32 38.13 27.01
N GLU A 333 -31.59 37.48 27.93
CA GLU A 333 -31.33 37.96 29.30
C GLU A 333 -29.95 38.61 29.45
N GLN A 334 -29.03 38.41 28.50
CA GLN A 334 -27.64 38.85 28.60
C GLN A 334 -27.49 40.35 28.80
N SER A 335 -28.22 41.18 28.03
CA SER A 335 -28.15 42.64 28.16
C SER A 335 -28.52 43.08 29.57
N HIS A 336 -29.66 42.59 30.07
CA HIS A 336 -30.11 42.87 31.44
C HIS A 336 -29.14 42.34 32.49
N PHE A 337 -28.60 41.15 32.30
CA PHE A 337 -27.62 40.56 33.21
C PHE A 337 -26.36 41.42 33.31
N PHE A 338 -25.77 41.83 32.18
CA PHE A 338 -24.54 42.60 32.18
C PHE A 338 -24.74 44.03 32.70
N ASP A 339 -25.91 44.62 32.49
CA ASP A 339 -26.29 45.88 33.14
C ASP A 339 -26.33 45.73 34.66
N MET A 340 -26.98 44.68 35.17
CA MET A 340 -27.03 44.38 36.61
C MET A 340 -25.65 44.05 37.16
N LEU A 341 -24.83 43.30 36.41
CA LEU A 341 -23.46 42.98 36.79
C LEU A 341 -22.62 44.25 36.90
N GLN A 342 -22.69 45.15 35.92
CA GLN A 342 -21.95 46.42 35.95
C GLN A 342 -22.37 47.28 37.14
N GLN A 343 -23.68 47.44 37.37
CA GLN A 343 -24.20 48.22 38.50
C GLN A 343 -23.73 47.71 39.87
N ASN A 344 -23.51 46.41 40.03
CA ASN A 344 -23.17 45.79 41.31
C ASN A 344 -21.67 45.49 41.46
N LEU A 345 -20.91 45.37 40.38
CA LEU A 345 -19.50 44.97 40.41
C LEU A 345 -18.53 46.09 40.04
N ASP A 346 -18.91 46.99 39.13
CA ASP A 346 -18.10 48.14 38.72
C ASP A 346 -18.29 49.30 39.70
N ALA A 347 -17.22 49.69 40.39
CA ALA A 347 -17.22 50.80 41.34
C ALA A 347 -17.57 52.14 40.67
N ALA A 348 -17.30 52.31 39.38
CA ALA A 348 -17.65 53.52 38.62
C ALA A 348 -19.08 53.46 38.02
N GLY A 349 -19.62 52.25 37.83
CA GLY A 349 -20.94 52.00 37.24
C GLY A 349 -21.07 52.33 35.75
N ASN A 350 -19.97 52.66 35.07
CA ASN A 350 -19.97 53.08 33.66
C ASN A 350 -18.64 52.80 32.91
N THR A 351 -17.76 51.96 33.46
CA THR A 351 -16.52 51.54 32.82
C THR A 351 -16.81 50.76 31.55
N ALA A 352 -16.11 51.07 30.44
CA ALA A 352 -16.32 50.38 29.17
C ALA A 352 -16.16 48.85 29.30
N PHE A 353 -17.01 48.09 28.60
CA PHE A 353 -17.13 46.64 28.75
C PHE A 353 -15.84 45.88 28.39
N ASP A 354 -15.05 46.43 27.47
CA ASP A 354 -13.78 45.90 26.97
C ASP A 354 -12.57 46.16 27.90
N ARG A 355 -12.78 46.80 29.06
CA ARG A 355 -11.73 47.14 30.04
C ARG A 355 -11.94 46.48 31.39
N PRO A 356 -10.87 46.13 32.12
CA PRO A 356 -11.00 45.63 33.49
C PRO A 356 -11.77 46.61 34.38
N TRP A 357 -12.73 46.11 35.15
CA TRP A 357 -13.59 46.95 36.00
C TRP A 357 -12.98 47.17 37.40
N PRO A 358 -12.92 48.40 37.91
CA PRO A 358 -12.54 48.61 39.31
C PRO A 358 -13.60 47.97 40.23
N ARG A 359 -13.21 46.97 41.03
CA ARG A 359 -14.15 46.22 41.86
C ARG A 359 -14.79 47.07 42.97
N ALA A 360 -16.12 47.07 43.04
CA ALA A 360 -16.87 47.72 44.12
C ALA A 360 -16.62 47.05 45.49
N ALA A 361 -16.45 47.85 46.55
CA ALA A 361 -16.18 47.35 47.91
C ALA A 361 -17.37 46.58 48.54
N GLN A 362 -18.60 46.84 48.06
CA GLN A 362 -19.83 46.15 48.47
C GLN A 362 -20.40 45.27 47.35
N ALA A 363 -19.54 44.72 46.48
CA ALA A 363 -19.99 43.90 45.36
C ALA A 363 -20.84 42.72 45.82
N ASP A 364 -22.10 42.68 45.40
CA ASP A 364 -23.04 41.60 45.68
C ASP A 364 -23.62 41.06 44.37
N LEU A 365 -23.34 39.78 44.08
CA LEU A 365 -23.84 39.11 42.88
C LEU A 365 -25.22 38.47 43.10
N ARG A 366 -25.80 38.62 44.29
CA ARG A 366 -27.07 38.00 44.70
C ARG A 366 -27.12 36.50 44.38
N LEU A 367 -26.06 35.79 44.78
CA LEU A 367 -25.86 34.39 44.48
C LEU A 367 -26.93 33.52 45.15
N THR A 368 -27.64 32.74 44.35
CA THR A 368 -28.62 31.75 44.81
C THR A 368 -28.33 30.38 44.22
N ARG A 369 -28.73 29.32 44.93
CA ARG A 369 -28.52 27.92 44.51
C ARG A 369 -29.80 27.11 44.66
N GLN A 370 -30.04 26.23 43.69
CA GLN A 370 -31.16 25.29 43.69
C GLN A 370 -30.61 23.86 43.64
N ALA A 371 -31.07 22.99 44.56
CA ALA A 371 -30.61 21.60 44.61
C ALA A 371 -31.11 20.81 43.40
N ILE A 372 -30.21 20.07 42.75
CA ILE A 372 -30.55 19.15 41.67
C ILE A 372 -30.94 17.82 42.31
N THR A 373 -32.21 17.43 42.15
CA THR A 373 -32.80 16.23 42.80
C THR A 373 -32.85 15.00 41.90
N SER A 374 -32.74 15.20 40.59
CA SER A 374 -32.60 14.15 39.58
C SER A 374 -31.12 13.84 39.30
N GLU A 375 -30.86 12.88 38.41
CA GLU A 375 -29.51 12.61 37.91
C GLU A 375 -28.88 13.90 37.33
N PRO A 376 -27.71 14.37 37.83
CA PRO A 376 -27.22 15.73 37.54
C PRO A 376 -26.90 16.02 36.07
N PHE A 377 -26.29 15.10 35.34
CA PHE A 377 -25.91 15.35 33.94
C PHE A 377 -27.13 15.36 33.02
N GLY A 378 -28.09 14.45 33.26
CA GLY A 378 -29.38 14.45 32.59
C GLY A 378 -30.15 15.75 32.83
N TYR A 379 -30.18 16.24 34.08
CA TYR A 379 -30.78 17.54 34.39
C TYR A 379 -30.11 18.69 33.61
N CYS A 380 -28.78 18.76 33.65
CA CYS A 380 -28.01 19.77 32.92
C CYS A 380 -28.26 19.71 31.41
N HIS A 381 -28.35 18.51 30.83
CA HIS A 381 -28.68 18.31 29.43
C HIS A 381 -30.11 18.77 29.09
N ASP A 382 -31.09 18.47 29.94
CA ASP A 382 -32.48 18.86 29.70
C ASP A 382 -32.63 20.40 29.76
N GLN A 383 -31.95 21.06 30.71
CA GLN A 383 -31.88 22.53 30.77
C GLN A 383 -31.17 23.13 29.55
N TYR A 384 -30.09 22.50 29.10
CA TYR A 384 -29.38 22.88 27.89
C TYR A 384 -30.29 22.82 26.66
N LEU A 385 -31.06 21.74 26.49
CA LEU A 385 -31.99 21.57 25.37
C LEU A 385 -33.11 22.62 25.39
N LEU A 386 -33.66 22.92 26.58
CA LEU A 386 -34.66 23.97 26.74
C LEU A 386 -34.13 25.34 26.30
N ARG A 387 -32.92 25.69 26.73
CA ARG A 387 -32.24 26.91 26.30
C ARG A 387 -32.03 26.94 24.78
N LEU A 388 -31.50 25.86 24.21
CA LEU A 388 -31.21 25.77 22.78
C LEU A 388 -32.48 25.97 21.93
N LYS A 389 -33.59 25.34 22.32
CA LYS A 389 -34.89 25.52 21.66
C LYS A 389 -35.40 26.95 21.76
N HIS A 390 -35.26 27.55 22.95
CA HIS A 390 -35.65 28.95 23.14
C HIS A 390 -34.83 29.89 22.26
N GLU A 391 -33.51 29.78 22.27
CA GLU A 391 -32.63 30.61 21.44
C GLU A 391 -32.90 30.39 19.94
N ALA A 392 -33.16 29.14 19.53
CA ALA A 392 -33.57 28.84 18.15
C ALA A 392 -34.89 29.53 17.76
N SER A 393 -35.82 29.71 18.71
CA SER A 393 -37.09 30.38 18.47
C SER A 393 -36.94 31.90 18.28
N LEU A 394 -35.82 32.49 18.72
CA LEU A 394 -35.50 33.90 18.47
C LEU A 394 -35.03 34.12 17.02
N LEU A 395 -34.46 33.08 16.40
CA LEU A 395 -34.00 33.11 15.01
C LEU A 395 -35.07 32.64 14.02
N ALA A 396 -35.76 31.54 14.34
CA ALA A 396 -36.86 30.97 13.56
C ALA A 396 -38.15 31.04 14.39
N VAL A 397 -38.92 32.11 14.21
CA VAL A 397 -40.05 32.48 15.07
C VAL A 397 -41.29 31.65 14.73
N PRO A 398 -41.84 30.86 15.67
CA PRO A 398 -43.09 30.13 15.45
C PRO A 398 -44.27 31.08 15.20
N THR A 399 -45.19 30.71 14.32
CA THR A 399 -46.37 31.54 13.98
C THR A 399 -47.20 31.88 15.22
N ALA A 400 -47.28 30.96 16.19
CA ALA A 400 -47.98 31.18 17.47
C ALA A 400 -47.34 32.26 18.37
N ALA A 401 -46.06 32.60 18.16
CA ALA A 401 -45.32 33.61 18.92
C ALA A 401 -45.09 34.91 18.12
N ALA A 402 -45.64 35.00 16.91
CA ALA A 402 -45.52 36.15 16.02
C ALA A 402 -46.59 37.22 16.34
N ASP A 403 -46.28 38.07 17.33
CA ASP A 403 -47.02 39.30 17.69
C ASP A 403 -46.29 40.53 17.15
N ALA A 404 -47.02 41.53 16.61
CA ALA A 404 -46.48 42.78 16.08
C ALA A 404 -45.60 43.56 17.09
N SER A 405 -46.01 43.63 18.36
CA SER A 405 -45.28 44.30 19.45
C SER A 405 -44.04 43.52 19.90
N ALA A 406 -44.07 42.20 19.73
CA ALA A 406 -42.94 41.33 20.01
C ALA A 406 -41.95 41.29 18.84
N ARG A 407 -42.44 41.46 17.59
CA ARG A 407 -41.64 41.55 16.38
C ARG A 407 -40.80 42.83 16.38
N ALA A 408 -41.38 43.99 16.65
CA ALA A 408 -40.65 45.26 16.73
C ALA A 408 -39.46 45.22 17.71
N ARG A 409 -39.65 44.65 18.91
CA ARG A 409 -38.58 44.47 19.91
C ARG A 409 -37.50 43.49 19.47
N ARG A 410 -37.86 42.40 18.78
CA ARG A 410 -36.88 41.45 18.22
C ARG A 410 -36.09 42.08 17.07
N LEU A 411 -36.72 42.97 16.31
CA LEU A 411 -36.09 43.63 15.17
C LEU A 411 -34.98 44.60 15.58
N GLU A 412 -35.12 45.30 16.71
CA GLU A 412 -34.03 46.09 17.33
C GLU A 412 -32.84 45.20 17.75
N VAL A 413 -33.12 43.99 18.28
CA VAL A 413 -32.07 43.01 18.63
C VAL A 413 -31.33 42.50 17.39
N TRP A 414 -32.05 42.26 16.29
CA TRP A 414 -31.47 41.85 15.00
C TRP A 414 -30.67 42.98 14.31
N GLU A 415 -31.11 44.23 14.44
CA GLU A 415 -30.39 45.39 13.90
C GLU A 415 -29.07 45.62 14.64
N ASN A 416 -29.04 45.40 15.96
CA ASN A 416 -27.81 45.39 16.75
C ASN A 416 -26.86 44.22 16.41
N LEU A 417 -27.40 43.13 15.83
CA LEU A 417 -26.63 41.97 15.34
C LEU A 417 -26.15 42.12 13.88
N GLY A 418 -26.72 43.04 13.09
CA GLY A 418 -26.30 43.27 11.69
C GLY A 418 -26.44 42.06 10.74
N TRP A 419 -25.60 42.00 9.69
CA TRP A 419 -25.51 40.85 8.76
C TRP A 419 -25.16 39.53 9.49
N ASP A 420 -24.71 39.59 10.74
CA ASP A 420 -24.33 38.42 11.52
C ASP A 420 -25.54 37.58 11.94
N ALA A 421 -26.77 38.09 11.95
CA ALA A 421 -27.93 37.32 12.38
C ALA A 421 -28.32 36.16 11.41
N LEU A 422 -28.13 36.36 10.10
CA LEU A 422 -28.37 35.31 9.09
C LEU A 422 -27.17 34.34 9.02
N ASN A 423 -25.96 34.84 9.24
CA ASN A 423 -24.76 34.02 9.42
C ASN A 423 -24.82 33.18 10.71
N ALA A 424 -25.43 33.72 11.77
CA ALA A 424 -25.72 33.07 13.03
C ALA A 424 -26.77 31.97 12.89
N ALA A 425 -27.77 32.14 12.01
CA ALA A 425 -28.72 31.09 11.65
C ALA A 425 -28.13 30.02 10.70
N ALA A 426 -27.03 30.35 10.00
CA ALA A 426 -26.22 29.42 9.20
C ALA A 426 -25.14 28.70 10.02
N PHE A 427 -25.19 28.84 11.34
CA PHE A 427 -24.43 28.07 12.30
C PHE A 427 -25.41 27.64 13.40
N PHE A 428 -25.08 26.70 14.28
CA PHE A 428 -25.95 26.46 15.44
C PHE A 428 -26.12 27.77 16.21
N VAL A 429 -27.36 28.10 16.52
CA VAL A 429 -27.86 29.29 17.23
C VAL A 429 -26.79 29.94 18.15
N PRO A 430 -26.56 31.27 18.09
CA PRO A 430 -25.60 31.94 18.96
C PRO A 430 -25.90 31.65 20.44
N GLY A 431 -24.93 31.09 21.16
CA GLY A 431 -25.10 30.71 22.56
C GLY A 431 -25.09 29.20 22.82
N VAL A 432 -25.17 28.39 21.75
CA VAL A 432 -25.03 26.94 21.84
C VAL A 432 -23.59 26.60 22.23
N GLY A 433 -23.41 26.30 23.52
CA GLY A 433 -22.11 26.15 24.17
C GLY A 433 -21.12 25.25 23.42
N THR A 434 -19.84 25.42 23.76
CA THR A 434 -18.64 24.65 23.35
C THR A 434 -18.82 23.18 22.93
N LEU A 435 -19.81 22.44 23.49
CA LEU A 435 -20.12 21.07 23.09
C LEU A 435 -20.58 20.95 21.62
N MET A 436 -21.53 21.77 21.16
CA MET A 436 -22.04 21.65 19.78
C MET A 436 -21.08 22.20 18.74
N LEU A 437 -20.21 23.15 19.13
CA LEU A 437 -19.07 23.56 18.32
C LEU A 437 -18.15 22.37 18.03
N ALA A 438 -17.78 21.63 19.08
CA ALA A 438 -16.96 20.43 18.94
C ALA A 438 -17.67 19.35 18.10
N VAL A 439 -18.96 19.12 18.35
CA VAL A 439 -19.78 18.21 17.53
C VAL A 439 -19.82 18.61 16.06
N THR A 440 -19.99 19.90 15.76
CA THR A 440 -20.04 20.41 14.38
C THR A 440 -18.69 20.24 13.68
N ALA A 441 -17.58 20.49 14.39
CA ALA A 441 -16.24 20.23 13.89
C ALA A 441 -16.02 18.73 13.61
N CYS A 442 -16.47 17.86 14.51
CA CYS A 442 -16.47 16.41 14.34
C CYS A 442 -17.29 15.95 13.12
N GLN A 443 -18.49 16.50 12.92
CA GLN A 443 -19.33 16.20 11.73
C GLN A 443 -18.64 16.62 10.45
N LEU A 444 -18.03 17.81 10.43
CA LEU A 444 -17.34 18.32 9.26
C LEU A 444 -16.10 17.48 8.93
N LEU A 445 -15.29 17.12 9.93
CA LEU A 445 -14.15 16.22 9.75
C LEU A 445 -14.60 14.84 9.27
N GLY A 446 -15.66 14.26 9.86
CA GLY A 446 -16.18 12.95 9.48
C GLY A 446 -16.85 12.87 8.10
N GLU A 447 -17.26 13.98 7.50
CA GLU A 447 -17.70 13.99 6.09
C GLU A 447 -16.50 13.89 5.13
N ALA A 448 -15.34 14.45 5.52
CA ALA A 448 -14.14 14.54 4.68
C ALA A 448 -13.13 13.40 4.91
N VAL A 449 -13.01 12.94 6.15
CA VAL A 449 -11.92 12.10 6.65
C VAL A 449 -12.50 10.91 7.41
N GLU A 450 -11.93 9.74 7.15
CA GLU A 450 -12.23 8.50 7.84
C GLU A 450 -11.24 8.27 8.99
N GLY A 451 -11.74 7.98 10.19
CA GLY A 451 -10.92 7.69 11.38
C GLY A 451 -10.19 8.91 11.95
N TYR A 452 -10.73 10.12 11.76
CA TYR A 452 -10.13 11.35 12.29
C TYR A 452 -10.13 11.39 13.83
N GLU A 453 -10.92 10.55 14.50
CA GLU A 453 -11.01 10.49 15.96
C GLU A 453 -9.68 10.09 16.61
N ASP A 454 -8.88 9.27 15.93
CA ASP A 454 -7.57 8.79 16.42
C ASP A 454 -6.41 9.75 16.07
N TRP A 455 -6.71 10.85 15.38
CA TRP A 455 -5.70 11.83 14.99
C TRP A 455 -5.29 12.73 16.15
N GLN A 456 -4.02 13.14 16.14
CA GLN A 456 -3.52 14.12 17.09
C GLN A 456 -4.24 15.46 16.92
N ALA A 457 -4.30 16.28 17.98
CA ALA A 457 -5.00 17.56 17.93
C ALA A 457 -4.45 18.49 16.83
N GLY A 458 -3.14 18.44 16.57
CA GLY A 458 -2.50 19.18 15.49
C GLY A 458 -2.98 18.77 14.09
N ASP A 459 -3.17 17.48 13.84
CA ASP A 459 -3.61 16.95 12.56
C ASP A 459 -5.06 17.36 12.23
N ARG A 460 -5.95 17.29 13.23
CA ARG A 460 -7.35 17.74 13.10
C ARG A 460 -7.44 19.25 12.85
N GLN A 461 -6.61 20.03 13.52
CA GLN A 461 -6.54 21.47 13.30
C GLN A 461 -6.06 21.79 11.88
N LEU A 462 -5.03 21.09 11.41
CA LEU A 462 -4.51 21.22 10.06
C LEU A 462 -5.61 20.90 9.02
N ALA A 463 -6.33 19.79 9.19
CA ALA A 463 -7.44 19.42 8.31
C ALA A 463 -8.57 20.46 8.30
N LEU A 464 -8.97 20.99 9.47
CA LEU A 464 -9.96 22.07 9.54
C LEU A 464 -9.48 23.36 8.86
N ARG A 465 -8.19 23.70 8.95
CA ARG A 465 -7.62 24.85 8.22
C ARG A 465 -7.65 24.65 6.70
N HIS A 466 -7.42 23.43 6.23
CA HIS A 466 -7.56 23.10 4.81
C HIS A 466 -9.02 23.19 4.35
N LEU A 467 -9.97 22.72 5.16
CA LEU A 467 -11.41 22.85 4.87
C LEU A 467 -11.88 24.32 4.90
N GLU A 468 -11.38 25.13 5.85
CA GLU A 468 -11.60 26.57 5.91
C GLU A 468 -11.19 27.25 4.61
N ALA A 469 -9.98 26.96 4.14
CA ALA A 469 -9.45 27.53 2.91
C ALA A 469 -10.34 27.25 1.70
N ILE A 470 -10.78 25.99 1.54
CA ILE A 470 -11.66 25.59 0.44
C ILE A 470 -13.03 26.26 0.61
N GLY A 471 -13.58 26.28 1.82
CA GLY A 471 -14.87 26.91 2.14
C GLY A 471 -14.87 28.41 1.82
N LEU A 472 -13.85 29.15 2.27
CA LEU A 472 -13.69 30.58 2.00
C LEU A 472 -13.51 30.86 0.50
N ASN A 473 -12.75 30.02 -0.22
CA ASN A 473 -12.58 30.15 -1.67
C ASN A 473 -13.90 29.94 -2.43
N LEU A 474 -14.71 28.96 -2.02
CA LEU A 474 -16.04 28.72 -2.61
C LEU A 474 -17.03 29.85 -2.28
N ALA A 475 -16.97 30.41 -1.06
CA ALA A 475 -17.78 31.56 -0.66
C ALA A 475 -17.50 32.80 -1.53
N LEU A 476 -16.22 33.07 -1.81
CA LEU A 476 -15.79 34.18 -2.67
C LEU A 476 -16.32 34.02 -4.10
N LEU A 477 -16.26 32.80 -4.67
CA LEU A 477 -16.79 32.50 -6.01
C LEU A 477 -18.32 32.63 -6.10
N GLY A 478 -19.04 32.46 -4.99
CA GLY A 478 -20.50 32.58 -4.92
C GLY A 478 -21.05 33.99 -4.66
N GLY A 479 -20.21 34.97 -4.27
CA GLY A 479 -20.70 36.23 -3.70
C GLY A 479 -20.00 37.54 -4.12
N PHE A 480 -18.81 37.52 -4.75
CA PHE A 480 -18.11 38.75 -5.14
C PHE A 480 -17.33 38.60 -6.45
N VAL A 481 -17.63 39.44 -7.46
CA VAL A 481 -16.77 39.67 -8.64
C VAL A 481 -15.80 40.85 -8.41
N ALA A 482 -15.61 41.33 -7.19
CA ALA A 482 -14.80 42.51 -6.94
C ALA A 482 -13.36 42.16 -6.49
N ALA A 483 -12.41 42.51 -7.37
CA ALA A 483 -10.97 42.69 -7.16
C ALA A 483 -10.09 41.43 -7.02
N GLY A 484 -9.27 41.19 -8.06
CA GLY A 484 -8.24 40.16 -8.10
C GLY A 484 -7.15 40.36 -7.05
N GLN A 485 -7.28 39.66 -5.92
CA GLN A 485 -6.15 39.28 -5.10
C GLN A 485 -5.73 37.84 -5.46
N ALA A 486 -4.45 37.67 -5.74
CA ALA A 486 -3.84 36.36 -5.95
C ALA A 486 -4.06 35.50 -4.69
N LEU A 487 -4.83 34.42 -4.84
CA LEU A 487 -5.11 33.49 -3.76
C LEU A 487 -3.83 32.73 -3.36
N PRO A 488 -3.51 32.63 -2.05
CA PRO A 488 -2.35 31.87 -1.61
C PRO A 488 -2.57 30.39 -1.90
N LYS A 489 -1.62 29.78 -2.61
CA LYS A 489 -1.53 28.33 -2.78
C LYS A 489 -1.26 27.74 -1.39
N LEU A 490 -2.23 27.01 -0.82
CA LEU A 490 -2.14 26.55 0.56
C LEU A 490 -1.49 25.17 0.66
N PHE A 491 -0.25 25.20 1.15
CA PHE A 491 0.56 24.25 1.91
C PHE A 491 0.56 22.76 1.49
N ASP A 492 1.68 22.33 0.92
CA ASP A 492 2.17 20.96 1.02
C ASP A 492 2.32 20.63 2.52
N SER A 493 1.57 19.65 3.01
CA SER A 493 1.72 19.18 4.38
C SER A 493 1.92 17.66 4.38
N PRO A 494 2.86 17.13 5.19
CA PRO A 494 3.11 15.69 5.25
C PRO A 494 1.86 14.86 5.57
N LEU A 495 0.92 15.43 6.35
CA LEU A 495 -0.37 14.81 6.62
C LEU A 495 -1.18 14.66 5.32
N MET A 496 -1.39 15.74 4.55
CA MET A 496 -2.21 15.69 3.33
C MET A 496 -1.62 14.78 2.26
N ASP A 497 -0.29 14.69 2.17
CA ASP A 497 0.38 13.75 1.25
C ASP A 497 0.22 12.28 1.67
N SER A 498 0.04 12.02 2.97
CA SER A 498 -0.18 10.68 3.52
C SER A 498 -1.63 10.18 3.37
N LEU A 499 -2.59 11.06 3.07
CA LEU A 499 -3.99 10.69 2.97
C LEU A 499 -4.29 9.99 1.65
N GLN A 500 -5.03 8.87 1.74
CA GLN A 500 -5.51 8.13 0.59
C GLN A 500 -7.01 8.32 0.43
N GLU A 501 -7.45 8.55 -0.80
CA GLU A 501 -8.88 8.48 -1.12
C GLU A 501 -9.35 7.01 -1.06
N VAL A 502 -10.30 6.73 -0.17
CA VAL A 502 -10.92 5.41 0.00
C VAL A 502 -12.43 5.52 -0.15
N ARG A 503 -13.07 4.45 -0.63
CA ARG A 503 -14.53 4.39 -0.74
C ARG A 503 -15.11 3.74 0.51
N SER A 504 -15.68 4.54 1.41
CA SER A 504 -16.26 4.07 2.67
C SER A 504 -17.44 3.11 2.44
N ASN A 505 -17.89 2.44 3.51
CA ASN A 505 -18.96 1.43 3.46
C ASN A 505 -20.31 2.01 2.98
N ASP A 506 -20.53 3.32 3.14
CA ASP A 506 -21.70 4.05 2.65
C ASP A 506 -21.62 4.42 1.16
N GLY A 507 -20.53 4.04 0.48
CA GLY A 507 -20.30 4.27 -0.94
C GLY A 507 -19.71 5.65 -1.27
N ARG A 508 -19.56 6.54 -0.29
CA ARG A 508 -18.89 7.84 -0.47
C ARG A 508 -17.38 7.67 -0.40
N TYR A 509 -16.65 8.46 -1.17
CA TYR A 509 -15.21 8.57 -1.02
C TYR A 509 -14.89 9.36 0.26
N ARG A 510 -13.78 9.11 0.93
CA ARG A 510 -13.25 9.91 2.06
C ARG A 510 -11.73 9.80 2.06
N LEU A 511 -11.06 10.69 2.78
CA LEU A 511 -9.63 10.61 3.00
C LEU A 511 -9.33 9.71 4.21
N TRP A 512 -8.46 8.73 4.04
CA TRP A 512 -8.04 7.81 5.10
C TRP A 512 -6.55 7.93 5.32
N ASN A 513 -6.14 8.00 6.60
CA ASN A 513 -4.73 7.92 6.98
C ASN A 513 -4.27 6.46 6.88
N GLN A 514 -3.22 6.21 6.11
CA GLN A 514 -2.69 4.87 5.80
C GLN A 514 -2.02 4.18 7.01
N ASP A 515 -2.07 4.75 8.21
CA ASP A 515 -1.60 4.09 9.43
C ASP A 515 -2.58 3.01 9.93
N LEU A 516 -2.07 1.80 10.10
CA LEU A 516 -2.80 0.67 10.66
C LEU A 516 -2.78 0.62 12.20
N ALA A 517 -2.02 1.48 12.88
CA ALA A 517 -1.94 1.46 14.35
C ALA A 517 -3.31 1.47 15.07
N PRO A 518 -4.33 2.22 14.61
CA PRO A 518 -5.68 2.18 15.22
C PRO A 518 -6.39 0.83 15.08
N TYR A 519 -6.00 0.01 14.09
CA TYR A 519 -6.60 -1.31 13.84
C TYR A 519 -5.95 -2.43 14.66
N ARG A 520 -4.94 -2.13 15.48
CA ARG A 520 -4.29 -3.12 16.34
C ARG A 520 -5.28 -3.66 17.36
N SER A 521 -5.31 -4.98 17.49
CA SER A 521 -6.13 -5.65 18.49
C SER A 521 -5.36 -5.81 19.79
N ASP A 522 -5.99 -5.42 20.91
CA ASP A 522 -5.46 -5.64 22.26
C ASP A 522 -5.73 -7.07 22.79
N VAL A 523 -6.32 -7.95 21.96
CA VAL A 523 -6.61 -9.34 22.31
C VAL A 523 -5.30 -10.10 22.54
N GLN A 524 -5.16 -10.72 23.71
CA GLN A 524 -4.05 -11.62 24.01
C GLN A 524 -4.42 -13.05 23.62
N LEU A 525 -3.73 -13.58 22.61
CA LEU A 525 -3.92 -14.97 22.18
C LEU A 525 -3.34 -15.95 23.21
N PRO A 526 -4.08 -17.01 23.60
CA PRO A 526 -3.53 -18.10 24.42
C PRO A 526 -2.35 -18.81 23.77
N ALA A 527 -1.43 -19.36 24.56
CA ALA A 527 -0.19 -19.97 24.08
C ALA A 527 -0.38 -21.26 23.24
N ASP A 528 -1.52 -21.91 23.37
CA ASP A 528 -1.93 -23.12 22.62
C ASP A 528 -2.58 -22.81 21.27
N VAL A 529 -2.92 -21.55 20.99
CA VAL A 529 -3.45 -21.15 19.69
C VAL A 529 -2.30 -20.94 18.71
N HIS A 530 -2.28 -21.75 17.65
CA HIS A 530 -1.28 -21.65 16.60
C HIS A 530 -1.91 -21.18 15.28
N ALA A 531 -1.13 -20.46 14.48
CA ALA A 531 -1.54 -20.08 13.15
C ALA A 531 -1.76 -21.29 12.23
N ASN A 532 -2.74 -21.20 11.33
CA ASN A 532 -2.89 -22.13 10.22
C ASN A 532 -1.80 -21.90 9.14
N ALA A 533 -1.82 -22.68 8.06
CA ALA A 533 -0.86 -22.56 6.95
C ALA A 533 -0.81 -21.17 6.30
N GLN A 534 -1.90 -20.40 6.40
CA GLN A 534 -1.96 -19.03 5.89
C GLN A 534 -1.45 -17.99 6.91
N GLY A 535 -1.08 -18.37 8.13
CA GLY A 535 -0.68 -17.42 9.18
C GLY A 535 -1.85 -16.87 10.01
N GLN A 536 -3.03 -17.49 9.95
CA GLN A 536 -4.23 -17.01 10.62
C GLN A 536 -4.46 -17.74 11.96
N TYR A 537 -4.77 -16.97 12.99
CA TYR A 537 -5.11 -17.42 14.34
C TYR A 537 -6.64 -17.42 14.51
N LEU A 538 -7.23 -18.57 14.83
CA LEU A 538 -8.65 -18.66 15.16
C LEU A 538 -8.83 -18.61 16.68
N HIS A 539 -9.50 -17.57 17.16
CA HIS A 539 -9.78 -17.39 18.59
C HIS A 539 -11.19 -16.85 18.78
N GLU A 540 -12.02 -17.53 19.59
CA GLU A 540 -13.43 -17.18 19.85
C GLU A 540 -14.27 -16.96 18.57
N GLY A 541 -14.02 -17.73 17.51
CA GLY A 541 -14.72 -17.60 16.23
C GLY A 541 -14.30 -16.40 15.38
N ARG A 542 -13.30 -15.62 15.83
CA ARG A 542 -12.69 -14.50 15.09
C ARG A 542 -11.33 -14.91 14.55
N LEU A 543 -10.98 -14.37 13.38
CA LEU A 543 -9.70 -14.63 12.73
C LEU A 543 -8.75 -13.45 12.95
N PHE A 544 -7.52 -13.76 13.35
CA PHE A 544 -6.48 -12.77 13.57
C PHE A 544 -5.23 -13.09 12.75
N ILE A 545 -4.45 -12.07 12.42
CA ILE A 545 -3.14 -12.19 11.79
C ILE A 545 -2.11 -11.37 12.55
N ARG A 546 -0.85 -11.77 12.46
CA ARG A 546 0.27 -10.98 12.98
C ARG A 546 0.99 -10.29 11.84
N MET A 547 1.10 -8.98 11.97
CA MET A 547 1.70 -8.09 10.99
C MET A 547 2.65 -7.14 11.75
N ASP A 548 3.95 -7.25 11.49
CA ASP A 548 4.98 -6.51 12.24
C ASP A 548 4.83 -6.66 13.77
N ARG A 549 4.71 -7.91 14.25
CA ARG A 549 4.50 -8.30 15.68
C ARG A 549 3.19 -7.87 16.32
N HIS A 550 2.40 -7.01 15.69
CA HIS A 550 1.09 -6.58 16.17
C HIS A 550 -0.01 -7.52 15.67
N LEU A 551 -1.05 -7.69 16.48
CA LEU A 551 -2.21 -8.52 16.16
C LEU A 551 -3.29 -7.66 15.49
N TYR A 552 -3.91 -8.17 14.44
CA TYR A 552 -5.03 -7.52 13.75
C TYR A 552 -6.16 -8.52 13.58
N GLU A 553 -7.39 -8.10 13.86
CA GLU A 553 -8.58 -8.87 13.50
C GLU A 553 -8.84 -8.73 11.99
N GLN A 554 -9.19 -9.81 11.32
CA GLN A 554 -9.51 -9.81 9.91
C GLN A 554 -10.81 -10.52 9.60
N ARG A 555 -11.43 -10.13 8.49
CA ARG A 555 -12.64 -10.73 7.94
C ARG A 555 -12.53 -10.83 6.42
N PHE A 556 -13.13 -11.86 5.85
CA PHE A 556 -13.27 -11.98 4.40
C PHE A 556 -14.53 -11.22 3.93
N ASP A 557 -14.40 -10.32 2.97
CA ASP A 557 -15.50 -9.60 2.32
C ASP A 557 -15.93 -10.37 1.06
N ASP A 558 -17.03 -11.12 1.15
CA ASP A 558 -17.54 -11.94 0.04
C ASP A 558 -17.94 -11.12 -1.19
N ALA A 559 -18.35 -9.86 -1.03
CA ALA A 559 -18.73 -9.02 -2.16
C ALA A 559 -17.51 -8.57 -2.98
N ARG A 560 -16.38 -8.36 -2.32
CA ARG A 560 -15.12 -7.94 -2.95
C ARG A 560 -14.13 -9.08 -3.16
N GLN A 561 -14.43 -10.28 -2.65
CA GLN A 561 -13.54 -11.43 -2.64
C GLN A 561 -12.14 -11.11 -2.08
N GLN A 562 -12.09 -10.35 -0.99
CA GLN A 562 -10.84 -9.85 -0.41
C GLN A 562 -10.88 -9.88 1.12
N TRP A 563 -9.75 -10.21 1.74
CA TRP A 563 -9.57 -10.08 3.18
C TRP A 563 -9.45 -8.61 3.58
N ARG A 564 -9.97 -8.24 4.74
CA ARG A 564 -9.96 -6.87 5.24
C ARG A 564 -9.69 -6.83 6.74
N ILE A 565 -9.02 -5.79 7.19
CA ILE A 565 -8.76 -5.55 8.62
C ILE A 565 -10.01 -4.95 9.28
N VAL A 566 -10.38 -5.47 10.45
CA VAL A 566 -11.51 -4.98 11.24
C VAL A 566 -11.00 -4.04 12.34
N HIS A 567 -11.64 -2.89 12.50
CA HIS A 567 -11.30 -1.95 13.58
C HIS A 567 -11.82 -2.49 14.93
N PRO A 568 -11.01 -2.48 16.01
CA PRO A 568 -11.37 -3.10 17.29
C PRO A 568 -12.56 -2.44 17.99
N GLN A 569 -12.76 -1.13 17.80
CA GLN A 569 -13.75 -0.33 18.53
C GLN A 569 -14.85 0.28 17.66
N ALA A 570 -14.71 0.22 16.32
CA ALA A 570 -15.57 0.96 15.39
C ALA A 570 -15.98 0.08 14.20
N ALA A 571 -17.09 -0.65 14.36
CA ALA A 571 -17.54 -1.63 13.37
C ALA A 571 -17.79 -1.05 11.97
N GLU A 572 -18.14 0.24 11.88
CA GLU A 572 -18.40 0.94 10.61
C GLU A 572 -17.17 1.61 9.99
N ALA A 573 -16.04 1.64 10.69
CA ALA A 573 -14.80 2.20 10.15
C ALA A 573 -14.44 1.51 8.83
N TRP A 574 -13.77 2.25 7.95
CA TRP A 574 -13.14 1.68 6.77
C TRP A 574 -12.35 0.43 7.14
N GLN A 575 -12.41 -0.61 6.31
CA GLN A 575 -11.73 -1.87 6.57
C GLN A 575 -10.62 -2.01 5.52
N PRO A 576 -9.36 -1.64 5.82
CA PRO A 576 -8.27 -1.67 4.85
C PRO A 576 -8.15 -3.07 4.22
N PRO A 577 -8.08 -3.17 2.89
CA PRO A 577 -7.92 -4.46 2.23
C PRO A 577 -6.55 -5.06 2.49
N LEU A 578 -6.53 -6.39 2.57
CA LEU A 578 -5.33 -7.20 2.79
C LEU A 578 -4.96 -7.97 1.53
N GLU A 579 -3.66 -8.15 1.34
CA GLU A 579 -3.07 -9.11 0.42
C GLU A 579 -2.28 -10.15 1.21
N HIS A 580 -2.26 -11.38 0.70
CA HIS A 580 -1.49 -12.48 1.28
C HIS A 580 -0.84 -13.35 0.21
N ASN A 581 0.25 -14.02 0.58
CA ASN A 581 0.90 -15.01 -0.29
C ASN A 581 0.46 -16.46 -0.04
N THR A 582 -0.60 -16.66 0.77
CA THR A 582 -1.15 -17.97 1.19
C THR A 582 -0.26 -18.78 2.13
N GLN A 583 0.91 -18.26 2.51
CA GLN A 583 1.92 -18.96 3.32
C GLN A 583 2.45 -18.06 4.45
N GLY A 584 1.54 -17.41 5.18
CA GLY A 584 1.88 -16.69 6.40
C GLY A 584 2.25 -15.22 6.22
N ALA A 585 2.55 -14.75 5.01
CA ALA A 585 2.80 -13.33 4.75
C ALA A 585 1.49 -12.60 4.46
N TRP A 586 1.22 -11.58 5.26
CA TRP A 586 0.08 -10.66 5.13
C TRP A 586 0.58 -9.23 5.04
N ARG A 587 -0.12 -8.42 4.25
CA ARG A 587 0.07 -6.96 4.19
C ARG A 587 -1.21 -6.22 3.87
N GLY A 588 -1.28 -4.94 4.22
CA GLY A 588 -2.25 -4.03 3.65
C GLY A 588 -1.96 -3.74 2.17
N GLU A 589 -3.00 -3.63 1.35
CA GLU A 589 -2.88 -3.25 -0.07
C GLU A 589 -2.33 -1.82 -0.27
N HIS A 590 -2.45 -0.97 0.76
CA HIS A 590 -1.93 0.40 0.76
C HIS A 590 -0.41 0.48 0.96
N GLU A 591 0.20 -0.58 1.49
CA GLU A 591 1.64 -0.59 1.78
C GLU A 591 2.46 -0.66 0.49
N GLN A 592 3.66 -0.07 0.49
CA GLN A 592 4.59 -0.08 -0.64
C GLN A 592 5.84 -0.91 -0.31
N PRO A 593 5.86 -2.23 -0.61
CA PRO A 593 7.02 -3.07 -0.31
C PRO A 593 8.30 -2.67 -1.03
N GLY A 594 8.19 -1.92 -2.14
CA GLY A 594 9.35 -1.37 -2.86
C GLY A 594 10.27 -0.51 -1.97
N ASP A 595 9.69 0.17 -0.97
CA ASP A 595 10.43 1.07 -0.08
C ASP A 595 10.87 0.38 1.22
N TRP A 596 10.57 -0.90 1.40
CA TRP A 596 10.91 -1.61 2.62
C TRP A 596 12.41 -1.88 2.71
N ALA A 597 12.96 -1.63 3.90
CA ALA A 597 14.25 -2.17 4.29
C ALA A 597 14.22 -3.72 4.28
N LEU A 598 15.40 -4.34 4.16
CA LEU A 598 15.56 -5.79 4.16
C LEU A 598 14.92 -6.44 5.39
N GLU A 599 15.14 -5.85 6.58
CA GLU A 599 14.59 -6.31 7.85
C GLU A 599 13.05 -6.35 7.83
N THR A 600 12.42 -5.28 7.37
CA THR A 600 10.96 -5.20 7.21
C THR A 600 10.49 -6.25 6.22
N SER A 601 11.14 -6.36 5.06
CA SER A 601 10.80 -7.38 4.05
C SER A 601 10.82 -8.79 4.63
N VAL A 602 11.78 -9.12 5.49
CA VAL A 602 11.83 -10.47 6.07
C VAL A 602 10.84 -10.67 7.20
N ARG A 603 10.66 -9.69 8.10
CA ARG A 603 9.62 -9.78 9.14
C ARG A 603 8.22 -9.93 8.56
N ARG A 604 7.97 -9.33 7.40
CA ARG A 604 6.68 -9.39 6.70
C ARG A 604 6.45 -10.70 5.94
N LEU A 605 7.44 -11.59 5.82
CA LEU A 605 7.24 -12.95 5.27
C LEU A 605 6.43 -13.87 6.20
N GLY A 606 6.20 -13.44 7.44
CA GLY A 606 5.41 -14.16 8.43
C GLY A 606 6.13 -14.26 9.77
N GLU A 607 5.41 -14.68 10.80
CA GLU A 607 5.91 -14.71 12.19
C GLU A 607 7.14 -15.58 12.39
N ALA A 608 7.27 -16.67 11.63
CA ALA A 608 8.44 -17.54 11.68
C ALA A 608 9.76 -16.81 11.36
N TYR A 609 9.69 -15.69 10.64
CA TYR A 609 10.85 -14.87 10.29
C TYR A 609 11.08 -13.70 11.25
N ALA A 610 10.08 -13.33 12.07
CA ALA A 610 10.11 -12.13 12.89
C ALA A 610 11.15 -12.18 14.03
N ALA A 611 11.60 -13.38 14.40
CA ALA A 611 12.56 -13.62 15.48
C ALA A 611 14.03 -13.40 15.08
N PHE A 612 14.35 -13.27 13.78
CA PHE A 612 15.73 -13.18 13.30
C PHE A 612 16.23 -11.73 13.16
N THR A 613 17.53 -11.52 13.38
CA THR A 613 18.17 -10.21 13.25
C THR A 613 18.48 -9.87 11.78
N PRO A 614 18.62 -8.58 11.41
CA PRO A 614 18.98 -8.17 10.04
C PRO A 614 20.26 -8.84 9.53
N GLU A 615 21.26 -9.00 10.40
CA GLU A 615 22.53 -9.65 10.09
C GLU A 615 22.35 -11.14 9.75
N GLN A 616 21.54 -11.87 10.53
CA GLN A 616 21.23 -13.29 10.27
C GLN A 616 20.53 -13.45 8.92
N VAL A 617 19.63 -12.51 8.60
CA VAL A 617 18.87 -12.49 7.36
C VAL A 617 19.75 -12.20 6.15
N GLU A 618 20.60 -11.18 6.21
CA GLU A 618 21.53 -10.86 5.14
C GLU A 618 22.45 -12.07 4.87
N HIS A 619 22.93 -12.69 5.94
CA HIS A 619 23.81 -13.83 5.86
C HIS A 619 23.13 -15.06 5.21
N ALA A 620 21.92 -15.41 5.66
CA ALA A 620 21.13 -16.48 5.06
C ALA A 620 20.74 -16.16 3.60
N GLY A 621 20.48 -14.89 3.30
CA GLY A 621 20.24 -14.40 1.94
C GLY A 621 21.41 -14.70 1.01
N ARG A 622 22.64 -14.36 1.40
CA ARG A 622 23.86 -14.67 0.62
C ARG A 622 24.03 -16.16 0.34
N ILE A 623 23.79 -17.02 1.35
CA ILE A 623 23.84 -18.48 1.19
C ILE A 623 22.78 -18.96 0.16
N CYS A 624 21.55 -18.47 0.30
CA CYS A 624 20.43 -18.85 -0.54
C CYS A 624 20.45 -18.19 -1.94
N GLY A 625 21.29 -17.18 -2.16
CA GLY A 625 21.30 -16.37 -3.39
C GLY A 625 20.09 -15.43 -3.48
N ILE A 626 19.62 -14.96 -2.33
CA ILE A 626 18.46 -14.09 -2.16
C ILE A 626 18.92 -12.75 -1.61
N ASP A 627 18.64 -11.68 -2.35
CA ASP A 627 18.92 -10.31 -1.94
C ASP A 627 17.65 -9.55 -1.52
N SER A 628 17.81 -8.30 -1.11
CA SER A 628 16.70 -7.45 -0.71
C SER A 628 15.69 -7.21 -1.83
N GLU A 629 16.15 -7.13 -3.08
CA GLU A 629 15.27 -6.83 -4.21
C GLU A 629 14.36 -8.02 -4.51
N GLN A 630 14.91 -9.23 -4.48
CA GLN A 630 14.12 -10.45 -4.63
C GLN A 630 13.09 -10.60 -3.51
N LEU A 631 13.44 -10.24 -2.27
CA LEU A 631 12.49 -10.29 -1.15
C LEU A 631 11.40 -9.23 -1.27
N ARG A 632 11.71 -8.03 -1.77
CA ARG A 632 10.69 -7.04 -2.12
C ARG A 632 9.79 -7.56 -3.24
N GLN A 633 10.34 -8.22 -4.26
CA GLN A 633 9.57 -8.82 -5.34
C GLN A 633 8.65 -9.94 -4.84
N VAL A 634 9.13 -10.80 -3.91
CA VAL A 634 8.32 -11.83 -3.25
C VAL A 634 7.07 -11.21 -2.65
N HIS A 635 7.24 -10.09 -1.96
CA HIS A 635 6.11 -9.32 -1.48
C HIS A 635 5.28 -8.81 -2.64
N VAL A 636 5.82 -7.93 -3.48
CA VAL A 636 5.06 -7.21 -4.52
C VAL A 636 4.20 -8.16 -5.37
N GLU A 637 4.76 -9.29 -5.80
CA GLU A 637 4.07 -10.32 -6.58
C GLU A 637 3.21 -11.29 -5.74
N GLY A 638 3.26 -11.22 -4.41
CA GLY A 638 2.53 -12.14 -3.52
C GLY A 638 3.00 -13.59 -3.66
N LEU A 639 4.30 -13.79 -3.92
CA LEU A 639 4.93 -15.10 -4.07
C LEU A 639 5.13 -15.76 -2.70
N PRO A 640 5.20 -17.10 -2.66
CA PRO A 640 5.51 -17.82 -1.43
C PRO A 640 6.92 -17.47 -0.92
N PRO A 641 7.17 -17.53 0.40
CA PRO A 641 8.48 -17.25 0.95
C PRO A 641 9.49 -18.28 0.41
N PRO A 642 10.73 -17.87 0.07
CA PRO A 642 11.74 -18.79 -0.42
C PRO A 642 12.00 -19.91 0.61
N PRO A 643 11.80 -21.20 0.25
CA PRO A 643 11.76 -22.30 1.23
C PRO A 643 13.10 -22.53 1.92
N LEU A 644 14.22 -22.27 1.22
CA LEU A 644 15.58 -22.41 1.74
C LEU A 644 15.97 -21.29 2.71
N LEU A 645 15.35 -20.11 2.63
CA LEU A 645 15.72 -18.97 3.47
C LEU A 645 15.41 -19.25 4.95
N LEU A 646 14.16 -19.63 5.26
CA LEU A 646 13.77 -19.95 6.64
C LEU A 646 14.50 -21.19 7.15
N ASP A 647 14.70 -22.17 6.28
CA ASP A 647 15.44 -23.37 6.62
C ASP A 647 16.88 -23.05 7.06
N THR A 648 17.59 -22.25 6.26
CA THR A 648 18.95 -21.78 6.56
C THR A 648 18.96 -20.97 7.86
N LEU A 649 18.02 -20.04 8.05
CA LEU A 649 17.90 -19.23 9.27
C LEU A 649 17.71 -20.10 10.53
N GLN A 650 16.81 -21.08 10.48
CA GLN A 650 16.57 -21.99 11.61
C GLN A 650 17.80 -22.84 11.93
N ARG A 651 18.52 -23.33 10.91
CA ARG A 651 19.76 -24.10 11.10
C ARG A 651 20.88 -23.24 11.70
N LEU A 652 21.09 -22.03 11.18
CA LEU A 652 22.08 -21.11 11.73
C LEU A 652 21.76 -20.75 13.18
N ASN A 653 20.49 -20.50 13.51
CA ASN A 653 20.06 -20.18 14.87
C ASN A 653 20.22 -21.37 15.84
N ALA A 654 19.81 -22.57 15.43
CA ALA A 654 20.02 -23.79 16.23
C ALA A 654 21.50 -24.02 16.50
N GLN A 655 22.37 -23.78 15.51
CA GLN A 655 23.81 -23.92 15.69
C GLN A 655 24.41 -22.81 16.57
N ALA A 656 23.92 -21.58 16.48
CA ALA A 656 24.34 -20.49 17.37
C ALA A 656 24.02 -20.81 18.84
N ALA A 657 22.84 -21.40 19.11
CA ALA A 657 22.47 -21.87 20.45
C ALA A 657 23.39 -22.99 20.97
N VAL A 658 23.76 -23.94 20.10
CA VAL A 658 24.75 -24.99 20.44
C VAL A 658 26.12 -24.38 20.74
N GLN A 659 26.58 -23.41 19.94
CA GLN A 659 27.87 -22.74 20.15
C GLN A 659 27.91 -21.92 21.43
N ALA A 660 26.81 -21.26 21.80
CA ALA A 660 26.70 -20.48 23.04
C ALA A 660 26.89 -21.35 24.29
N LEU A 661 26.55 -22.64 24.23
CA LEU A 661 26.76 -23.61 25.31
C LEU A 661 28.15 -24.24 25.30
N GLY A 662 28.91 -24.14 24.21
CA GLY A 662 30.25 -24.72 24.09
C GLY A 662 30.28 -26.22 24.48
N ASP A 663 31.24 -26.59 25.33
CA ASP A 663 31.41 -27.99 25.80
C ASP A 663 30.24 -28.49 26.68
N SER A 664 29.34 -27.59 27.13
CA SER A 664 28.16 -27.96 27.92
C SER A 664 26.94 -28.35 27.08
N ALA A 665 27.03 -28.26 25.75
CA ALA A 665 25.95 -28.65 24.86
C ALA A 665 25.72 -30.18 24.87
N PRO A 666 24.51 -30.69 25.15
CA PRO A 666 24.24 -32.12 25.09
C PRO A 666 24.39 -32.67 23.66
N PRO A 667 24.83 -33.94 23.50
CA PRO A 667 24.90 -34.58 22.20
C PRO A 667 23.55 -34.55 21.47
N GLY A 668 23.56 -34.17 20.19
CA GLY A 668 22.34 -34.10 19.39
C GLY A 668 21.46 -32.86 19.64
N LEU A 669 21.89 -31.90 20.47
CA LEU A 669 21.13 -30.66 20.73
C LEU A 669 20.75 -29.92 19.44
N PHE A 670 21.65 -29.83 18.46
CA PHE A 670 21.35 -29.24 17.16
C PHE A 670 20.09 -29.85 16.52
N GLN A 671 20.05 -31.19 16.45
CA GLN A 671 18.95 -31.91 15.83
C GLN A 671 17.64 -31.69 16.58
N HIS A 672 17.70 -31.70 17.92
CA HIS A 672 16.55 -31.43 18.76
C HIS A 672 15.98 -30.01 18.57
N LEU A 673 16.85 -29.00 18.48
CA LEU A 673 16.45 -27.61 18.24
C LEU A 673 15.92 -27.36 16.82
N TYR A 674 16.45 -28.06 15.82
CA TYR A 674 16.09 -27.86 14.41
C TYR A 674 14.88 -28.69 13.95
N GLU A 675 14.79 -29.98 14.33
CA GLU A 675 13.70 -30.87 13.90
C GLU A 675 12.53 -30.94 14.90
N GLY A 676 12.78 -30.60 16.17
CA GLY A 676 11.82 -30.79 17.25
C GLY A 676 11.59 -32.27 17.61
N ASN A 677 10.67 -32.52 18.56
CA ASN A 677 10.39 -33.87 19.10
C ASN A 677 9.20 -34.60 18.43
N GLY A 678 8.79 -34.21 17.23
CA GLY A 678 7.58 -34.74 16.59
C GLY A 678 7.82 -35.96 15.69
N ALA A 679 6.97 -36.99 15.80
CA ALA A 679 6.98 -38.12 14.86
C ALA A 679 6.85 -37.63 13.39
N VAL A 680 7.57 -38.30 12.48
CA VAL A 680 7.52 -38.02 11.04
C VAL A 680 6.22 -38.61 10.47
N ALA A 681 5.37 -37.76 9.90
CA ALA A 681 4.12 -38.23 9.27
C ALA A 681 4.43 -39.10 8.02
N PRO A 682 3.60 -40.10 7.69
CA PRO A 682 3.84 -40.98 6.54
C PRO A 682 4.05 -40.23 5.21
N ALA A 683 3.29 -39.17 4.97
CA ALA A 683 3.42 -38.32 3.78
C ALA A 683 4.79 -37.62 3.67
N VAL A 684 5.38 -37.25 4.81
CA VAL A 684 6.72 -36.65 4.89
C VAL A 684 7.76 -37.72 4.60
N GLN A 685 7.61 -38.91 5.20
CA GLN A 685 8.54 -40.02 4.97
C GLN A 685 8.58 -40.41 3.49
N GLN A 686 7.40 -40.55 2.86
CA GLN A 686 7.30 -40.84 1.42
C GLN A 686 7.99 -39.78 0.55
N LEU A 687 7.96 -38.51 0.97
CA LEU A 687 8.66 -37.44 0.25
C LEU A 687 10.18 -37.54 0.42
N LEU A 688 10.66 -37.88 1.62
CA LEU A 688 12.08 -38.11 1.89
C LEU A 688 12.61 -39.34 1.14
N ASP A 689 11.79 -40.36 0.95
CA ASP A 689 12.17 -41.56 0.17
C ASP A 689 12.37 -41.21 -1.32
N THR A 690 11.56 -40.30 -1.87
CA THR A 690 11.68 -39.82 -3.26
C THR A 690 12.79 -38.77 -3.43
N TYR A 691 12.95 -37.86 -2.46
CA TYR A 691 13.92 -36.77 -2.48
C TYR A 691 14.84 -36.84 -1.23
N PRO A 692 15.83 -37.74 -1.23
CA PRO A 692 16.61 -38.09 -0.04
C PRO A 692 17.53 -36.97 0.49
N ARG A 693 17.71 -35.87 -0.26
CA ARG A 693 18.51 -34.72 0.18
C ARG A 693 17.73 -33.77 1.08
N LEU A 694 16.40 -33.82 1.05
CA LEU A 694 15.55 -32.94 1.87
C LEU A 694 15.68 -33.28 3.36
N THR A 695 15.54 -32.26 4.21
CA THR A 695 15.40 -32.47 5.66
C THR A 695 13.95 -32.70 6.04
N SER A 696 13.71 -33.35 7.19
CA SER A 696 12.36 -33.59 7.69
C SER A 696 11.57 -32.29 7.89
N THR A 697 12.21 -31.23 8.40
CA THR A 697 11.63 -29.89 8.56
C THR A 697 11.27 -29.25 7.22
N LEU A 698 12.15 -29.31 6.22
CA LEU A 698 11.91 -28.73 4.90
C LEU A 698 10.80 -29.49 4.14
N ALA A 699 10.78 -30.83 4.24
CA ALA A 699 9.74 -31.67 3.67
C ALA A 699 8.35 -31.38 4.28
N ARG A 700 8.26 -31.26 5.61
CA ARG A 700 7.02 -30.83 6.30
C ARG A 700 6.54 -29.48 5.77
N ARG A 701 7.44 -28.50 5.65
CA ARG A 701 7.11 -27.15 5.15
C ARG A 701 6.60 -27.17 3.72
N MET A 702 7.22 -27.96 2.84
CA MET A 702 6.76 -28.09 1.46
C MET A 702 5.36 -28.70 1.41
N LEU A 703 5.08 -29.76 2.17
CA LEU A 703 3.77 -30.41 2.19
C LEU A 703 2.66 -29.53 2.76
N MET A 704 2.94 -28.58 3.67
CA MET A 704 1.95 -27.61 4.16
C MET A 704 1.36 -26.72 3.06
N ARG A 705 1.98 -26.69 1.88
CA ARG A 705 1.56 -25.88 0.72
C ARG A 705 0.54 -26.59 -0.15
N LEU A 706 0.38 -27.91 0.01
CA LEU A 706 -0.62 -28.68 -0.71
C LEU A 706 -2.00 -28.47 -0.05
N ASN A 707 -3.04 -28.39 -0.87
CA ASN A 707 -4.41 -28.41 -0.34
C ASN A 707 -4.76 -29.82 0.19
N ALA A 708 -5.91 -29.96 0.83
CA ALA A 708 -6.35 -31.23 1.42
C ALA A 708 -6.51 -32.35 0.37
N ALA A 709 -6.98 -32.03 -0.84
CA ALA A 709 -7.19 -32.98 -1.91
C ALA A 709 -5.85 -33.51 -2.47
N ASP A 710 -4.89 -32.61 -2.72
CA ASP A 710 -3.55 -32.97 -3.19
C ASP A 710 -2.78 -33.77 -2.15
N THR A 711 -2.93 -33.40 -0.87
CA THR A 711 -2.33 -34.15 0.25
C THR A 711 -2.88 -35.58 0.32
N ALA A 712 -4.19 -35.75 0.13
CA ALA A 712 -4.83 -37.06 0.09
C ALA A 712 -4.38 -37.87 -1.14
N ALA A 713 -4.29 -37.25 -2.32
CA ALA A 713 -3.81 -37.90 -3.55
C ALA A 713 -2.35 -38.35 -3.44
N TRP A 714 -1.49 -37.54 -2.81
CA TRP A 714 -0.10 -37.89 -2.53
C TRP A 714 0.01 -39.12 -1.63
N GLN A 715 -0.76 -39.14 -0.54
CA GLN A 715 -0.77 -40.25 0.42
C GLN A 715 -1.34 -41.55 -0.17
N ALA A 716 -2.39 -41.46 -0.99
CA ALA A 716 -3.07 -42.64 -1.53
C ALA A 716 -2.37 -43.23 -2.76
N HIS A 717 -1.79 -42.39 -3.62
CA HIS A 717 -1.35 -42.79 -4.96
C HIS A 717 0.06 -42.33 -5.34
N GLY A 718 0.76 -41.58 -4.47
CA GLY A 718 2.10 -41.06 -4.77
C GLY A 718 2.13 -40.07 -5.94
N LYS A 719 1.02 -39.41 -6.23
CA LYS A 719 0.92 -38.40 -7.31
C LYS A 719 0.95 -37.00 -6.72
N LEU A 720 1.90 -36.18 -7.20
CA LEU A 720 1.99 -34.75 -6.89
C LEU A 720 1.50 -33.92 -8.08
N PRO A 721 0.94 -32.73 -7.84
CA PRO A 721 0.72 -31.74 -8.89
C PRO A 721 2.03 -31.42 -9.62
N ALA A 722 1.98 -31.22 -10.94
CA ALA A 722 3.17 -30.97 -11.77
C ALA A 722 3.97 -29.76 -11.28
N TRP A 723 3.31 -28.62 -11.04
CA TRP A 723 3.94 -27.41 -10.46
C TRP A 723 4.69 -27.69 -9.14
N PHE A 724 4.19 -28.59 -8.30
CA PHE A 724 4.80 -28.92 -7.02
C PHE A 724 6.00 -29.85 -7.19
N GLY A 725 5.89 -30.83 -8.10
CA GLY A 725 7.00 -31.70 -8.48
C GLY A 725 8.19 -30.90 -9.05
N MET A 726 7.92 -29.91 -9.91
CA MET A 726 8.95 -29.01 -10.43
C MET A 726 9.65 -28.23 -9.31
N GLN A 727 8.90 -27.68 -8.37
CA GLN A 727 9.47 -26.94 -7.25
C GLN A 727 10.33 -27.83 -6.34
N LEU A 728 9.92 -29.08 -6.11
CA LEU A 728 10.71 -30.04 -5.36
C LEU A 728 11.99 -30.44 -6.09
N GLN A 729 11.93 -30.66 -7.39
CA GLN A 729 13.12 -30.95 -8.20
C GLN A 729 14.09 -29.77 -8.22
N GLN A 730 13.57 -28.55 -8.37
CA GLN A 730 14.35 -27.33 -8.23
C GLN A 730 15.01 -27.25 -6.84
N LEU A 731 14.25 -27.48 -5.78
CA LEU A 731 14.74 -27.44 -4.41
C LEU A 731 15.87 -28.47 -4.18
N ASP A 732 15.67 -29.71 -4.63
CA ASP A 732 16.64 -30.80 -4.52
C ASP A 732 17.95 -30.49 -5.28
N SER A 733 17.85 -29.80 -6.42
CA SER A 733 19.01 -29.36 -7.21
C SER A 733 19.82 -28.24 -6.54
N GLU A 734 19.15 -27.34 -5.82
CA GLU A 734 19.80 -26.17 -5.18
C GLU A 734 20.40 -26.50 -3.82
N LEU A 735 19.81 -27.48 -3.12
CA LEU A 735 20.14 -27.79 -1.75
C LEU A 735 21.63 -28.11 -1.52
N PRO A 736 22.34 -28.87 -2.38
CA PRO A 736 23.77 -29.13 -2.19
C PRO A 736 24.61 -27.86 -2.15
N LEU A 737 24.32 -26.89 -3.01
CA LEU A 737 25.04 -25.61 -3.03
C LEU A 737 24.78 -24.80 -1.76
N VAL A 738 23.53 -24.74 -1.32
CA VAL A 738 23.16 -24.07 -0.06
C VAL A 738 23.86 -24.73 1.12
N ARG A 739 23.91 -26.06 1.20
CA ARG A 739 24.63 -26.77 2.28
C ARG A 739 26.14 -26.60 2.21
N ALA A 740 26.72 -26.57 1.01
CA ALA A 740 28.14 -26.28 0.83
C ALA A 740 28.49 -24.89 1.38
N LEU A 741 27.68 -23.88 1.04
CA LEU A 741 27.82 -22.50 1.50
C LEU A 741 27.60 -22.35 3.01
N GLU A 742 26.60 -23.04 3.58
CA GLU A 742 26.41 -23.13 5.03
C GLU A 742 27.68 -23.61 5.74
N GLY A 743 28.37 -24.62 5.19
CA GLY A 743 29.60 -25.14 5.78
C GLY A 743 30.83 -24.21 5.64
N VAL A 744 30.86 -23.37 4.60
CA VAL A 744 31.89 -22.33 4.43
C VAL A 744 31.69 -21.18 5.43
N VAL A 745 30.43 -20.81 5.63
CA VAL A 745 30.00 -19.78 6.58
C VAL A 745 30.18 -20.23 8.02
N GLN A 746 29.64 -21.41 8.32
CA GLN A 746 29.53 -21.98 9.64
C GLN A 746 30.32 -23.28 9.65
N PRO A 747 31.58 -23.25 10.11
CA PRO A 747 32.50 -24.38 10.03
C PRO A 747 31.98 -25.70 10.63
N ALA A 748 31.01 -25.63 11.55
CA ALA A 748 30.36 -26.81 12.12
C ALA A 748 29.54 -27.63 11.09
N PHE A 749 29.17 -27.03 9.96
CA PHE A 749 28.45 -27.68 8.86
C PHE A 749 29.35 -28.06 7.68
N ALA A 750 30.67 -27.82 7.78
CA ALA A 750 31.61 -28.12 6.70
C ALA A 750 31.53 -29.60 6.30
N ASN A 751 31.39 -29.84 5.00
CA ASN A 751 31.32 -31.17 4.40
C ASN A 751 32.15 -31.22 3.12
N ASP A 752 32.15 -32.38 2.45
CA ASP A 752 32.90 -32.59 1.21
C ASP A 752 32.47 -31.62 0.08
N ASP A 753 31.21 -31.18 0.04
CA ASP A 753 30.75 -30.19 -0.94
C ASP A 753 31.26 -28.78 -0.61
N SER A 754 31.36 -28.39 0.67
CA SER A 754 32.02 -27.15 1.09
C SER A 754 33.49 -27.13 0.69
N GLU A 755 34.19 -28.27 0.82
CA GLU A 755 35.58 -28.42 0.41
C GLU A 755 35.74 -28.25 -1.11
N ARG A 756 34.89 -28.92 -1.90
CA ARG A 756 34.87 -28.79 -3.37
C ARG A 756 34.58 -27.36 -3.82
N LEU A 757 33.58 -26.73 -3.21
CA LEU A 757 33.21 -25.34 -3.50
C LEU A 757 34.38 -24.40 -3.23
N LEU A 758 35.04 -24.53 -2.07
CA LEU A 758 36.19 -23.70 -1.74
C LEU A 758 37.33 -23.89 -2.74
N PHE A 759 37.73 -25.14 -3.03
CA PHE A 759 38.84 -25.40 -3.96
C PHE A 759 38.50 -24.97 -5.39
N SER A 760 37.25 -25.10 -5.83
CA SER A 760 36.80 -24.56 -7.13
C SER A 760 36.85 -23.03 -7.17
N ALA A 761 36.47 -22.35 -6.09
CA ALA A 761 36.51 -20.89 -6.01
C ALA A 761 37.96 -20.38 -5.99
N LEU A 762 38.84 -21.02 -5.22
CA LEU A 762 40.26 -20.69 -5.13
C LEU A 762 40.98 -20.77 -6.48
N ASP A 763 40.66 -21.77 -7.30
CA ASP A 763 41.22 -21.93 -8.65
C ASP A 763 40.80 -20.81 -9.60
N ALA A 764 39.63 -20.22 -9.38
CA ALA A 764 39.10 -19.10 -10.16
C ALA A 764 39.47 -17.72 -9.59
N LEU A 765 40.19 -17.63 -8.46
CA LEU A 765 40.51 -16.34 -7.84
C LEU A 765 41.55 -15.56 -8.67
N PRO A 766 41.26 -14.30 -9.04
CA PRO A 766 42.24 -13.46 -9.71
C PRO A 766 43.44 -13.19 -8.77
N GLY A 767 44.65 -13.39 -9.29
CA GLY A 767 45.89 -13.21 -8.52
C GLY A 767 46.41 -14.47 -7.81
N TRP A 768 45.86 -15.66 -8.11
CA TRP A 768 46.46 -16.93 -7.69
C TRP A 768 47.88 -17.11 -8.26
N PRO A 769 48.92 -17.41 -7.44
CA PRO A 769 50.29 -17.53 -7.93
C PRO A 769 50.48 -18.74 -8.87
N ARG A 770 51.00 -18.51 -10.08
CA ARG A 770 51.23 -19.58 -11.10
C ARG A 770 52.18 -20.70 -10.64
N ASP A 771 53.08 -20.40 -9.70
CA ASP A 771 54.09 -21.33 -9.15
C ASP A 771 53.69 -21.95 -7.80
N LEU A 772 52.42 -21.84 -7.38
CA LEU A 772 51.92 -22.39 -6.12
C LEU A 772 50.83 -23.45 -6.35
N SER A 773 51.01 -24.62 -5.74
CA SER A 773 49.98 -25.64 -5.61
C SER A 773 49.52 -25.77 -4.16
N LEU A 774 48.20 -25.75 -3.92
CA LEU A 774 47.59 -26.03 -2.63
C LEU A 774 46.90 -27.39 -2.68
N GLN A 775 47.18 -28.27 -1.71
CA GLN A 775 46.62 -29.62 -1.64
C GLN A 775 45.82 -29.82 -0.34
N LEU A 776 44.62 -30.38 -0.44
CA LEU A 776 43.88 -30.95 0.69
C LEU A 776 44.16 -32.45 0.76
N ARG A 777 44.63 -32.96 1.90
CA ARG A 777 44.99 -34.37 2.08
C ARG A 777 44.28 -35.00 3.28
N ALA A 778 43.93 -36.27 3.17
CA ALA A 778 43.30 -37.02 4.25
C ALA A 778 44.33 -37.52 5.27
N ALA A 779 44.05 -37.32 6.56
CA ALA A 779 44.72 -37.88 7.75
C ALA A 779 46.21 -37.53 7.97
N SER A 780 47.01 -37.35 6.92
CA SER A 780 48.45 -37.06 7.03
C SER A 780 48.98 -36.27 5.82
N PRO A 781 50.18 -35.65 5.92
CA PRO A 781 50.80 -34.93 4.79
C PRO A 781 51.09 -35.83 3.58
N GLN A 782 51.19 -37.15 3.77
CA GLN A 782 51.38 -38.15 2.71
C GLN A 782 50.10 -38.93 2.39
N GLY A 783 48.98 -38.60 3.02
CA GLY A 783 47.72 -39.30 2.81
C GLY A 783 47.07 -38.99 1.45
N PRO A 784 45.93 -39.66 1.15
CA PRO A 784 45.19 -39.47 -0.09
C PRO A 784 44.94 -37.99 -0.39
N LEU A 785 45.17 -37.58 -1.64
CA LEU A 785 44.81 -36.25 -2.12
C LEU A 785 43.29 -36.18 -2.27
N LEU A 786 42.67 -35.19 -1.62
CA LEU A 786 41.23 -34.96 -1.65
C LEU A 786 40.85 -33.86 -2.64
N ALA A 787 41.64 -32.77 -2.70
CA ALA A 787 41.45 -31.67 -3.64
C ALA A 787 42.79 -30.95 -3.90
N ARG A 788 42.91 -30.27 -5.05
CA ARG A 788 44.08 -29.44 -5.38
C ARG A 788 43.68 -28.19 -6.14
N VAL A 789 44.39 -27.09 -5.87
CA VAL A 789 44.42 -25.87 -6.70
C VAL A 789 45.84 -25.62 -7.21
N GLY A 790 45.98 -25.11 -8.43
CA GLY A 790 47.26 -24.82 -9.08
C GLY A 790 47.92 -26.02 -9.77
N SER A 791 49.00 -25.78 -10.51
CA SER A 791 49.67 -26.77 -11.37
C SER A 791 50.30 -27.95 -10.59
N GLU A 792 50.29 -29.17 -11.16
CA GLU A 792 51.01 -30.32 -10.57
C GLU A 792 52.52 -30.04 -10.49
N HIS A 793 53.01 -29.23 -11.44
CA HIS A 793 54.42 -28.92 -11.67
C HIS A 793 54.85 -27.61 -11.00
N ALA A 794 54.02 -27.06 -10.10
CA ALA A 794 54.36 -25.86 -9.33
C ALA A 794 55.60 -26.10 -8.46
N GLY A 795 56.56 -25.16 -8.47
CA GLY A 795 57.79 -25.22 -7.69
C GLY A 795 57.56 -25.06 -6.18
N ARG A 796 56.39 -24.58 -5.76
CA ARG A 796 55.98 -24.45 -4.35
C ARG A 796 54.69 -25.22 -4.06
N GLN A 797 54.68 -25.92 -2.93
CA GLN A 797 53.53 -26.71 -2.47
C GLN A 797 53.12 -26.33 -1.04
N SER A 798 51.85 -26.00 -0.87
CA SER A 798 51.18 -25.84 0.42
C SER A 798 50.20 -26.98 0.65
N ARG A 799 50.01 -27.40 1.90
CA ARG A 799 49.15 -28.53 2.25
C ARG A 799 48.23 -28.20 3.44
N VAL A 800 46.99 -28.68 3.35
CA VAL A 800 46.01 -28.72 4.44
C VAL A 800 45.62 -30.18 4.67
N ILE A 801 45.59 -30.62 5.92
CA ILE A 801 45.29 -32.00 6.31
C ILE A 801 43.90 -32.06 6.93
N LYS A 802 43.00 -32.87 6.35
CA LYS A 802 41.66 -33.17 6.87
C LYS A 802 41.73 -34.35 7.84
N SER A 803 41.11 -34.21 9.01
CA SER A 803 40.95 -35.26 10.02
C SER A 803 39.52 -35.26 10.58
N ALA A 804 39.17 -36.27 11.37
CA ALA A 804 37.87 -36.33 12.05
C ALA A 804 37.63 -35.16 13.03
N GLU A 805 38.70 -34.50 13.49
CA GLU A 805 38.62 -33.37 14.43
C GLU A 805 38.66 -31.99 13.75
N GLY A 806 38.86 -31.94 12.42
CA GLY A 806 38.96 -30.70 11.64
C GLY A 806 40.17 -30.68 10.70
N TYR A 807 40.56 -29.47 10.29
CA TYR A 807 41.61 -29.17 9.33
C TYR A 807 42.87 -28.64 10.00
N GLU A 808 44.04 -29.02 9.49
CA GLU A 808 45.35 -28.62 9.99
C GLU A 808 46.19 -28.05 8.82
N ALA A 809 46.75 -26.84 8.98
CA ALA A 809 47.71 -26.28 8.04
C ALA A 809 49.08 -26.97 8.21
N ASP A 810 49.63 -27.56 7.15
CA ASP A 810 50.97 -28.17 7.18
C ASP A 810 52.05 -27.11 6.93
N LEU A 811 52.68 -26.65 8.01
CA LEU A 811 53.76 -25.67 7.99
C LEU A 811 55.16 -26.32 7.88
N GLY A 812 55.25 -27.64 7.68
CA GLY A 812 56.52 -28.36 7.53
C GLY A 812 57.35 -28.56 8.81
N GLN A 813 56.80 -28.20 9.99
CA GLN A 813 57.45 -28.37 11.30
C GLN A 813 56.71 -29.43 12.14
N ARG A 814 57.15 -30.69 12.14
CA ARG A 814 56.69 -31.70 13.13
C ARG A 814 57.86 -32.10 14.04
N PRO A 815 57.67 -31.98 15.37
CA PRO A 815 56.80 -32.92 16.08
C PRO A 815 55.63 -32.32 16.87
N ALA A 816 55.36 -31.02 16.85
CA ALA A 816 54.16 -30.46 17.50
C ALA A 816 52.97 -30.42 16.51
N PRO A 817 51.79 -30.98 16.84
CA PRO A 817 50.60 -30.85 16.00
C PRO A 817 50.17 -29.38 15.96
N ALA A 818 49.99 -28.82 14.76
CA ALA A 818 49.41 -27.49 14.62
C ALA A 818 47.96 -27.51 15.16
N LYS A 819 47.48 -26.35 15.62
CA LYS A 819 46.12 -26.22 16.17
C LYS A 819 45.11 -26.66 15.09
N ARG A 820 44.36 -27.72 15.37
CA ARG A 820 43.28 -28.21 14.51
C ARG A 820 42.13 -27.20 14.56
N ASP A 821 41.67 -26.79 13.39
CA ASP A 821 40.58 -25.82 13.26
C ASP A 821 39.44 -26.45 12.46
N ARG A 822 38.19 -26.20 12.85
CA ARG A 822 37.04 -26.65 12.06
C ARG A 822 36.82 -25.76 10.83
N ASP A 823 37.40 -24.55 10.82
CA ASP A 823 37.30 -23.57 9.75
C ASP A 823 38.33 -23.84 8.64
N LEU A 824 37.86 -24.39 7.52
CA LEU A 824 38.69 -24.68 6.36
C LEU A 824 39.29 -23.42 5.74
N CYS A 825 38.55 -22.30 5.68
CA CYS A 825 39.07 -21.04 5.13
C CYS A 825 40.26 -20.54 5.93
N ARG A 826 40.18 -20.66 7.26
CA ARG A 826 41.30 -20.32 8.14
C ARG A 826 42.48 -21.26 7.96
N ALA A 827 42.24 -22.57 7.90
CA ALA A 827 43.30 -23.56 7.67
C ALA A 827 44.03 -23.32 6.34
N VAL A 828 43.28 -23.03 5.27
CA VAL A 828 43.85 -22.65 3.96
C VAL A 828 44.67 -21.36 4.08
N ALA A 829 44.10 -20.30 4.66
CA ALA A 829 44.80 -19.02 4.81
C ALA A 829 46.11 -19.16 5.62
N GLN A 830 46.13 -20.01 6.64
CA GLN A 830 47.32 -20.31 7.43
C GLN A 830 48.37 -21.11 6.65
N ALA A 831 47.95 -22.03 5.79
CA ALA A 831 48.83 -22.83 4.94
C ALA A 831 49.46 -22.04 3.78
N LEU A 832 48.88 -20.89 3.42
CA LEU A 832 49.40 -20.03 2.35
C LEU A 832 50.64 -19.23 2.79
N PRO A 833 51.69 -19.13 1.95
CA PRO A 833 52.83 -18.26 2.19
C PRO A 833 52.43 -16.78 2.29
N ALA A 834 53.21 -15.97 3.02
CA ALA A 834 52.91 -14.54 3.22
C ALA A 834 52.73 -13.74 1.92
N HIS A 835 53.54 -14.00 0.89
CA HIS A 835 53.42 -13.32 -0.41
C HIS A 835 52.13 -13.71 -1.17
N ALA A 836 51.69 -14.97 -1.06
CA ALA A 836 50.44 -15.44 -1.66
C ALA A 836 49.23 -14.86 -0.93
N ARG A 837 49.30 -14.77 0.41
CA ARG A 837 48.28 -14.06 1.21
C ARG A 837 48.15 -12.59 0.79
N GLN A 838 49.26 -11.91 0.55
CA GLN A 838 49.26 -10.52 0.10
C GLN A 838 48.71 -10.36 -1.32
N SER A 839 49.03 -11.26 -2.26
CA SER A 839 48.49 -11.18 -3.64
C SER A 839 46.99 -11.44 -3.69
N LEU A 840 46.49 -12.32 -2.81
CA LEU A 840 45.07 -12.65 -2.68
C LEU A 840 44.31 -11.70 -1.74
N GLY A 841 44.98 -10.71 -1.14
CA GLY A 841 44.35 -9.78 -0.20
C GLY A 841 43.76 -10.43 1.06
N THR A 842 44.31 -11.57 1.52
CA THR A 842 43.75 -12.34 2.64
C THR A 842 44.64 -12.32 3.88
N ALA A 843 44.02 -12.21 5.06
CA ALA A 843 44.66 -12.41 6.36
C ALA A 843 44.68 -13.90 6.75
N ALA A 844 45.38 -14.24 7.84
CA ALA A 844 45.49 -15.63 8.35
C ALA A 844 44.25 -16.11 9.13
N ASP A 845 43.24 -15.26 9.32
CA ASP A 845 42.00 -15.56 10.04
C ASP A 845 40.96 -16.28 9.17
N GLY A 846 41.12 -16.23 7.84
CA GLY A 846 40.25 -16.86 6.84
C GLY A 846 39.03 -16.02 6.41
N ASN A 847 38.79 -14.84 7.02
CA ASN A 847 37.57 -14.08 6.79
C ASN A 847 37.53 -13.43 5.40
N ALA A 848 38.63 -12.80 4.97
CA ALA A 848 38.74 -12.24 3.63
C ALA A 848 38.57 -13.30 2.53
N LEU A 849 39.12 -14.51 2.76
CA LEU A 849 38.96 -15.63 1.84
C LEU A 849 37.49 -16.08 1.72
N ARG A 850 36.77 -16.11 2.85
CA ARG A 850 35.34 -16.40 2.89
C ARG A 850 34.54 -15.36 2.09
N GLU A 851 34.81 -14.07 2.30
CA GLU A 851 34.12 -13.00 1.55
C GLU A 851 34.41 -13.05 0.05
N HIS A 852 35.66 -13.31 -0.36
CA HIS A 852 35.99 -13.50 -1.78
C HIS A 852 35.25 -14.69 -2.39
N LEU A 853 35.14 -15.81 -1.67
CA LEU A 853 34.35 -16.96 -2.12
C LEU A 853 32.88 -16.59 -2.28
N LEU A 854 32.28 -15.94 -1.28
CA LEU A 854 30.86 -15.54 -1.33
C LEU A 854 30.59 -14.59 -2.51
N GLY A 855 31.50 -13.64 -2.76
CA GLY A 855 31.44 -12.75 -3.93
C GLY A 855 31.53 -13.50 -5.25
N TRP A 856 32.50 -14.41 -5.39
CA TRP A 856 32.66 -15.23 -6.59
C TRP A 856 31.44 -16.11 -6.86
N VAL A 857 30.88 -16.72 -5.81
CA VAL A 857 29.66 -17.53 -5.89
C VAL A 857 28.46 -16.71 -6.37
N ALA A 858 28.32 -15.47 -5.90
CA ALA A 858 27.23 -14.59 -6.33
C ALA A 858 27.28 -14.31 -7.85
N GLU A 859 28.48 -14.17 -8.42
CA GLU A 859 28.67 -13.93 -9.86
C GLU A 859 28.45 -15.17 -10.74
N HIS A 860 28.77 -16.36 -10.22
CA HIS A 860 28.81 -17.60 -11.00
C HIS A 860 27.69 -18.59 -10.65
N ARG A 861 26.75 -18.22 -9.76
CA ARG A 861 25.78 -19.14 -9.13
C ARG A 861 25.06 -20.08 -10.09
N GLN A 862 24.71 -19.61 -11.29
CA GLN A 862 23.96 -20.39 -12.27
C GLN A 862 24.77 -21.52 -12.91
N THR A 863 26.10 -21.38 -13.01
CA THR A 863 26.99 -22.37 -13.62
C THR A 863 27.69 -23.27 -12.59
N LEU A 864 27.63 -22.92 -11.31
CA LEU A 864 28.26 -23.70 -10.23
C LEU A 864 27.76 -25.14 -10.13
N PRO A 865 26.46 -25.46 -10.24
CA PRO A 865 26.02 -26.84 -10.10
C PRO A 865 26.65 -27.78 -11.13
N GLN A 866 26.77 -27.30 -12.37
CA GLN A 866 27.47 -28.03 -13.44
C GLN A 866 28.95 -28.22 -13.12
N ARG A 867 29.60 -27.18 -12.59
CA ARG A 867 31.04 -27.21 -12.27
C ARG A 867 31.39 -28.09 -11.07
N LEU A 868 30.52 -28.15 -10.05
CA LEU A 868 30.79 -28.87 -8.80
C LEU A 868 30.36 -30.35 -8.86
N TRP A 869 29.33 -30.67 -9.65
CA TRP A 869 28.73 -32.01 -9.68
C TRP A 869 28.53 -32.59 -11.10
N GLY A 870 29.01 -31.91 -12.15
CA GLY A 870 29.03 -32.39 -13.54
C GLY A 870 27.75 -32.11 -14.36
N PRO A 871 27.75 -32.41 -15.67
CA PRO A 871 26.67 -32.11 -16.62
C PRO A 871 25.36 -32.84 -16.30
N ARG A 872 25.42 -34.05 -15.71
CA ARG A 872 24.23 -34.77 -15.24
C ARG A 872 23.57 -34.13 -14.01
N ALA A 873 24.21 -33.16 -13.37
CA ALA A 873 23.62 -32.37 -12.29
C ALA A 873 22.71 -31.24 -12.82
N VAL A 874 22.75 -30.94 -14.12
CA VAL A 874 21.92 -29.94 -14.79
C VAL A 874 20.86 -30.64 -15.63
N GLN A 875 19.62 -30.71 -15.13
CA GLN A 875 18.48 -30.73 -16.04
C GLN A 875 18.12 -29.29 -16.37
N PRO A 876 18.21 -28.85 -17.65
CA PRO A 876 17.79 -27.52 -18.01
C PRO A 876 16.27 -27.51 -18.17
N ARG A 877 15.56 -26.83 -17.26
CA ARG A 877 14.38 -26.02 -17.58
C ARG A 877 14.28 -24.89 -16.54
N PRO A 878 14.77 -23.67 -16.83
CA PRO A 878 14.51 -22.53 -15.97
C PRO A 878 13.08 -22.03 -16.26
N THR A 879 12.08 -22.56 -15.57
CA THR A 879 10.76 -21.94 -15.51
C THR A 879 10.70 -21.04 -14.28
N GLY A 880 10.98 -19.75 -14.47
CA GLY A 880 10.38 -18.65 -13.70
C GLY A 880 10.59 -18.58 -12.18
N GLY A 881 11.51 -19.32 -11.57
CA GLY A 881 11.83 -19.17 -10.15
C GLY A 881 12.75 -17.98 -9.89
N LEU A 882 12.61 -17.32 -8.74
CA LEU A 882 13.49 -16.27 -8.18
C LEU A 882 14.93 -16.81 -7.97
N ARG A 883 15.63 -17.11 -9.06
CA ARG A 883 17.04 -17.50 -9.07
C ARG A 883 17.83 -16.27 -9.46
N GLY A 884 18.84 -15.92 -8.66
CA GLY A 884 19.76 -14.81 -8.88
C GLY A 884 20.37 -14.78 -10.28
N GLY A 885 19.65 -14.19 -11.24
CA GLY A 885 20.23 -13.51 -12.37
C GLY A 885 20.96 -12.27 -11.87
N ARG A 886 21.91 -11.76 -12.67
CA ARG A 886 22.54 -10.46 -12.39
C ARG A 886 21.46 -9.47 -11.95
N PRO A 887 21.64 -8.74 -10.84
CA PRO A 887 20.72 -7.67 -10.50
C PRO A 887 20.59 -6.78 -11.73
N LEU A 888 19.36 -6.62 -12.24
CA LEU A 888 19.03 -5.43 -13.02
C LEU A 888 19.52 -4.27 -12.15
N ALA A 889 20.45 -3.47 -12.67
CA ALA A 889 21.21 -2.48 -11.89
C ALA A 889 20.31 -1.83 -10.83
N PRO A 890 20.70 -1.82 -9.55
CA PRO A 890 19.85 -1.35 -8.48
C PRO A 890 19.54 0.12 -8.76
N LEU A 891 18.29 0.44 -9.07
CA LEU A 891 17.79 1.77 -8.80
C LEU A 891 17.74 1.86 -7.29
N ALA A 892 18.67 2.61 -6.70
CA ALA A 892 18.58 2.98 -5.31
C ALA A 892 17.17 3.54 -5.05
N PRO A 893 16.43 3.06 -4.03
CA PRO A 893 15.29 3.80 -3.56
C PRO A 893 15.86 5.02 -2.82
N GLU A 894 15.97 6.14 -3.53
CA GLU A 894 15.74 7.43 -2.88
C GLU A 894 14.42 7.32 -2.12
N PRO A 895 14.31 7.79 -0.86
CA PRO A 895 13.02 7.87 -0.17
C PRO A 895 12.13 8.85 -0.95
N ARG A 896 11.32 8.30 -1.85
CA ARG A 896 10.49 9.08 -2.75
C ARG A 896 9.24 9.49 -1.99
N GLN A 897 9.22 10.74 -1.54
CA GLN A 897 7.99 11.40 -1.10
C GLN A 897 7.08 11.55 -2.32
N THR A 898 6.30 10.52 -2.62
CA THR A 898 5.31 10.56 -3.70
C THR A 898 4.05 11.23 -3.16
N GLY A 899 3.55 12.26 -3.87
CA GLY A 899 2.21 12.78 -3.62
C GLY A 899 1.15 11.68 -3.73
N SER A 900 -0.04 11.92 -3.16
CA SER A 900 -1.05 10.87 -2.98
C SER A 900 -1.52 10.16 -4.26
N VAL A 901 -1.45 10.84 -5.43
CA VAL A 901 -1.82 10.27 -6.75
C VAL A 901 -0.72 9.38 -7.32
N GLU A 902 0.55 9.81 -7.25
CA GLU A 902 1.69 9.02 -7.74
C GLU A 902 1.86 7.74 -6.91
N GLY A 903 1.75 7.86 -5.58
CA GLY A 903 1.75 6.71 -4.68
C GLY A 903 0.58 5.76 -4.96
N ALA A 904 -0.61 6.30 -5.25
CA ALA A 904 -1.77 5.47 -5.61
C ALA A 904 -1.60 4.75 -6.94
N TYR A 905 -1.00 5.39 -7.94
CA TYR A 905 -0.68 4.75 -9.21
C TYR A 905 0.34 3.63 -9.02
N ARG A 906 1.39 3.87 -8.23
CA ARG A 906 2.41 2.86 -7.88
C ARG A 906 1.84 1.68 -7.09
N ARG A 907 0.79 1.84 -6.29
CA ARG A 907 0.11 0.68 -5.67
C ARG A 907 -0.49 -0.26 -6.71
N ILE A 908 -1.06 0.27 -7.79
CA ILE A 908 -1.60 -0.53 -8.88
C ILE A 908 -0.46 -1.13 -9.72
N TYR A 909 0.51 -0.29 -10.10
CA TYR A 909 1.69 -0.65 -10.91
C TYR A 909 3.00 -0.41 -10.14
N PRO A 910 3.39 -1.33 -9.22
CA PRO A 910 4.55 -1.14 -8.34
C PRO A 910 5.88 -0.88 -9.02
N ASN A 911 6.05 -1.42 -10.23
CA ASN A 911 7.29 -1.29 -11.00
C ASN A 911 7.29 -0.10 -11.96
N ALA A 912 6.26 0.76 -11.92
CA ALA A 912 6.18 1.95 -12.76
C ALA A 912 7.32 2.93 -12.46
N SER A 913 8.00 3.35 -13.52
CA SER A 913 9.04 4.37 -13.47
C SER A 913 8.44 5.77 -13.33
N ASP A 914 9.24 6.72 -12.81
CA ASP A 914 8.82 8.12 -12.72
C ASP A 914 8.47 8.69 -14.10
N ALA A 915 9.20 8.29 -15.15
CA ALA A 915 8.89 8.69 -16.53
C ALA A 915 7.52 8.17 -17.01
N GLU A 916 7.16 6.93 -16.68
CA GLU A 916 5.84 6.37 -17.01
C GLU A 916 4.72 7.08 -16.24
N ILE A 917 4.95 7.40 -14.96
CA ILE A 917 3.99 8.14 -14.14
C ILE A 917 3.80 9.55 -14.69
N GLN A 918 4.88 10.27 -15.02
CA GLN A 918 4.81 11.59 -15.62
C GLN A 918 4.15 11.57 -17.00
N ALA A 919 4.40 10.54 -17.83
CA ALA A 919 3.71 10.38 -19.10
C ALA A 919 2.20 10.12 -18.92
N TRP A 920 1.82 9.33 -17.92
CA TRP A 920 0.41 9.08 -17.57
C TRP A 920 -0.28 10.35 -17.02
N LEU A 921 0.43 11.13 -16.19
CA LEU A 921 -0.04 12.43 -15.66
C LEU A 921 -0.14 13.50 -16.76
N GLY A 922 0.85 13.58 -17.66
CA GLY A 922 1.03 14.63 -18.65
C GLY A 922 0.16 14.52 -19.91
N HIS A 923 -0.67 13.49 -20.03
CA HIS A 923 -1.60 13.31 -21.15
C HIS A 923 -2.65 14.43 -21.32
N ASP A 924 -2.67 15.44 -20.45
CA ASP A 924 -3.61 16.59 -20.49
C ASP A 924 -3.09 17.80 -21.32
N GLU A 925 -1.80 17.89 -21.69
CA GLU A 925 -1.28 19.13 -22.31
C GLU A 925 -1.25 19.19 -23.85
N ASP A 926 -1.30 18.07 -24.57
CA ASP A 926 -1.01 18.05 -26.03
C ASP A 926 -2.15 17.60 -26.97
N GLU A 927 -3.35 17.24 -26.50
CA GLU A 927 -4.52 16.97 -27.37
C GLU A 927 -5.62 18.04 -27.21
N PRO A 928 -5.78 18.98 -28.17
CA PRO A 928 -6.80 20.02 -28.08
C PRO A 928 -8.24 19.55 -28.35
N LEU A 929 -8.49 18.26 -28.60
CA LEU A 929 -9.75 17.77 -29.20
C LEU A 929 -10.08 16.31 -28.78
N ALA A 930 -10.45 16.09 -27.52
CA ALA A 930 -11.26 14.95 -27.12
C ALA A 930 -12.11 15.30 -25.89
N ASP A 931 -13.40 14.97 -25.94
CA ASP A 931 -14.46 15.26 -24.96
C ASP A 931 -14.26 14.62 -23.56
N ASP A 932 -13.09 14.10 -23.23
CA ASP A 932 -12.85 13.37 -21.97
C ASP A 932 -12.11 14.24 -20.94
N LEU A 933 -12.82 15.22 -20.39
CA LEU A 933 -12.41 16.06 -19.25
C LEU A 933 -12.35 15.26 -17.92
N SER A 934 -11.90 14.00 -17.94
CA SER A 934 -11.78 13.20 -16.73
C SER A 934 -10.49 13.58 -15.97
N SER A 935 -10.66 14.25 -14.82
CA SER A 935 -9.55 14.57 -13.91
C SER A 935 -8.68 13.34 -13.64
N THR A 936 -7.37 13.51 -13.42
CA THR A 936 -6.42 12.44 -13.09
C THR A 936 -6.92 11.48 -11.99
N THR A 937 -7.63 12.01 -10.99
CA THR A 937 -8.25 11.23 -9.92
C THR A 937 -9.34 10.28 -10.42
N GLN A 938 -10.13 10.68 -11.43
CA GLN A 938 -11.13 9.82 -12.05
C GLN A 938 -10.48 8.67 -12.82
N ARG A 939 -9.44 8.96 -13.62
CA ARG A 939 -8.66 7.92 -14.32
C ARG A 939 -8.07 6.89 -13.34
N LEU A 940 -7.56 7.36 -12.19
CA LEU A 940 -7.07 6.49 -11.12
C LEU A 940 -8.19 5.64 -10.49
N ARG A 941 -9.38 6.19 -10.26
CA ARG A 941 -10.55 5.42 -9.77
C ARG A 941 -10.96 4.35 -10.77
N ASP A 942 -10.96 4.67 -12.06
CA ASP A 942 -11.31 3.73 -13.12
C ASP A 942 -10.30 2.56 -13.17
N LEU A 943 -9.01 2.84 -13.02
CA LEU A 943 -7.98 1.80 -12.91
C LEU A 943 -8.17 0.89 -11.68
N HIS A 944 -8.49 1.47 -10.51
CA HIS A 944 -8.80 0.68 -9.32
C HIS A 944 -10.04 -0.20 -9.54
N GLN A 945 -11.07 0.33 -10.18
CA GLN A 945 -12.30 -0.41 -10.47
C GLN A 945 -12.01 -1.59 -11.42
N ARG A 946 -11.24 -1.38 -12.49
CA ARG A 946 -10.85 -2.46 -13.41
C ARG A 946 -10.05 -3.58 -12.73
N LEU A 947 -9.12 -3.24 -11.84
CA LEU A 947 -8.39 -4.24 -11.05
C LEU A 947 -9.34 -5.06 -10.15
N GLN A 948 -10.33 -4.41 -9.53
CA GLN A 948 -11.33 -5.07 -8.69
C GLN A 948 -12.27 -5.95 -9.53
N ASP A 949 -12.69 -5.49 -10.71
CA ASP A 949 -13.51 -6.26 -11.63
C ASP A 949 -12.77 -7.51 -12.12
N LEU A 950 -11.49 -7.38 -12.51
CA LEU A 950 -10.62 -8.50 -12.86
C LEU A 950 -10.53 -9.53 -11.73
N ARG A 951 -10.26 -9.10 -10.50
CA ARG A 951 -10.22 -10.01 -9.33
C ARG A 951 -11.54 -10.76 -9.15
N GLY A 952 -12.66 -10.05 -9.26
CA GLY A 952 -14.01 -10.63 -9.15
C GLY A 952 -14.34 -11.62 -10.28
N ASP A 953 -13.98 -11.30 -11.51
CA ASP A 953 -14.15 -12.18 -12.68
C ASP A 953 -13.32 -13.47 -12.54
N LEU A 954 -12.06 -13.35 -12.12
CA LEU A 954 -11.18 -14.49 -11.92
C LEU A 954 -11.68 -15.41 -10.78
N GLN A 955 -12.18 -14.85 -9.68
CA GLN A 955 -12.76 -15.64 -8.61
C GLN A 955 -14.07 -16.33 -9.05
N ARG A 956 -14.92 -15.65 -9.83
CA ARG A 956 -16.09 -16.28 -10.45
C ARG A 956 -15.69 -17.42 -11.39
N TRP A 957 -14.62 -17.27 -12.16
CA TRP A 957 -14.10 -18.33 -13.04
C TRP A 957 -13.61 -19.56 -12.25
N VAL A 958 -12.97 -19.36 -11.09
CA VAL A 958 -12.59 -20.45 -10.18
C VAL A 958 -13.83 -21.14 -9.60
N GLN A 959 -14.81 -20.37 -9.13
CA GLN A 959 -16.02 -20.90 -8.47
C GLN A 959 -17.02 -21.55 -9.42
N ALA A 960 -16.99 -21.19 -10.72
CA ALA A 960 -17.88 -21.72 -11.73
C ALA A 960 -17.76 -23.24 -11.92
N ASP A 961 -16.59 -23.82 -11.64
CA ASP A 961 -16.36 -25.27 -11.66
C ASP A 961 -15.55 -25.72 -10.43
N PRO A 962 -16.23 -26.17 -9.35
CA PRO A 962 -15.56 -26.64 -8.14
C PRO A 962 -14.64 -27.85 -8.36
N ALA A 963 -14.87 -28.66 -9.40
CA ALA A 963 -14.01 -29.81 -9.68
C ALA A 963 -12.66 -29.39 -10.30
N ARG A 964 -12.63 -28.24 -10.99
CA ARG A 964 -11.42 -27.64 -11.59
C ARG A 964 -10.82 -26.50 -10.76
N ALA A 965 -11.44 -26.14 -9.63
CA ALA A 965 -10.99 -25.04 -8.78
C ALA A 965 -9.52 -25.18 -8.33
N ALA A 966 -9.04 -26.41 -8.12
CA ALA A 966 -7.65 -26.69 -7.74
C ALA A 966 -6.63 -26.33 -8.85
N GLN A 967 -7.00 -26.44 -10.12
CA GLN A 967 -6.17 -26.07 -11.28
C GLN A 967 -6.33 -24.58 -11.64
N ARG A 968 -7.54 -24.02 -11.48
CA ARG A 968 -7.83 -22.61 -11.80
C ARG A 968 -7.29 -21.62 -10.76
N GLN A 969 -7.38 -21.94 -9.47
CA GLN A 969 -6.98 -21.02 -8.40
C GLN A 969 -5.50 -20.58 -8.50
N PRO A 970 -4.53 -21.47 -8.80
CA PRO A 970 -3.13 -21.06 -9.01
C PRO A 970 -2.93 -20.06 -10.17
N ALA A 971 -3.81 -20.04 -11.18
CA ALA A 971 -3.70 -19.14 -12.33
C ALA A 971 -4.13 -17.69 -12.01
N VAL A 972 -4.92 -17.48 -10.95
CA VAL A 972 -5.44 -16.15 -10.57
C VAL A 972 -4.31 -15.17 -10.29
N ARG A 973 -3.30 -15.58 -9.50
CA ARG A 973 -2.20 -14.70 -9.10
C ARG A 973 -1.34 -14.27 -10.31
N PRO A 974 -0.85 -15.18 -11.18
CA PRO A 974 -0.17 -14.80 -12.42
C PRO A 974 -0.98 -13.85 -13.29
N LEU A 975 -2.30 -14.04 -13.43
CA LEU A 975 -3.16 -13.16 -14.23
C LEU A 975 -3.26 -11.76 -13.64
N VAL A 976 -3.47 -11.64 -12.32
CA VAL A 976 -3.48 -10.34 -11.64
C VAL A 976 -2.12 -9.66 -11.71
N ASN A 977 -1.01 -10.40 -11.51
CA ASN A 977 0.34 -9.85 -11.57
C ASN A 977 0.73 -9.41 -12.99
N ALA A 978 0.30 -10.16 -14.01
CA ALA A 978 0.47 -9.79 -15.40
C ALA A 978 -0.28 -8.49 -15.71
N TRP A 979 -1.54 -8.34 -15.29
CA TRP A 979 -2.30 -7.10 -15.45
C TRP A 979 -1.63 -5.92 -14.72
N ARG A 980 -1.12 -6.14 -13.50
CA ARG A 980 -0.35 -5.16 -12.71
C ARG A 980 1.08 -4.92 -13.20
N ARG A 981 1.48 -5.51 -14.34
CA ARG A 981 2.81 -5.33 -14.96
C ARG A 981 3.98 -5.77 -14.08
N LEU A 982 3.76 -6.73 -13.19
CA LEU A 982 4.78 -7.24 -12.27
C LEU A 982 5.62 -8.36 -12.90
N SER A 983 4.99 -9.17 -13.75
CA SER A 983 5.64 -10.33 -14.38
C SER A 983 6.44 -9.87 -15.60
N THR A 984 7.76 -9.75 -15.45
CA THR A 984 8.67 -9.36 -16.53
C THR A 984 9.80 -10.36 -16.73
N LEU A 985 10.25 -10.50 -17.97
CA LEU A 985 11.45 -11.25 -18.33
C LEU A 985 12.53 -10.29 -18.86
N PRO A 986 13.81 -10.52 -18.54
CA PRO A 986 14.90 -9.77 -19.15
C PRO A 986 14.96 -10.06 -20.66
N PHE A 987 15.10 -9.00 -21.45
CA PHE A 987 15.19 -9.08 -22.91
C PHE A 987 16.34 -8.19 -23.42
N ALA A 988 17.36 -8.81 -24.03
CA ALA A 988 18.62 -8.17 -24.39
C ALA A 988 19.34 -7.52 -23.19
N ALA A 989 20.44 -6.80 -23.43
CA ALA A 989 21.29 -6.25 -22.36
C ALA A 989 20.61 -5.18 -21.48
N THR A 990 19.48 -4.61 -21.92
CA THR A 990 18.81 -3.47 -21.23
C THR A 990 17.28 -3.47 -21.28
N GLY A 991 16.63 -4.43 -21.93
CA GLY A 991 15.16 -4.45 -22.10
C GLY A 991 14.43 -5.37 -21.12
N ARG A 992 13.13 -5.13 -20.95
CA ARG A 992 12.18 -6.00 -20.23
C ARG A 992 11.00 -6.29 -21.15
N MET A 993 10.49 -7.52 -21.12
CA MET A 993 9.22 -7.89 -21.75
C MET A 993 8.22 -8.28 -20.67
N TYR A 994 6.96 -7.86 -20.81
CA TYR A 994 5.91 -8.33 -19.92
C TYR A 994 5.50 -9.75 -20.31
N SER A 995 5.30 -10.58 -19.28
CA SER A 995 5.12 -12.01 -19.40
C SER A 995 3.91 -12.50 -18.60
N LEU A 996 3.25 -13.54 -19.11
CA LEU A 996 2.24 -14.30 -18.38
C LEU A 996 2.67 -15.77 -18.34
N GLU A 997 2.94 -16.26 -17.14
CA GLU A 997 3.40 -17.62 -16.88
C GLU A 997 2.26 -18.45 -16.27
N LEU A 998 1.80 -19.45 -17.02
CA LEU A 998 0.70 -20.35 -16.67
C LEU A 998 1.09 -21.83 -16.86
N SER A 999 2.39 -22.13 -16.84
CA SER A 999 2.91 -23.49 -17.04
C SER A 999 2.64 -24.42 -15.87
N GLY A 1000 2.43 -25.71 -16.16
CA GLY A 1000 2.37 -26.77 -15.15
C GLY A 1000 1.17 -26.69 -14.20
N LEU A 1001 0.16 -25.89 -14.53
CA LEU A 1001 -1.04 -25.67 -13.71
C LEU A 1001 -2.11 -26.75 -13.94
N GLY A 1002 -1.94 -27.60 -14.95
CA GLY A 1002 -2.92 -28.61 -15.32
C GLY A 1002 -4.16 -28.03 -16.01
N LEU A 1003 -4.05 -26.83 -16.57
CA LEU A 1003 -5.12 -26.18 -17.32
C LEU A 1003 -5.38 -26.95 -18.61
N ASN A 1004 -6.66 -27.07 -18.99
CA ASN A 1004 -7.07 -27.68 -20.24
C ASN A 1004 -7.71 -26.65 -21.19
N ASP A 1005 -8.18 -27.12 -22.33
CA ASP A 1005 -8.81 -26.29 -23.35
C ASP A 1005 -10.05 -25.53 -22.82
N GLU A 1006 -10.89 -26.20 -22.01
CA GLU A 1006 -12.13 -25.61 -21.46
C GLU A 1006 -11.85 -24.55 -20.39
N ASP A 1007 -10.85 -24.76 -19.55
CA ASP A 1007 -10.41 -23.78 -18.54
C ASP A 1007 -10.00 -22.48 -19.22
N LEU A 1008 -9.18 -22.57 -20.26
CA LEU A 1008 -8.71 -21.41 -21.02
C LEU A 1008 -9.80 -20.77 -21.88
N ALA A 1009 -10.73 -21.57 -22.43
CA ALA A 1009 -11.85 -21.05 -23.23
C ALA A 1009 -12.88 -20.28 -22.38
N SER A 1010 -13.10 -20.73 -21.14
CA SER A 1010 -14.02 -20.11 -20.18
C SER A 1010 -13.42 -18.94 -19.39
N LEU A 1011 -12.10 -18.70 -19.53
CA LEU A 1011 -11.41 -17.58 -18.89
C LEU A 1011 -11.86 -16.25 -19.52
N ALA A 1012 -12.76 -15.54 -18.83
CA ALA A 1012 -13.21 -14.22 -19.22
C ALA A 1012 -12.27 -13.14 -18.66
N LEU A 1013 -11.46 -12.54 -19.54
CA LEU A 1013 -10.64 -11.37 -19.21
C LEU A 1013 -11.36 -10.10 -19.71
N PRO A 1014 -11.76 -9.17 -18.80
CA PRO A 1014 -12.54 -7.97 -19.14
C PRO A 1014 -11.71 -6.89 -19.87
N ASP A 1015 -10.40 -6.85 -19.63
CA ASP A 1015 -9.45 -5.96 -20.30
C ASP A 1015 -8.61 -6.70 -21.36
N ASP A 1016 -8.02 -5.96 -22.30
CA ASP A 1016 -6.99 -6.47 -23.20
C ASP A 1016 -5.62 -6.48 -22.50
N PHE A 1017 -4.95 -7.63 -22.56
CA PHE A 1017 -3.58 -7.80 -22.03
C PHE A 1017 -2.58 -7.40 -23.11
N ALA A 1018 -2.80 -6.24 -23.73
CA ALA A 1018 -2.04 -5.77 -24.89
C ALA A 1018 -0.55 -5.63 -24.60
N HIS A 1019 -0.16 -5.31 -23.37
CA HIS A 1019 1.25 -5.22 -22.98
C HIS A 1019 1.96 -6.57 -22.89
N ILE A 1020 1.27 -7.71 -22.88
CA ILE A 1020 1.89 -9.03 -22.72
C ILE A 1020 2.56 -9.47 -24.03
N GLU A 1021 3.90 -9.60 -23.97
CA GLU A 1021 4.74 -9.99 -25.09
C GLU A 1021 5.18 -11.47 -25.01
N HIS A 1022 5.11 -12.08 -23.83
CA HIS A 1022 5.47 -13.48 -23.61
C HIS A 1022 4.36 -14.25 -22.90
N LEU A 1023 3.94 -15.38 -23.47
CA LEU A 1023 2.96 -16.29 -22.88
C LEU A 1023 3.57 -17.69 -22.79
N SER A 1024 3.53 -18.26 -21.60
CA SER A 1024 3.99 -19.62 -21.33
C SER A 1024 2.83 -20.44 -20.78
N LEU A 1025 2.49 -21.52 -21.49
CA LEU A 1025 1.46 -22.50 -21.13
C LEU A 1025 2.04 -23.91 -21.14
N SER A 1026 3.36 -24.05 -21.09
CA SER A 1026 4.07 -25.32 -21.15
C SER A 1026 3.67 -26.27 -20.01
N GLN A 1027 3.86 -27.58 -20.20
CA GLN A 1027 3.61 -28.61 -19.19
C GLN A 1027 2.15 -28.69 -18.72
N ASN A 1028 1.21 -28.08 -19.46
CA ASN A 1028 -0.22 -28.31 -19.30
C ASN A 1028 -0.59 -29.55 -20.12
N SER A 1029 -0.35 -30.72 -19.53
CA SER A 1029 -0.46 -32.00 -20.24
C SER A 1029 -1.86 -32.35 -20.76
N GLU A 1030 -2.91 -31.58 -20.48
CA GLU A 1030 -4.26 -31.74 -21.06
C GLU A 1030 -4.59 -30.70 -22.14
N LEU A 1031 -3.72 -29.72 -22.36
CA LEU A 1031 -3.91 -28.64 -23.32
C LEU A 1031 -3.58 -29.14 -24.73
N SER A 1032 -4.57 -29.15 -25.62
CA SER A 1032 -4.44 -29.67 -26.99
C SER A 1032 -4.57 -28.59 -28.07
N HIS A 1033 -5.16 -27.44 -27.74
CA HIS A 1033 -5.20 -26.29 -28.63
C HIS A 1033 -5.26 -24.98 -27.84
N LEU A 1034 -4.91 -23.87 -28.49
CA LEU A 1034 -5.03 -22.54 -27.90
C LEU A 1034 -6.39 -21.92 -28.26
N PRO A 1035 -7.29 -21.65 -27.30
CA PRO A 1035 -8.60 -21.06 -27.59
C PRO A 1035 -8.48 -19.68 -28.24
N ALA A 1036 -9.30 -19.43 -29.27
CA ALA A 1036 -9.28 -18.16 -30.00
C ALA A 1036 -9.67 -16.96 -29.13
N SER A 1037 -10.59 -17.15 -28.18
CA SER A 1037 -11.00 -16.13 -27.20
C SER A 1037 -9.81 -15.66 -26.35
N LEU A 1038 -8.96 -16.59 -25.91
CA LEU A 1038 -7.76 -16.29 -25.14
C LEU A 1038 -6.70 -15.62 -26.01
N ALA A 1039 -6.42 -16.17 -27.20
CA ALA A 1039 -5.38 -15.63 -28.08
C ALA A 1039 -5.67 -14.17 -28.51
N GLN A 1040 -6.94 -13.77 -28.63
CA GLN A 1040 -7.35 -12.40 -28.91
C GLN A 1040 -7.00 -11.40 -27.80
N ARG A 1041 -6.76 -11.85 -26.56
CA ARG A 1041 -6.39 -10.98 -25.44
C ARG A 1041 -4.92 -10.57 -25.43
N PHE A 1042 -4.09 -11.21 -26.25
CA PHE A 1042 -2.64 -10.96 -26.34
C PHE A 1042 -2.22 -10.53 -27.76
N PRO A 1043 -2.64 -9.35 -28.22
CA PRO A 1043 -2.39 -8.89 -29.59
C PRO A 1043 -0.91 -8.68 -29.92
N ASP A 1044 -0.07 -8.31 -28.93
CA ASP A 1044 1.34 -7.98 -29.13
C ASP A 1044 2.30 -9.12 -28.74
N LEU A 1045 1.83 -10.37 -28.79
CA LEU A 1045 2.61 -11.54 -28.39
C LEU A 1045 3.85 -11.74 -29.30
N ARG A 1046 5.03 -11.79 -28.68
CA ARG A 1046 6.33 -12.02 -29.33
C ARG A 1046 6.94 -13.38 -29.03
N ARG A 1047 6.57 -14.01 -27.91
CA ARG A 1047 7.05 -15.34 -27.50
C ARG A 1047 5.90 -16.20 -26.99
N LEU A 1048 5.78 -17.42 -27.49
CA LEU A 1048 4.77 -18.39 -27.10
C LEU A 1048 5.39 -19.75 -26.79
N MET A 1049 5.34 -20.16 -25.52
CA MET A 1049 5.86 -21.45 -25.04
C MET A 1049 4.71 -22.43 -24.80
N LEU A 1050 4.76 -23.58 -25.48
CA LEU A 1050 3.74 -24.63 -25.44
C LEU A 1050 4.39 -26.03 -25.35
N SER A 1051 5.60 -26.11 -24.83
CA SER A 1051 6.33 -27.37 -24.66
C SER A 1051 5.62 -28.34 -23.72
N ASP A 1052 5.73 -29.64 -23.97
CA ASP A 1052 5.18 -30.71 -23.13
C ASP A 1052 3.66 -30.57 -22.88
N CYS A 1053 2.93 -30.35 -23.97
CA CYS A 1053 1.46 -30.28 -24.00
C CYS A 1053 0.90 -31.43 -24.86
N ARG A 1054 -0.27 -31.26 -25.48
CA ARG A 1054 -0.89 -32.24 -26.39
C ARG A 1054 -1.27 -31.64 -27.74
N PHE A 1055 -0.59 -30.61 -28.20
CA PHE A 1055 -0.87 -30.00 -29.50
C PHE A 1055 -0.61 -31.01 -30.63
N ASP A 1056 -1.61 -31.20 -31.49
CA ASP A 1056 -1.50 -32.03 -32.70
C ASP A 1056 -1.30 -31.18 -33.98
N ARG A 1057 -1.42 -29.86 -33.84
CA ARG A 1057 -1.30 -28.86 -34.90
C ARG A 1057 -0.57 -27.62 -34.40
N VAL A 1058 0.06 -26.89 -35.32
CA VAL A 1058 0.62 -25.56 -35.05
C VAL A 1058 -0.51 -24.60 -34.64
N PRO A 1059 -0.41 -23.88 -33.50
CA PRO A 1059 -1.45 -22.97 -33.03
C PRO A 1059 -1.66 -21.79 -33.99
N ARG A 1060 -2.85 -21.19 -33.97
CA ARG A 1060 -3.19 -20.00 -34.76
C ARG A 1060 -3.31 -18.78 -33.86
N LEU A 1061 -2.52 -17.76 -34.12
CA LEU A 1061 -2.60 -16.47 -33.43
C LEU A 1061 -3.38 -15.42 -34.26
N PRO A 1062 -3.95 -14.38 -33.61
CA PRO A 1062 -4.52 -13.23 -34.30
C PRO A 1062 -3.48 -12.46 -35.13
N GLN A 1063 -2.29 -12.24 -34.56
CA GLN A 1063 -1.17 -11.51 -35.18
C GLN A 1063 0.11 -12.36 -35.28
N PRO A 1064 0.13 -13.45 -36.07
CA PRO A 1064 1.27 -14.37 -36.16
C PRO A 1064 2.57 -13.70 -36.67
N TRP A 1065 2.45 -12.59 -37.41
CA TRP A 1065 3.59 -11.82 -37.92
C TRP A 1065 4.36 -11.03 -36.84
N GLN A 1066 3.88 -10.96 -35.60
CA GLN A 1066 4.62 -10.34 -34.47
C GLN A 1066 5.48 -11.35 -33.69
N LEU A 1067 5.22 -12.65 -33.85
CA LEU A 1067 5.85 -13.69 -33.05
C LEU A 1067 7.29 -13.95 -33.50
N HIS A 1068 8.23 -13.84 -32.56
CA HIS A 1068 9.66 -14.10 -32.78
C HIS A 1068 10.11 -15.47 -32.25
N TRP A 1069 9.44 -16.02 -31.23
CA TRP A 1069 9.78 -17.33 -30.67
C TRP A 1069 8.51 -18.17 -30.49
N LEU A 1070 8.50 -19.34 -31.12
CA LEU A 1070 7.51 -20.39 -30.91
C LEU A 1070 8.20 -21.68 -30.41
N ASP A 1071 7.84 -22.13 -29.22
CA ASP A 1071 8.27 -23.42 -28.65
C ASP A 1071 7.07 -24.38 -28.61
N LEU A 1072 7.22 -25.50 -29.32
CA LEU A 1072 6.26 -26.59 -29.44
C LEU A 1072 6.92 -27.96 -29.17
N ASP A 1073 8.06 -27.98 -28.46
CA ASP A 1073 8.77 -29.21 -28.06
C ASP A 1073 7.83 -30.23 -27.39
N SER A 1074 8.09 -31.52 -27.62
CA SER A 1074 7.45 -32.62 -26.90
C SER A 1074 5.91 -32.56 -26.98
N ASN A 1075 5.38 -32.37 -28.19
CA ASN A 1075 3.94 -32.38 -28.47
C ASN A 1075 3.58 -33.58 -29.37
N ARG A 1076 2.45 -33.50 -30.08
CA ARG A 1076 1.94 -34.56 -30.98
C ARG A 1076 1.73 -34.03 -32.40
N ILE A 1077 2.47 -33.01 -32.78
CA ILE A 1077 2.28 -32.30 -34.04
C ILE A 1077 2.64 -33.23 -35.20
N THR A 1078 1.71 -33.36 -36.14
CA THR A 1078 1.95 -34.00 -37.44
C THR A 1078 2.09 -32.91 -38.52
N TRP A 1079 2.95 -33.13 -39.51
CA TRP A 1079 3.18 -32.12 -40.55
C TRP A 1079 2.35 -32.38 -41.82
N ASP A 1080 1.46 -31.43 -42.16
CA ASP A 1080 0.62 -31.45 -43.36
C ASP A 1080 0.55 -30.07 -44.06
N ALA A 1081 -0.17 -29.99 -45.18
CA ALA A 1081 -0.34 -28.73 -45.93
C ALA A 1081 -1.13 -27.64 -45.15
N SER A 1082 -1.87 -27.99 -44.10
CA SER A 1082 -2.51 -27.02 -43.21
C SER A 1082 -1.52 -26.47 -42.18
N ALA A 1083 -0.65 -27.31 -41.63
CA ALA A 1083 0.44 -26.91 -40.75
C ALA A 1083 1.38 -25.95 -41.47
N GLN A 1084 1.80 -26.27 -42.70
CA GLN A 1084 2.66 -25.39 -43.50
C GLN A 1084 2.02 -24.01 -43.76
N ARG A 1085 0.76 -23.96 -44.21
CA ARG A 1085 0.03 -22.68 -44.39
C ARG A 1085 -0.10 -21.86 -43.11
N THR A 1086 -0.08 -22.53 -41.96
CA THR A 1086 -0.11 -21.86 -40.66
C THR A 1086 1.28 -21.31 -40.33
N LEU A 1087 2.34 -22.09 -40.53
CA LEU A 1087 3.74 -21.67 -40.36
C LEU A 1087 4.11 -20.48 -41.26
N ASP A 1088 3.67 -20.48 -42.52
CA ASP A 1088 3.96 -19.43 -43.50
C ASP A 1088 3.48 -18.02 -43.07
N ARG A 1089 2.57 -17.93 -42.09
CA ARG A 1089 2.08 -16.65 -41.55
C ARG A 1089 2.99 -16.06 -40.47
N TYR A 1090 3.93 -16.84 -39.93
CA TYR A 1090 4.83 -16.45 -38.85
C TYR A 1090 6.15 -15.88 -39.39
N THR A 1091 6.05 -14.85 -40.24
CA THR A 1091 7.17 -14.33 -41.06
C THR A 1091 8.30 -13.65 -40.27
N ARG A 1092 8.10 -13.35 -38.98
CA ARG A 1092 9.11 -12.77 -38.07
C ARG A 1092 9.72 -13.77 -37.08
N LEU A 1093 9.47 -15.08 -37.24
CA LEU A 1093 10.08 -16.07 -36.37
C LEU A 1093 11.62 -16.02 -36.47
N VAL A 1094 12.24 -15.90 -35.30
CA VAL A 1094 13.68 -15.98 -35.07
C VAL A 1094 14.05 -17.34 -34.49
N GLN A 1095 13.17 -17.92 -33.66
CA GLN A 1095 13.35 -19.22 -33.04
C GLN A 1095 12.11 -20.10 -33.18
N LEU A 1096 12.31 -21.33 -33.65
CA LEU A 1096 11.28 -22.35 -33.76
C LEU A 1096 11.79 -23.66 -33.14
N ASP A 1097 11.08 -24.17 -32.15
CA ASP A 1097 11.30 -25.51 -31.61
C ASP A 1097 10.09 -26.40 -31.90
N LEU A 1098 10.35 -27.51 -32.58
CA LEU A 1098 9.38 -28.55 -32.93
C LEU A 1098 9.91 -29.93 -32.54
N SER A 1099 10.95 -30.00 -31.69
CA SER A 1099 11.60 -31.24 -31.30
C SER A 1099 10.62 -32.23 -30.67
N ASP A 1100 10.94 -33.52 -30.77
CA ASP A 1100 10.16 -34.61 -30.18
C ASP A 1100 8.67 -34.61 -30.60
N ASN A 1101 8.39 -34.19 -31.84
CA ASN A 1101 7.07 -34.30 -32.47
C ASN A 1101 7.10 -35.32 -33.63
N PRO A 1102 6.02 -36.07 -33.89
CA PRO A 1102 5.95 -37.02 -34.99
C PRO A 1102 5.70 -36.32 -36.35
N LEU A 1103 6.62 -35.45 -36.78
CA LEU A 1103 6.44 -34.63 -37.98
C LEU A 1103 6.40 -35.48 -39.25
N ILE A 1104 7.29 -36.47 -39.37
CA ILE A 1104 7.51 -37.36 -40.52
C ILE A 1104 8.04 -36.61 -41.77
N SER A 1105 7.41 -35.50 -42.14
CA SER A 1105 7.80 -34.59 -43.21
C SER A 1105 8.38 -33.29 -42.65
N ALA A 1106 9.41 -32.76 -43.31
CA ALA A 1106 10.10 -31.55 -42.86
C ALA A 1106 9.32 -30.27 -43.19
N PRO A 1107 9.37 -29.24 -42.32
CA PRO A 1107 8.81 -27.93 -42.63
C PRO A 1107 9.55 -27.24 -43.77
N ASP A 1108 8.83 -26.46 -44.58
CA ASP A 1108 9.43 -25.56 -45.55
C ASP A 1108 9.74 -24.21 -44.88
N LEU A 1109 11.00 -23.80 -44.91
CA LEU A 1109 11.53 -22.65 -44.19
C LEU A 1109 11.70 -21.41 -45.06
N ARG A 1110 11.38 -21.47 -46.36
CA ARG A 1110 11.63 -20.37 -47.33
C ARG A 1110 10.96 -19.05 -46.95
N ASN A 1111 9.85 -19.09 -46.20
CA ASN A 1111 9.13 -17.91 -45.74
C ASN A 1111 9.62 -17.35 -44.38
N LEU A 1112 10.59 -18.02 -43.73
CA LEU A 1112 11.11 -17.67 -42.41
C LEU A 1112 12.48 -17.00 -42.51
N ALA A 1113 12.57 -15.90 -43.25
CA ALA A 1113 13.83 -15.22 -43.54
C ALA A 1113 14.58 -14.68 -42.30
N GLN A 1114 13.90 -14.52 -41.17
CA GLN A 1114 14.49 -14.07 -39.90
C GLN A 1114 14.91 -15.19 -38.96
N LEU A 1115 14.69 -16.46 -39.34
CA LEU A 1115 15.00 -17.60 -38.50
C LEU A 1115 16.52 -17.66 -38.24
N LYS A 1116 16.90 -17.84 -36.98
CA LYS A 1116 18.29 -17.99 -36.54
C LYS A 1116 18.51 -19.27 -35.76
N THR A 1117 17.46 -19.76 -35.11
CA THR A 1117 17.49 -20.96 -34.26
C THR A 1117 16.36 -21.89 -34.65
N LEU A 1118 16.68 -23.14 -34.97
CA LEU A 1118 15.73 -24.17 -35.34
C LEU A 1118 16.05 -25.47 -34.61
N PHE A 1119 15.06 -26.03 -33.92
CA PHE A 1119 15.15 -27.34 -33.31
C PHE A 1119 14.08 -28.27 -33.89
N LEU A 1120 14.55 -29.36 -34.48
CA LEU A 1120 13.78 -30.43 -35.13
C LEU A 1120 14.34 -31.80 -34.73
N SER A 1121 14.93 -31.89 -33.53
CA SER A 1121 15.52 -33.13 -33.04
C SER A 1121 14.43 -34.15 -32.74
N GLY A 1122 14.66 -35.42 -33.07
CA GLY A 1122 13.70 -36.49 -32.73
C GLY A 1122 12.39 -36.47 -33.52
N CYS A 1123 12.33 -35.75 -34.64
CA CYS A 1123 11.08 -35.53 -35.40
C CYS A 1123 10.70 -36.64 -36.40
N SER A 1124 11.45 -37.74 -36.44
CA SER A 1124 11.31 -38.83 -37.42
C SER A 1124 11.37 -38.37 -38.88
N LEU A 1125 12.15 -37.31 -39.17
CA LEU A 1125 12.31 -36.76 -40.52
C LEU A 1125 13.15 -37.68 -41.40
N VAL A 1126 12.73 -37.86 -42.66
CA VAL A 1126 13.47 -38.63 -43.67
C VAL A 1126 14.22 -37.77 -44.68
N GLU A 1127 13.85 -36.49 -44.77
CA GLU A 1127 14.42 -35.49 -45.68
C GLU A 1127 14.74 -34.18 -44.95
N LEU A 1128 15.73 -33.43 -45.42
CA LEU A 1128 16.09 -32.13 -44.86
C LEU A 1128 15.03 -31.06 -45.22
N PRO A 1129 14.78 -30.08 -44.33
CA PRO A 1129 13.93 -28.92 -44.62
C PRO A 1129 14.35 -28.17 -45.90
N GLN A 1130 13.38 -27.75 -46.70
CA GLN A 1130 13.64 -26.81 -47.79
C GLN A 1130 13.88 -25.40 -47.26
N GLY A 1131 14.74 -24.63 -47.92
CA GLY A 1131 15.04 -23.25 -47.54
C GLY A 1131 16.14 -23.09 -46.48
N LEU A 1132 16.83 -24.16 -46.07
CA LEU A 1132 18.00 -24.08 -45.18
C LEU A 1132 19.09 -23.14 -45.74
N ASP A 1133 19.25 -23.11 -47.06
CA ASP A 1133 20.18 -22.25 -47.79
C ASP A 1133 19.82 -20.75 -47.72
N GLN A 1134 18.58 -20.42 -47.38
CA GLN A 1134 18.06 -19.05 -47.29
C GLN A 1134 18.19 -18.46 -45.87
N ILE A 1135 18.56 -19.29 -44.89
CA ILE A 1135 18.79 -18.85 -43.52
C ILE A 1135 20.11 -18.07 -43.46
N SER A 1136 20.04 -16.82 -43.01
CA SER A 1136 21.21 -15.96 -42.84
C SER A 1136 21.73 -16.05 -41.40
N GLU A 1137 23.03 -16.24 -41.20
CA GLU A 1137 23.70 -16.22 -39.88
C GLU A 1137 22.99 -17.01 -38.76
N PRO A 1138 22.71 -18.32 -38.95
CA PRO A 1138 22.08 -19.11 -37.88
C PRO A 1138 23.01 -19.26 -36.68
N PHE A 1139 22.39 -19.35 -35.49
CA PHE A 1139 23.08 -19.70 -34.25
C PHE A 1139 23.10 -21.22 -34.04
N VAL A 1140 21.95 -21.88 -34.16
CA VAL A 1140 21.79 -23.33 -33.95
C VAL A 1140 20.74 -23.88 -34.92
N LEU A 1141 21.08 -24.93 -35.67
CA LEU A 1141 20.15 -25.69 -36.51
C LEU A 1141 20.23 -27.16 -36.13
N ASP A 1142 19.43 -27.57 -35.14
CA ASP A 1142 19.43 -28.92 -34.62
C ASP A 1142 18.40 -29.80 -35.33
N LEU A 1143 18.90 -30.78 -36.07
CA LEU A 1143 18.13 -31.80 -36.76
C LEU A 1143 18.61 -33.21 -36.32
N ALA A 1144 19.21 -33.31 -35.14
CA ALA A 1144 19.72 -34.57 -34.61
C ALA A 1144 18.61 -35.63 -34.42
N SER A 1145 19.00 -36.88 -34.21
CA SER A 1145 18.07 -37.98 -33.91
C SER A 1145 16.95 -38.19 -34.95
N ASN A 1146 17.18 -37.83 -36.22
CA ASN A 1146 16.28 -38.06 -37.34
C ASN A 1146 16.72 -39.23 -38.23
N GLN A 1147 15.91 -39.58 -39.23
CA GLN A 1147 16.06 -40.78 -40.07
C GLN A 1147 16.47 -40.45 -41.52
N PHE A 1148 17.35 -39.46 -41.70
CA PHE A 1148 17.79 -39.03 -43.03
C PHE A 1148 18.47 -40.17 -43.80
N GLN A 1149 18.00 -40.43 -45.02
CA GLN A 1149 18.56 -41.49 -45.87
C GLN A 1149 19.62 -40.98 -46.84
N HIS A 1150 19.48 -39.72 -47.29
CA HIS A 1150 20.36 -39.08 -48.26
C HIS A 1150 20.40 -37.55 -48.04
N LEU A 1151 21.52 -36.91 -48.39
CA LEU A 1151 21.56 -35.47 -48.63
C LEU A 1151 20.93 -35.15 -50.01
N PRO A 1152 20.29 -33.97 -50.19
CA PRO A 1152 19.76 -33.52 -51.47
C PRO A 1152 20.80 -33.55 -52.61
N ALA A 1153 20.33 -33.77 -53.85
CA ALA A 1153 21.19 -33.64 -55.02
C ALA A 1153 21.72 -32.20 -55.14
N ASN A 1154 23.04 -32.05 -55.32
CA ASN A 1154 23.74 -30.75 -55.28
C ASN A 1154 23.59 -30.00 -53.95
N PHE A 1155 23.52 -30.72 -52.82
CA PHE A 1155 23.46 -30.09 -51.48
C PHE A 1155 24.62 -29.10 -51.29
N ALA A 1156 24.28 -27.82 -51.22
CA ALA A 1156 25.18 -26.71 -50.98
C ALA A 1156 24.45 -25.67 -50.13
N VAL A 1157 24.92 -25.48 -48.90
CA VAL A 1157 24.47 -24.43 -47.99
C VAL A 1157 25.61 -23.44 -47.75
N THR A 1158 25.30 -22.26 -47.22
CA THR A 1158 26.34 -21.29 -46.86
C THR A 1158 27.18 -21.82 -45.69
N ARG A 1159 28.41 -21.34 -45.57
CA ARG A 1159 29.32 -21.74 -44.48
C ARG A 1159 28.69 -21.54 -43.08
N PRO A 1160 28.06 -20.38 -42.76
CA PRO A 1160 27.38 -20.21 -41.48
C PRO A 1160 26.27 -21.24 -41.21
N VAL A 1161 25.51 -21.62 -42.24
CA VAL A 1161 24.48 -22.67 -42.10
C VAL A 1161 25.10 -24.03 -41.86
N ALA A 1162 26.17 -24.38 -42.57
CA ALA A 1162 26.88 -25.64 -42.38
C ALA A 1162 27.49 -25.74 -40.96
N ASP A 1163 28.10 -24.66 -40.45
CA ASP A 1163 28.74 -24.64 -39.13
C ASP A 1163 27.73 -24.73 -37.95
N ALA A 1164 26.49 -24.26 -38.17
CA ALA A 1164 25.40 -24.33 -37.18
C ALA A 1164 24.60 -25.64 -37.22
N LEU A 1165 24.76 -26.47 -38.26
CA LEU A 1165 23.95 -27.66 -38.50
C LEU A 1165 24.35 -28.84 -37.60
N ARG A 1166 23.37 -29.53 -37.02
CA ARG A 1166 23.56 -30.78 -36.29
C ARG A 1166 22.68 -31.87 -36.90
N LEU A 1167 23.30 -32.85 -37.54
CA LEU A 1167 22.62 -34.01 -38.14
C LEU A 1167 22.90 -35.33 -37.40
N GLU A 1168 23.60 -35.29 -36.27
CA GLU A 1168 24.00 -36.49 -35.51
C GLU A 1168 22.78 -37.36 -35.15
N SER A 1169 22.82 -38.62 -35.58
CA SER A 1169 21.75 -39.58 -35.31
C SER A 1169 22.26 -41.02 -35.39
N GLU A 1170 21.75 -41.87 -34.50
CA GLU A 1170 21.99 -43.32 -34.50
C GLU A 1170 21.38 -43.98 -35.75
N TRP A 1171 20.40 -43.34 -36.39
CA TRP A 1171 19.64 -43.86 -37.53
C TRP A 1171 20.29 -43.58 -38.90
N LEU A 1172 21.39 -42.82 -38.96
CA LEU A 1172 22.06 -42.51 -40.23
C LEU A 1172 22.69 -43.76 -40.86
N GLY A 1173 22.22 -44.12 -42.05
CA GLY A 1173 22.78 -45.21 -42.86
C GLY A 1173 24.15 -44.88 -43.48
N ALA A 1174 24.86 -45.90 -43.95
CA ALA A 1174 26.15 -45.74 -44.63
C ALA A 1174 26.12 -44.76 -45.84
N PRO A 1175 25.07 -44.72 -46.69
CA PRO A 1175 25.03 -43.81 -47.84
C PRO A 1175 25.07 -42.32 -47.46
N VAL A 1176 24.24 -41.88 -46.51
CA VAL A 1176 24.23 -40.48 -46.05
C VAL A 1176 25.50 -40.11 -45.29
N ARG A 1177 26.06 -41.03 -44.50
CA ARG A 1177 27.35 -40.81 -43.81
C ARG A 1177 28.47 -40.55 -44.82
N ALA A 1178 28.55 -41.35 -45.88
CA ALA A 1178 29.53 -41.14 -46.96
C ALA A 1178 29.32 -39.81 -47.69
N GLN A 1179 28.07 -39.36 -47.88
CA GLN A 1179 27.76 -38.05 -48.46
C GLN A 1179 28.21 -36.89 -47.55
N ILE A 1180 28.00 -37.01 -46.24
CA ILE A 1180 28.43 -36.02 -45.25
C ILE A 1180 29.96 -35.97 -45.17
N ASP A 1181 30.63 -37.12 -45.19
CA ASP A 1181 32.10 -37.19 -45.18
C ASP A 1181 32.69 -36.57 -46.48
N ALA A 1182 32.06 -36.82 -47.63
CA ALA A 1182 32.43 -36.19 -48.89
C ALA A 1182 32.22 -34.66 -48.87
N TYR A 1183 31.12 -34.19 -48.26
CA TYR A 1183 30.88 -32.76 -48.07
C TYR A 1183 31.94 -32.13 -47.17
N ASN A 1184 32.30 -32.77 -46.05
CA ASN A 1184 33.37 -32.31 -45.18
C ASN A 1184 34.71 -32.22 -45.92
N ALA A 1185 35.07 -33.23 -46.72
CA ALA A 1185 36.31 -33.22 -47.49
C ALA A 1185 36.38 -32.02 -48.46
N ALA A 1186 35.25 -31.66 -49.08
CA ALA A 1186 35.16 -30.54 -50.03
C ALA A 1186 35.13 -29.16 -49.35
N HIS A 1187 34.47 -29.03 -48.19
CA HIS A 1187 34.15 -27.74 -47.58
C HIS A 1187 34.80 -27.47 -46.22
N GLN A 1188 35.48 -28.46 -45.63
CA GLN A 1188 36.10 -28.40 -44.30
C GLN A 1188 35.12 -27.98 -43.19
N VAL A 1189 33.90 -28.54 -43.23
CA VAL A 1189 32.82 -28.34 -42.23
C VAL A 1189 32.23 -29.69 -41.84
N ASP A 1190 31.99 -29.89 -40.55
CA ASP A 1190 31.24 -31.05 -40.06
C ASP A 1190 29.75 -30.74 -40.03
N LEU A 1191 28.92 -31.56 -40.67
CA LEU A 1191 27.46 -31.40 -40.65
C LEU A 1191 26.79 -32.24 -39.55
N LEU A 1192 27.49 -33.21 -38.93
CA LEU A 1192 26.90 -34.00 -37.85
C LEU A 1192 26.85 -33.22 -36.55
N VAL A 1193 27.89 -32.44 -36.30
CA VAL A 1193 28.16 -31.76 -35.04
C VAL A 1193 28.49 -30.30 -35.37
N SER A 1194 27.93 -29.36 -34.62
CA SER A 1194 28.18 -27.94 -34.87
C SER A 1194 29.57 -27.55 -34.40
N GLU A 1195 30.19 -26.56 -35.05
CA GLU A 1195 31.47 -25.99 -34.57
C GLU A 1195 31.33 -25.45 -33.13
N SER A 1196 30.11 -25.01 -32.76
CA SER A 1196 29.77 -24.57 -31.40
C SER A 1196 30.03 -25.63 -30.32
N ASP A 1197 29.89 -26.91 -30.64
CA ASP A 1197 30.08 -28.02 -29.68
C ASP A 1197 31.54 -28.26 -29.30
N TYR A 1198 32.47 -27.56 -29.96
CA TYR A 1198 33.90 -27.62 -29.68
C TYR A 1198 34.44 -26.33 -29.02
N LEU A 1199 33.60 -25.30 -28.83
CA LEU A 1199 34.03 -23.97 -28.38
C LEU A 1199 34.82 -23.99 -27.06
N ASP A 1200 34.48 -24.90 -26.14
CA ASP A 1200 35.17 -25.02 -24.85
C ASP A 1200 36.63 -25.47 -24.98
N PHE A 1201 37.02 -26.10 -26.10
CA PHE A 1201 38.42 -26.32 -26.43
C PHE A 1201 39.10 -25.04 -26.95
N PHE A 1202 38.35 -24.18 -27.64
CA PHE A 1202 38.87 -23.07 -28.43
C PHE A 1202 38.95 -21.72 -27.72
N ASP A 1203 38.43 -21.63 -26.50
CA ASP A 1203 38.49 -20.41 -25.71
C ASP A 1203 39.95 -20.08 -25.32
N GLU A 1204 40.42 -18.90 -25.76
CA GLU A 1204 41.83 -18.42 -25.78
C GLU A 1204 42.78 -19.11 -26.80
N THR A 1205 42.28 -19.77 -27.85
CA THR A 1205 43.15 -20.40 -28.87
C THR A 1205 43.80 -19.43 -29.84
N GLY A 1206 45.06 -19.74 -30.20
CA GLY A 1206 45.84 -19.04 -31.21
C GLY A 1206 45.79 -19.72 -32.58
N PRO A 1207 46.44 -19.13 -33.59
CA PRO A 1207 46.50 -19.67 -34.94
C PRO A 1207 47.19 -21.05 -35.02
N ASP A 1208 48.10 -21.35 -34.08
CA ASP A 1208 48.84 -22.61 -34.05
C ASP A 1208 47.97 -23.78 -33.57
N GLU A 1209 47.17 -23.57 -32.53
CA GLU A 1209 46.18 -24.55 -32.03
C GLU A 1209 45.09 -24.83 -33.07
N ALA A 1210 44.62 -23.80 -33.77
CA ALA A 1210 43.64 -23.95 -34.85
C ALA A 1210 44.21 -24.79 -36.00
N ALA A 1211 45.48 -24.58 -36.39
CA ALA A 1211 46.14 -25.38 -37.41
C ALA A 1211 46.34 -26.84 -36.95
N LEU A 1212 46.64 -27.06 -35.68
CA LEU A 1212 46.72 -28.37 -35.04
C LEU A 1212 45.39 -29.14 -35.12
N TRP A 1213 44.30 -28.47 -34.75
CA TRP A 1213 42.95 -29.04 -34.81
C TRP A 1213 42.55 -29.50 -36.22
N GLN A 1214 42.83 -28.68 -37.25
CA GLN A 1214 42.46 -29.01 -38.62
C GLN A 1214 43.23 -30.22 -39.19
N ARG A 1215 44.38 -30.58 -38.62
CA ARG A 1215 45.15 -31.78 -39.04
C ARG A 1215 44.65 -33.08 -38.40
N LEU A 1216 43.66 -33.04 -37.50
CA LEU A 1216 43.09 -34.23 -36.88
C LEU A 1216 42.01 -34.86 -37.77
N PRO A 1217 41.94 -36.21 -37.87
CA PRO A 1217 40.85 -36.89 -38.56
C PRO A 1217 39.50 -36.48 -37.97
N LEU A 1218 38.50 -36.25 -38.83
CA LEU A 1218 37.18 -35.81 -38.41
C LEU A 1218 36.50 -36.75 -37.40
N PRO A 1219 36.51 -38.09 -37.56
CA PRO A 1219 35.95 -39.00 -36.56
C PRO A 1219 36.63 -38.83 -35.19
N TYR A 1220 37.95 -38.65 -35.18
CA TYR A 1220 38.70 -38.43 -33.95
C TYR A 1220 38.34 -37.10 -33.29
N ARG A 1221 38.14 -36.03 -34.07
CA ARG A 1221 37.64 -34.73 -33.56
C ARG A 1221 36.27 -34.85 -32.89
N ARG A 1222 35.33 -35.55 -33.52
CA ARG A 1222 33.99 -35.80 -32.97
C ARG A 1222 34.06 -36.52 -31.61
N ASP A 1223 34.93 -37.52 -31.51
CA ASP A 1223 35.14 -38.31 -30.28
C ASP A 1223 35.85 -37.52 -29.17
N LEU A 1224 36.66 -36.50 -29.51
CA LEU A 1224 37.31 -35.63 -28.52
C LEU A 1224 36.30 -34.83 -27.70
N ARG A 1225 35.07 -34.57 -28.19
CA ARG A 1225 34.01 -33.89 -27.40
C ARG A 1225 33.76 -34.56 -26.06
N ALA A 1226 33.82 -35.89 -26.01
CA ALA A 1226 33.62 -36.65 -24.77
C ALA A 1226 34.65 -36.28 -23.68
N LEU A 1227 35.80 -35.68 -24.03
CA LEU A 1227 36.76 -35.17 -23.06
C LEU A 1227 36.22 -33.97 -22.27
N LEU A 1228 35.35 -33.14 -22.87
CA LEU A 1228 34.69 -32.03 -22.16
C LEU A 1228 33.84 -32.55 -21.00
N ASP A 1229 33.34 -33.79 -21.13
CA ASP A 1229 32.60 -34.51 -20.10
C ASP A 1229 33.49 -35.34 -19.15
N MET A 1230 34.82 -35.22 -19.24
CA MET A 1230 35.77 -35.94 -18.36
C MET A 1230 36.33 -35.07 -17.24
N GLU A 1231 36.85 -35.75 -16.22
CA GLU A 1231 37.17 -35.19 -14.90
C GLU A 1231 38.23 -34.05 -14.84
N PRO A 1232 39.08 -33.77 -15.84
CA PRO A 1232 39.81 -32.50 -15.85
C PRO A 1232 38.98 -31.31 -16.37
N PHE A 1233 38.16 -31.50 -17.40
CA PHE A 1233 37.44 -30.40 -18.06
C PHE A 1233 36.25 -29.89 -17.26
N GLN A 1234 35.61 -30.74 -16.46
CA GLN A 1234 34.51 -30.34 -15.59
C GLN A 1234 34.98 -29.58 -14.35
N SER A 1235 36.11 -30.00 -13.77
CA SER A 1235 36.61 -29.47 -12.49
C SER A 1235 37.59 -28.30 -12.66
N GLN A 1236 38.48 -28.38 -13.65
CA GLN A 1236 39.59 -27.44 -13.91
C GLN A 1236 39.68 -27.09 -15.40
N PRO A 1237 38.65 -26.46 -16.01
CA PRO A 1237 38.54 -26.29 -17.46
C PRO A 1237 39.74 -25.58 -18.08
N GLN A 1238 40.26 -24.55 -17.42
CA GLN A 1238 41.43 -23.80 -17.91
C GLN A 1238 42.70 -24.66 -17.91
N HIS A 1239 42.94 -25.42 -16.83
CA HIS A 1239 44.11 -26.29 -16.74
C HIS A 1239 44.02 -27.45 -17.74
N ALA A 1240 42.84 -28.08 -17.84
CA ALA A 1240 42.57 -29.15 -18.77
C ALA A 1240 42.75 -28.72 -20.22
N ARG A 1241 42.34 -27.50 -20.58
CA ARG A 1241 42.49 -26.93 -21.92
C ARG A 1241 43.96 -26.69 -22.28
N VAL A 1242 44.74 -26.10 -21.38
CA VAL A 1242 46.19 -25.90 -21.59
C VAL A 1242 46.89 -27.23 -21.80
N GLU A 1243 46.57 -28.22 -20.97
CA GLU A 1243 47.14 -29.57 -21.07
C GLU A 1243 46.68 -30.31 -22.33
N PHE A 1244 45.41 -30.16 -22.73
CA PHE A 1244 44.85 -30.70 -23.96
C PHE A 1244 45.63 -30.23 -25.19
N TRP A 1245 45.82 -28.92 -25.35
CA TRP A 1245 46.57 -28.36 -26.48
C TRP A 1245 48.03 -28.75 -26.45
N ARG A 1246 48.67 -28.76 -25.28
CA ARG A 1246 50.05 -29.23 -25.11
C ARG A 1246 50.19 -30.68 -25.58
N ARG A 1247 49.28 -31.56 -25.19
CA ARG A 1247 49.30 -32.99 -25.56
C ARG A 1247 49.06 -33.21 -27.05
N LEU A 1248 48.12 -32.47 -27.64
CA LEU A 1248 47.90 -32.51 -29.09
C LEU A 1248 49.13 -32.02 -29.85
N ALA A 1249 49.81 -30.97 -29.39
CA ALA A 1249 51.05 -30.47 -29.98
C ALA A 1249 52.17 -31.51 -29.95
N VAL A 1250 52.35 -32.22 -28.82
CA VAL A 1250 53.32 -33.33 -28.71
C VAL A 1250 52.97 -34.48 -29.64
N LEU A 1251 51.68 -34.84 -29.71
CA LEU A 1251 51.18 -35.92 -30.56
C LEU A 1251 51.30 -35.60 -32.07
N ASP A 1252 51.20 -34.32 -32.45
CA ASP A 1252 51.34 -33.86 -33.84
C ASP A 1252 52.81 -33.79 -34.30
N ALA A 1253 53.74 -33.49 -33.39
CA ALA A 1253 55.16 -33.31 -33.67
C ALA A 1253 55.94 -34.62 -33.96
N ASP A 1254 55.46 -35.78 -33.47
CA ASP A 1254 56.08 -37.09 -33.72
C ASP A 1254 55.14 -38.00 -34.56
N PRO A 1255 55.51 -38.36 -35.81
CA PRO A 1255 54.68 -39.19 -36.69
C PRO A 1255 54.35 -40.59 -36.14
N ALA A 1256 55.24 -41.20 -35.37
CA ALA A 1256 55.03 -42.53 -34.80
C ALA A 1256 54.05 -42.47 -33.62
N LEU A 1257 54.19 -41.47 -32.75
CA LEU A 1257 53.24 -41.19 -31.67
C LEU A 1257 51.87 -40.77 -32.22
N ARG A 1258 51.82 -39.97 -33.29
CA ARG A 1258 50.57 -39.59 -33.96
C ARG A 1258 49.79 -40.81 -34.42
N GLN A 1259 50.46 -41.73 -35.12
CA GLN A 1259 49.82 -42.94 -35.64
C GLN A 1259 49.31 -43.85 -34.50
N GLN A 1260 50.07 -43.98 -33.43
CA GLN A 1260 49.65 -44.76 -32.26
C GLN A 1260 48.51 -44.10 -31.47
N GLY A 1261 48.56 -42.77 -31.32
CA GLY A 1261 47.57 -41.98 -30.60
C GLY A 1261 46.22 -41.94 -31.30
N LEU A 1262 46.20 -41.76 -32.63
CA LEU A 1262 44.97 -41.75 -33.42
C LEU A 1262 44.29 -43.12 -33.56
N MET A 1263 44.99 -44.22 -33.25
CA MET A 1263 44.44 -45.58 -33.21
C MET A 1263 43.79 -45.93 -31.87
N ARG A 1264 43.95 -45.09 -30.84
CA ARG A 1264 43.30 -45.23 -29.53
C ARG A 1264 42.04 -44.37 -29.46
N PRO A 1265 41.08 -44.71 -28.58
CA PRO A 1265 39.92 -43.85 -28.35
C PRO A 1265 40.37 -42.44 -27.95
N ALA A 1266 39.73 -41.41 -28.51
CA ALA A 1266 40.09 -40.03 -28.27
C ALA A 1266 40.04 -39.65 -26.77
N GLN A 1267 39.19 -40.34 -26.00
CA GLN A 1267 39.09 -40.19 -24.54
C GLN A 1267 40.38 -40.56 -23.79
N ALA A 1268 41.26 -41.35 -24.41
CA ALA A 1268 42.52 -41.76 -23.81
C ALA A 1268 43.63 -40.70 -23.90
N LEU A 1269 43.41 -39.56 -24.56
CA LEU A 1269 44.44 -38.53 -24.82
C LEU A 1269 45.23 -38.11 -23.56
N PHE A 1270 44.55 -37.93 -22.43
CA PHE A 1270 45.20 -37.56 -21.16
C PHE A 1270 45.93 -38.71 -20.45
N THR A 1271 45.66 -39.95 -20.86
CA THR A 1271 46.29 -41.16 -20.32
C THR A 1271 47.40 -41.71 -21.22
N LEU A 1272 47.60 -41.12 -22.40
CA LEU A 1272 48.75 -41.43 -23.25
C LEU A 1272 50.03 -41.03 -22.52
N ALA A 1273 50.98 -41.97 -22.46
CA ALA A 1273 52.36 -41.69 -22.09
C ALA A 1273 53.02 -40.95 -23.27
N LEU A 1274 53.00 -39.63 -23.20
CA LEU A 1274 53.55 -38.70 -24.19
C LEU A 1274 54.93 -38.20 -23.78
#